data_AF-A0A182G7W6-F1
#
_entry.id   AF-A0A182G7W6-F1
#
_cell.length_a   1.000
_cell.length_b   1.000
_cell.length_c   1.000
_cell.angle_alpha   90.00
_cell.angle_beta   90.00
_cell.angle_gamma   90.00
#
_symmetry.space_group_name_H-M   'P 1'
#
loop_
_entity.id
_entity.type
_entity.pdbx_description
1 polymer ?
#
loop_
_entity_poly.entity_id
_entity_poly.type
_entity_poly.pdbx_seq_one_letter_code
_entity_poly.pdbx_strand_id
1 'polypeptide(L)'
;MQYCLADIAILRSDVSKEGTTFKHLGQNYFQLDETLNVKALLKDVHRIPEYELHQRTDASDSATIYLSLFLRQLRPDEWNDFGCIEQRKRMVRIFFEEVERHDFVRLEELQLREESDEPGTVLSVGKFYDRLRESHLEDVLDGSIPDDVSHASLRPTLRPYQIQAIRWMLDRETVRKRLPAQYLKLRCRNVPEVDFFMYLDSGEVVDEMPRESAIPSGGILADEMGMGKTVEILGLMLYNRKRKRKLQELEEVGVNRCDETVQEKTVRCICTKTSKKKLIACMKCNLLQHKKCVLKHSKEEPKKYICPECWRSEPLVETGTTIIVSPVSIKMQWASEINKHINDPTFKIFIYEGVSNSGWISPTDLARYDVVLTDYNVLKTEIHFTAENERTSRHEKRFLRPVSPLPLIRWWRVCLDEAQMVEGVHNQTTKMVKTLPAVHRWTVTGTPIEKSMDNLYGLVHFLDYAPYNDYRIWTELTRMFQQGNPRPLIHVMSRIMWRTCKVAVLDQLGIPPQTEVVHYITMSDLQTLFYRMEHAKCATAFREKANKLAGDDTSMARMNIHTLNLLMEPMRKLRQDCSIPSVLHRSDQLTMKKMLTPTELHEHLVTSNEMDCKSQLRSVVSSINGMAAIHVIRKEYDQAIKMYKSALRWADDYQGTVSIDSLLQIHALYNILEVLSMQQQEGEQISPEEVKADYEERCAKLEWKYIETYSNIVKGVELELNQATEKLREVNTRLSGKIDGRWWRSVIYRVDRDALKTANLLIKLNVEIRNHDGMARPIETIRGLDYTLTVWLDKIAQNRTQLQKAFKSIDYFVTNLKPKHLWSDSVKAPFEKLVQTAFLCHLDPELPDLPVQERMKRPTCVLCNVKSVLTQYECVIFQMEVVEDGPTTKTKGSWQITTQELIIRQIHAFSKRDNLDPEIIEEGDLYIAYLDALKAEFKQYSKYWVEINYTAAAYDELNMCRSRLQVVTVEELEENNTRKTIQQILDCEVDETLEDLKVQKMNSEREFVRLKGTLKYLQHLGSAREIDVCPICQYTPKDKYAVLQCGHHFCVACAPEILRMARNHGNIISCVVCRHRQRVPDIYYVTCSQLGSSEEAITVRGNFSSKIVKIVETILQLKHQEPDVKIIIFSHWDPILTMLARALDQNDITYRAKTTKFYKGIEEFKDYRNAVTCMLLPLKYGSKGLNLTEATHVFLVEPILNPGEELQAVGRVHRIGQTKPTFVHRFIVQKTIEETIHQTIQNDQSGLWSSKQVTVRHLEQLFQLEDDEIVLY
;
A
#
# COMPACT_ATOMS: atom_id res chain seq x y z
N MET A 1 -20.28 67.20 27.63
CA MET A 1 -19.46 66.46 28.61
C MET A 1 -19.07 67.31 29.81
N GLN A 2 -18.42 68.48 29.69
CA GLN A 2 -18.08 69.30 30.87
C GLN A 2 -19.29 69.76 31.72
N TYR A 3 -20.44 70.04 31.10
CA TYR A 3 -21.67 70.35 31.84
C TYR A 3 -22.23 69.13 32.59
N CYS A 4 -22.34 67.95 31.95
CA CYS A 4 -22.77 66.72 32.65
C CYS A 4 -21.77 66.24 33.72
N LEU A 5 -20.46 66.42 33.50
CA LEU A 5 -19.43 66.04 34.49
C LEU A 5 -19.32 67.04 35.65
N ALA A 6 -19.73 68.31 35.43
CA ALA A 6 -19.86 69.31 36.49
C ALA A 6 -21.10 69.04 37.37
N ASP A 7 -22.22 68.60 36.78
CA ASP A 7 -23.45 68.26 37.53
C ASP A 7 -23.30 66.97 38.37
N ILE A 8 -22.40 66.05 37.99
CA ILE A 8 -22.11 64.81 38.74
C ILE A 8 -21.06 65.03 39.86
N ALA A 9 -20.46 66.23 39.97
CA ALA A 9 -19.51 66.62 41.02
C ALA A 9 -18.23 65.74 41.15
N ILE A 10 -17.77 65.11 40.07
CA ILE A 10 -16.62 64.17 40.09
C ILE A 10 -15.25 64.87 39.94
N LEU A 11 -15.17 66.15 39.59
CA LEU A 11 -13.87 66.85 39.48
C LEU A 11 -13.49 67.54 40.80
N ARG A 12 -12.78 66.83 41.69
CA ARG A 12 -11.85 67.45 42.66
C ARG A 12 -10.45 67.48 42.05
N SER A 13 -9.88 68.68 42.02
CA SER A 13 -8.47 69.07 41.78
C SER A 13 -7.86 68.87 40.38
N ASP A 14 -7.45 70.01 39.80
CA ASP A 14 -6.29 70.23 38.93
C ASP A 14 -6.20 69.52 37.57
N VAL A 15 -7.18 69.76 36.70
CA VAL A 15 -6.90 69.77 35.25
C VAL A 15 -6.49 71.18 34.87
N SER A 16 -5.19 71.38 34.64
CA SER A 16 -4.58 72.59 34.10
C SER A 16 -5.32 73.05 32.84
N LYS A 17 -5.67 74.33 32.79
CA LYS A 17 -6.46 75.01 31.73
C LYS A 17 -5.76 75.10 30.35
N GLU A 18 -4.76 74.27 30.06
CA GLU A 18 -3.98 74.32 28.81
C GLU A 18 -4.33 73.19 27.82
N GLY A 19 -5.60 72.76 27.80
CA GLY A 19 -6.12 71.89 26.74
C GLY A 19 -6.47 72.69 25.49
N THR A 20 -6.11 72.18 24.31
CA THR A 20 -6.55 72.72 23.01
C THR A 20 -8.08 72.83 23.00
N THR A 21 -8.58 74.06 22.88
CA THR A 21 -10.01 74.33 22.71
C THR A 21 -10.32 74.43 21.23
N PHE A 22 -11.44 73.84 20.82
CA PHE A 22 -11.97 74.02 19.47
C PHE A 22 -13.38 74.61 19.53
N LYS A 23 -13.71 75.44 18.53
CA LYS A 23 -15.00 76.12 18.45
C LYS A 23 -15.92 75.38 17.49
N HIS A 24 -17.10 75.00 17.97
CA HIS A 24 -18.17 74.47 17.13
C HIS A 24 -19.49 75.15 17.48
N LEU A 25 -20.22 75.65 16.46
CA LEU A 25 -21.49 76.37 16.59
C LEU A 25 -21.48 77.49 17.66
N GLY A 26 -20.39 78.26 17.72
CA GLY A 26 -20.27 79.42 18.62
C GLY A 26 -19.97 79.08 20.08
N GLN A 27 -19.83 77.81 20.44
CA GLN A 27 -19.41 77.37 21.78
C GLN A 27 -17.98 76.79 21.75
N ASN A 28 -17.23 77.06 22.81
CA ASN A 28 -15.87 76.52 22.99
C ASN A 28 -15.94 75.16 23.67
N TYR A 29 -15.35 74.14 23.04
CA TYR A 29 -15.22 72.80 23.57
C TYR A 29 -13.75 72.49 23.89
N PHE A 30 -13.50 71.74 24.96
CA PHE A 30 -12.16 71.30 25.34
C PHE A 30 -11.90 69.90 24.79
N GLN A 31 -10.74 69.70 24.16
CA GLN A 31 -10.26 68.37 23.82
C GLN A 31 -9.93 67.60 25.11
N LEU A 32 -10.48 66.39 25.27
CA LEU A 32 -10.18 65.52 26.41
C LEU A 32 -8.71 65.06 26.34
N ASP A 33 -8.00 65.15 27.46
CA ASP A 33 -6.61 64.75 27.59
C ASP A 33 -6.45 63.23 27.38
N GLU A 34 -5.47 62.79 26.59
CA GLU A 34 -5.20 61.37 26.32
C GLU A 34 -4.84 60.58 27.58
N THR A 35 -4.38 61.28 28.63
CA THR A 35 -4.00 60.73 29.94
C THR A 35 -5.18 60.58 30.91
N LEU A 36 -6.38 61.03 30.55
CA LEU A 36 -7.56 60.95 31.40
C LEU A 36 -7.97 59.47 31.60
N ASN A 37 -7.95 59.00 32.85
CA ASN A 37 -8.29 57.62 33.19
C ASN A 37 -9.81 57.42 33.17
N VAL A 38 -10.37 57.14 31.99
CA VAL A 38 -11.80 56.90 31.77
C VAL A 38 -12.33 55.74 32.63
N LYS A 39 -11.50 54.75 32.95
CA LYS A 39 -11.85 53.62 33.82
C LYS A 39 -12.08 54.05 35.27
N ALA A 40 -11.32 55.02 35.77
CA ALA A 40 -11.57 55.61 37.09
C ALA A 40 -12.88 56.42 37.08
N LEU A 41 -13.13 57.17 36.01
CA LEU A 41 -14.35 57.98 35.84
C LEU A 41 -15.63 57.11 35.80
N LEU A 42 -15.62 56.02 35.03
CA LEU A 42 -16.74 55.07 34.95
C LEU A 42 -17.01 54.37 36.29
N LYS A 43 -15.94 54.03 37.02
CA LYS A 43 -16.00 53.42 38.36
C LYS A 43 -16.53 54.39 39.41
N ASP A 44 -16.23 55.67 39.29
CA ASP A 44 -16.76 56.71 40.17
C ASP A 44 -18.23 57.02 39.86
N VAL A 45 -18.66 56.95 38.59
CA VAL A 45 -20.09 56.98 38.21
C VAL A 45 -20.82 55.76 38.77
N HIS A 46 -20.23 54.57 38.72
CA HIS A 46 -20.80 53.34 39.29
C HIS A 46 -20.88 53.33 40.83
N ARG A 47 -20.10 54.19 41.51
CA ARG A 47 -20.13 54.34 42.97
C ARG A 47 -21.24 55.26 43.46
N ILE A 48 -21.85 56.03 42.57
CA ILE A 48 -22.99 56.89 42.92
C ILE A 48 -24.24 56.00 42.93
N PRO A 49 -25.03 55.97 44.02
CA PRO A 49 -26.27 55.21 44.06
C PRO A 49 -27.26 55.66 42.98
N GLU A 50 -27.97 54.72 42.35
CA GLU A 50 -28.83 54.99 41.19
C GLU A 50 -29.90 56.06 41.44
N TYR A 51 -30.43 56.17 42.67
CA TYR A 51 -31.40 57.22 43.02
C TYR A 51 -30.80 58.64 42.94
N GLU A 52 -29.50 58.78 43.22
CA GLU A 52 -28.78 60.05 43.21
C GLU A 52 -28.35 60.42 41.77
N LEU A 53 -28.05 59.43 40.93
CA LEU A 53 -27.89 59.60 39.48
C LEU A 53 -29.19 60.04 38.81
N HIS A 54 -30.31 59.42 39.19
CA HIS A 54 -31.64 59.74 38.65
C HIS A 54 -32.05 61.18 38.99
N GLN A 55 -31.83 61.63 40.23
CA GLN A 55 -32.11 63.02 40.64
C GLN A 55 -31.27 64.08 39.92
N ARG A 56 -30.05 63.73 39.48
CA ARG A 56 -29.12 64.68 38.86
C ARG A 56 -29.18 64.71 37.34
N THR A 57 -29.70 63.67 36.70
CA THR A 57 -29.61 63.51 35.23
C THR A 57 -30.91 63.09 34.54
N ASP A 58 -32.01 62.91 35.29
CA ASP A 58 -33.31 62.38 34.83
C ASP A 58 -33.26 60.98 34.17
N ALA A 59 -32.09 60.34 34.09
CA ALA A 59 -31.89 59.02 33.49
C ALA A 59 -32.20 57.89 34.49
N SER A 60 -32.91 56.85 34.06
CA SER A 60 -33.43 55.77 34.92
C SER A 60 -32.38 54.82 35.48
N ASP A 61 -31.24 54.68 34.81
CA ASP A 61 -30.14 53.79 35.20
C ASP A 61 -28.78 54.32 34.70
N SER A 62 -27.71 53.75 35.25
CA SER A 62 -26.33 54.09 34.86
C SER A 62 -26.07 53.79 33.37
N ALA A 63 -26.74 52.76 32.82
CA ALA A 63 -26.65 52.38 31.41
C ALA A 63 -27.19 53.45 30.45
N THR A 64 -28.31 54.11 30.77
CA THR A 64 -28.88 55.22 29.98
C THR A 64 -27.97 56.44 29.99
N ILE A 65 -27.20 56.65 31.04
CA ILE A 65 -26.19 57.71 31.13
C ILE A 65 -24.98 57.38 30.26
N TYR A 66 -24.52 56.11 30.27
CA TYR A 66 -23.49 55.65 29.34
C TYR A 66 -23.97 55.76 27.88
N LEU A 67 -25.23 55.43 27.60
CA LEU A 67 -25.84 55.52 26.27
C LEU A 67 -26.03 56.97 25.81
N SER A 68 -26.38 57.91 26.69
CA SER A 68 -26.55 59.34 26.34
C SER A 68 -25.21 60.08 26.19
N LEU A 69 -24.18 59.65 26.92
CA LEU A 69 -22.78 60.00 26.63
C LEU A 69 -22.33 59.48 25.26
N PHE A 70 -22.84 58.32 24.85
CA PHE A 70 -22.54 57.64 23.57
C PHE A 70 -23.33 58.20 22.36
N LEU A 71 -24.60 58.57 22.57
CA LEU A 71 -25.60 58.89 21.52
C LEU A 71 -25.96 60.37 21.39
N ARG A 72 -25.19 61.33 21.93
CA ARG A 72 -25.49 62.75 21.66
C ARG A 72 -25.44 63.01 20.15
N GLN A 73 -26.62 63.15 19.54
CA GLN A 73 -26.85 63.19 18.10
C GLN A 73 -26.06 64.33 17.46
N LEU A 74 -25.06 64.00 16.63
CA LEU A 74 -24.67 64.88 15.54
C LEU A 74 -25.82 64.86 14.52
N ARG A 75 -26.26 66.04 14.10
CA ARG A 75 -27.33 66.12 13.08
C ARG A 75 -26.77 65.65 11.72
N PRO A 76 -27.63 65.18 10.80
CA PRO A 76 -27.19 64.64 9.50
C PRO A 76 -26.38 65.61 8.63
N ASP A 77 -26.34 66.91 8.99
CA ASP A 77 -25.78 67.98 8.18
C ASP A 77 -24.38 68.47 8.68
N GLU A 78 -23.77 67.81 9.66
CA GLU A 78 -22.46 68.23 10.21
C GLU A 78 -21.27 67.58 9.47
N TRP A 79 -20.29 68.40 9.06
CA TRP A 79 -19.05 67.91 8.43
C TRP A 79 -18.10 67.27 9.45
N ASN A 80 -17.57 66.10 9.06
CA ASN A 80 -16.71 65.22 9.86
C ASN A 80 -15.49 65.94 10.46
N ASP A 81 -15.41 65.99 11.80
CA ASP A 81 -14.18 66.26 12.53
C ASP A 81 -13.57 64.94 13.03
N PHE A 82 -12.39 64.58 12.51
CA PHE A 82 -11.75 63.27 12.71
C PHE A 82 -11.40 62.98 14.19
N GLY A 83 -11.24 64.02 15.02
CA GLY A 83 -10.92 63.87 16.45
C GLY A 83 -12.02 63.18 17.27
N CYS A 84 -13.29 63.39 16.91
CA CYS A 84 -14.42 62.84 17.66
C CYS A 84 -14.67 61.34 17.34
N ILE A 85 -14.35 60.91 16.12
CA ILE A 85 -14.53 59.51 15.65
C ILE A 85 -13.54 58.57 16.33
N GLU A 86 -12.26 58.94 16.42
CA GLU A 86 -11.24 58.12 17.11
C GLU A 86 -11.52 58.03 18.62
N GLN A 87 -12.00 59.12 19.23
CA GLN A 87 -12.42 59.13 20.63
C GLN A 87 -13.66 58.25 20.87
N ARG A 88 -14.63 58.27 19.95
CA ARG A 88 -15.81 57.39 19.97
C ARG A 88 -15.42 55.92 19.86
N LYS A 89 -14.54 55.56 18.92
CA LYS A 89 -14.00 54.20 18.75
C LYS A 89 -13.23 53.71 19.99
N ARG A 90 -12.46 54.60 20.63
CA ARG A 90 -11.75 54.29 21.89
C ARG A 90 -12.71 54.04 23.05
N MET A 91 -13.78 54.83 23.18
CA MET A 91 -14.83 54.61 24.19
C MET A 91 -15.62 53.32 23.94
N VAL A 92 -15.94 52.99 22.68
CA VAL A 92 -16.56 51.71 22.28
C VAL A 92 -15.69 50.55 22.77
N ARG A 93 -14.39 50.57 22.46
CA ARG A 93 -13.45 49.50 22.82
C ARG A 93 -13.36 49.28 24.34
N ILE A 94 -13.30 50.36 25.12
CA ILE A 94 -13.22 50.31 26.59
C ILE A 94 -14.55 49.87 27.21
N PHE A 95 -15.69 50.29 26.65
CA PHE A 95 -17.01 49.85 27.09
C PHE A 95 -17.22 48.35 26.85
N PHE A 96 -16.79 47.83 25.70
CA PHE A 96 -16.84 46.39 25.42
C PHE A 96 -15.87 45.58 26.30
N GLU A 97 -14.71 46.12 26.67
CA GLU A 97 -13.80 45.49 27.65
C GLU A 97 -14.38 45.42 29.09
N GLU A 98 -15.34 46.29 29.47
CA GLU A 98 -16.03 46.22 30.78
C GLU A 98 -17.36 45.44 30.74
N VAL A 99 -18.10 45.45 29.62
CA VAL A 99 -19.40 44.77 29.47
C VAL A 99 -19.27 43.26 29.17
N GLU A 100 -18.04 42.72 29.19
CA GLU A 100 -17.76 41.27 29.21
C GLU A 100 -18.35 40.53 30.43
N ARG A 101 -19.11 41.20 31.30
CA ARG A 101 -19.99 40.56 32.29
C ARG A 101 -21.46 40.98 32.10
N HIS A 102 -22.17 40.23 31.24
CA HIS A 102 -23.58 39.78 31.41
C HIS A 102 -24.75 40.43 30.62
N ASP A 103 -24.59 41.41 29.72
CA ASP A 103 -25.78 42.11 29.14
C ASP A 103 -26.02 42.03 27.61
N PHE A 104 -25.14 41.42 26.81
CA PHE A 104 -25.41 41.18 25.37
C PHE A 104 -25.96 39.76 25.16
N VAL A 105 -27.17 39.63 24.60
CA VAL A 105 -27.84 38.35 24.34
C VAL A 105 -27.93 38.13 22.83
N ARG A 106 -27.39 37.02 22.31
CA ARG A 106 -27.57 36.68 20.89
C ARG A 106 -29.06 36.42 20.64
N LEU A 107 -29.59 36.91 19.51
CA LEU A 107 -30.95 36.56 19.09
C LEU A 107 -31.15 35.03 18.94
N GLU A 108 -30.07 34.31 18.64
CA GLU A 108 -30.02 32.84 18.55
C GLU A 108 -29.90 32.14 19.93
N GLU A 109 -29.63 32.86 21.03
CA GLU A 109 -29.35 32.26 22.37
C GLU A 109 -30.53 32.30 23.37
N LEU A 110 -31.75 32.63 22.95
CA LEU A 110 -32.91 32.56 23.86
C LEU A 110 -33.55 31.15 23.99
N GLN A 111 -33.03 30.12 23.31
CA GLN A 111 -33.60 28.76 23.40
C GLN A 111 -32.60 27.62 23.69
N LEU A 112 -31.28 27.83 23.62
CA LEU A 112 -30.31 26.80 23.97
C LEU A 112 -30.06 26.82 25.47
N ARG A 113 -30.67 25.86 26.19
CA ARG A 113 -30.30 25.54 27.58
C ARG A 113 -28.80 25.26 27.64
N GLU A 114 -28.12 25.93 28.57
CA GLU A 114 -26.76 25.59 28.97
C GLU A 114 -26.75 24.14 29.49
N GLU A 115 -26.30 23.19 28.68
CA GLU A 115 -25.62 22.01 29.22
C GLU A 115 -24.12 22.30 29.23
N SER A 116 -23.57 22.29 30.43
CA SER A 116 -22.17 22.50 30.76
C SER A 116 -21.30 21.40 30.14
N ASP A 117 -20.68 21.68 28.99
CA ASP A 117 -19.48 20.93 28.58
C ASP A 117 -18.29 21.43 29.41
N GLU A 118 -17.56 20.51 30.05
CA GLU A 118 -16.32 20.84 30.74
C GLU A 118 -15.30 21.48 29.75
N PRO A 119 -14.76 22.68 30.05
CA PRO A 119 -13.81 23.34 29.16
C PRO A 119 -12.55 22.50 29.01
N GLY A 120 -12.27 22.03 27.78
CA GLY A 120 -11.05 21.30 27.42
C GLY A 120 -11.26 19.91 26.80
N THR A 121 -12.49 19.39 26.70
CA THR A 121 -12.74 18.12 25.99
C THR A 121 -12.81 18.33 24.47
N VAL A 122 -11.96 17.61 23.73
CA VAL A 122 -11.96 17.63 22.25
C VAL A 122 -13.26 17.00 21.75
N LEU A 123 -14.09 17.77 21.03
CA LEU A 123 -15.34 17.24 20.47
C LEU A 123 -15.08 16.19 19.39
N SER A 124 -15.79 15.07 19.46
CA SER A 124 -15.77 14.05 18.41
C SER A 124 -16.49 14.52 17.14
N VAL A 125 -16.13 13.93 15.99
CA VAL A 125 -16.77 14.20 14.69
C VAL A 125 -18.28 13.90 14.71
N GLY A 126 -18.71 12.88 15.49
CA GLY A 126 -20.13 12.56 15.67
C GLY A 126 -20.90 13.72 16.30
N LYS A 127 -20.40 14.25 17.42
CA LYS A 127 -21.01 15.41 18.11
C LYS A 127 -21.05 16.67 17.22
N PHE A 128 -20.06 16.85 16.33
CA PHE A 128 -20.09 17.92 15.34
C PHE A 128 -21.28 17.79 14.37
N TYR A 129 -21.56 16.59 13.85
CA TYR A 129 -22.70 16.36 12.96
C TYR A 129 -24.05 16.51 13.66
N ASP A 130 -24.15 16.07 14.91
CA ASP A 130 -25.39 16.18 15.69
C ASP A 130 -25.77 17.66 15.91
N ARG A 131 -24.80 18.49 16.32
CA ARG A 131 -25.03 19.95 16.49
C ARG A 131 -25.32 20.68 15.19
N LEU A 132 -24.68 20.28 14.08
CA LEU A 132 -24.99 20.84 12.76
C LEU A 132 -26.46 20.59 12.39
N ARG A 133 -26.97 19.38 12.69
CA ARG A 133 -28.36 19.03 12.44
C ARG A 133 -29.35 19.81 13.30
N GLU A 134 -29.07 19.97 14.59
CA GLU A 134 -29.90 20.76 15.50
C GLU A 134 -30.08 22.19 14.98
N SER A 135 -28.99 22.82 14.53
CA SER A 135 -29.01 24.16 13.91
C SER A 135 -29.93 24.24 12.69
N HIS A 136 -30.05 23.18 11.88
CA HIS A 136 -30.93 23.16 10.70
C HIS A 136 -32.40 22.94 11.02
N LEU A 137 -32.72 22.32 12.17
CA LEU A 137 -34.10 22.13 12.61
C LEU A 137 -34.70 23.43 13.15
N GLU A 138 -33.84 24.33 13.66
CA GLU A 138 -34.21 25.63 14.21
C GLU A 138 -34.31 26.72 13.14
N ASP A 139 -33.61 26.57 12.01
CA ASP A 139 -33.64 27.51 10.88
C ASP A 139 -35.01 27.50 10.17
N VAL A 140 -35.77 28.59 10.32
CA VAL A 140 -37.02 28.80 9.58
C VAL A 140 -36.69 29.09 8.11
N LEU A 141 -36.85 28.08 7.25
CA LEU A 141 -36.73 28.23 5.80
C LEU A 141 -37.75 29.28 5.30
N ASP A 142 -37.29 30.15 4.40
CA ASP A 142 -38.07 31.26 3.86
C ASP A 142 -39.37 30.73 3.19
N GLY A 143 -40.54 31.26 3.58
CA GLY A 143 -41.87 30.74 3.20
C GLY A 143 -42.24 30.89 1.72
N SER A 144 -41.28 31.28 0.87
CA SER A 144 -41.44 31.45 -0.58
C SER A 144 -41.27 30.15 -1.37
N ILE A 145 -40.75 29.07 -0.76
CA ILE A 145 -40.54 27.76 -1.39
C ILE A 145 -41.73 26.82 -1.04
N PRO A 146 -42.41 26.21 -2.03
CA PRO A 146 -43.53 25.30 -1.79
C PRO A 146 -43.18 24.11 -0.87
N ASP A 147 -44.13 23.68 -0.05
CA ASP A 147 -43.97 22.53 0.86
C ASP A 147 -43.86 21.18 0.13
N ASP A 148 -44.41 21.07 -1.08
CA ASP A 148 -44.28 19.91 -1.96
C ASP A 148 -43.32 20.22 -3.12
N VAL A 149 -42.13 19.59 -3.10
CA VAL A 149 -41.08 19.75 -4.11
C VAL A 149 -41.07 18.59 -5.13
N SER A 150 -42.18 17.87 -5.26
CA SER A 150 -42.31 16.81 -6.26
C SER A 150 -42.47 17.39 -7.68
N HIS A 151 -41.74 16.82 -8.66
CA HIS A 151 -41.80 17.24 -10.05
C HIS A 151 -42.39 16.12 -10.92
N ALA A 152 -43.34 16.41 -11.81
CA ALA A 152 -44.05 15.42 -12.62
C ALA A 152 -43.13 14.52 -13.48
N SER A 153 -41.98 15.04 -13.90
CA SER A 153 -40.96 14.28 -14.64
C SER A 153 -40.06 13.40 -13.77
N LEU A 154 -40.15 13.44 -12.45
CA LEU A 154 -39.39 12.60 -11.53
C LEU A 154 -40.25 11.39 -11.13
N ARG A 155 -39.83 10.18 -11.52
CA ARG A 155 -40.56 8.93 -11.23
C ARG A 155 -40.58 8.52 -9.75
N PRO A 156 -39.47 8.58 -8.99
CA PRO A 156 -39.51 8.17 -7.58
C PRO A 156 -40.24 9.19 -6.71
N THR A 157 -41.07 8.71 -5.79
CA THR A 157 -41.68 9.52 -4.73
C THR A 157 -40.62 9.90 -3.70
N LEU A 158 -40.46 11.20 -3.47
CA LEU A 158 -39.49 11.73 -2.51
C LEU A 158 -39.96 11.49 -1.07
N ARG A 159 -39.01 11.15 -0.19
CA ARG A 159 -39.25 10.98 1.25
C ARG A 159 -39.19 12.31 2.00
N PRO A 160 -39.74 12.42 3.22
CA PRO A 160 -39.77 13.70 3.95
C PRO A 160 -38.39 14.35 4.13
N TYR A 161 -37.36 13.58 4.55
CA TYR A 161 -35.99 14.11 4.65
C TYR A 161 -35.41 14.55 3.30
N GLN A 162 -35.76 13.87 2.20
CA GLN A 162 -35.29 14.25 0.85
C GLN A 162 -35.94 15.55 0.38
N ILE A 163 -37.22 15.74 0.70
CA ILE A 163 -37.93 16.99 0.43
C ILE A 163 -37.26 18.14 1.20
N GLN A 164 -36.95 17.95 2.49
CA GLN A 164 -36.24 18.94 3.30
C GLN A 164 -34.87 19.29 2.70
N ALA A 165 -34.07 18.28 2.33
CA ALA A 165 -32.78 18.50 1.69
C ALA A 165 -32.91 19.28 0.37
N ILE A 166 -33.88 18.93 -0.50
CA ILE A 166 -34.10 19.65 -1.76
C ILE A 166 -34.57 21.09 -1.51
N ARG A 167 -35.43 21.34 -0.52
CA ARG A 167 -35.84 22.71 -0.15
C ARG A 167 -34.65 23.56 0.25
N TRP A 168 -33.79 23.03 1.11
CA TRP A 168 -32.54 23.69 1.50
C TRP A 168 -31.65 23.94 0.27
N MET A 169 -31.49 22.96 -0.61
CA MET A 169 -30.69 23.15 -1.83
C MET A 169 -31.29 24.21 -2.78
N LEU A 170 -32.61 24.29 -2.90
CA LEU A 170 -33.30 25.29 -3.73
C LEU A 170 -33.14 26.70 -3.16
N ASP A 171 -33.26 26.86 -1.85
CA ASP A 171 -33.01 28.11 -1.15
C ASP A 171 -31.60 28.63 -1.48
N ARG A 172 -30.59 27.75 -1.45
CA ARG A 172 -29.18 28.09 -1.78
C ARG A 172 -28.94 28.48 -3.25
N GLU A 173 -29.77 28.02 -4.17
CA GLU A 173 -29.69 28.39 -5.59
C GLU A 173 -30.52 29.64 -5.94
N THR A 174 -31.52 30.00 -5.13
CA THR A 174 -32.50 31.06 -5.43
C THR A 174 -32.31 32.33 -4.60
N VAL A 175 -31.99 32.22 -3.30
CA VAL A 175 -31.84 33.36 -2.39
C VAL A 175 -30.44 33.95 -2.49
N ARG A 176 -30.34 35.23 -2.88
CA ARG A 176 -29.06 35.92 -3.12
C ARG A 176 -28.60 36.85 -2.00
N LYS A 177 -29.40 37.05 -0.95
CA LYS A 177 -29.11 38.03 0.11
C LYS A 177 -29.33 37.44 1.50
N ARG A 178 -28.24 36.99 2.12
CA ARG A 178 -28.15 36.70 3.56
C ARG A 178 -26.90 37.38 4.10
N LEU A 179 -26.90 37.74 5.38
CA LEU A 179 -25.71 38.22 6.07
C LEU A 179 -24.56 37.21 5.88
N PRO A 180 -23.30 37.63 5.70
CA PRO A 180 -22.17 36.71 5.62
C PRO A 180 -22.02 35.90 6.90
N ALA A 181 -21.52 34.65 6.84
CA ALA A 181 -21.25 33.86 8.06
C ALA A 181 -20.13 34.42 8.93
N GLN A 182 -19.41 35.43 8.43
CA GLN A 182 -18.39 36.15 9.16
C GLN A 182 -18.98 36.96 10.32
N TYR A 183 -20.29 37.24 10.27
CA TYR A 183 -20.97 38.12 11.22
C TYR A 183 -22.03 37.36 12.00
N LEU A 184 -22.00 37.58 13.30
CA LEU A 184 -23.05 37.13 14.21
C LEU A 184 -23.88 38.32 14.64
N LYS A 185 -25.21 38.21 14.53
CA LYS A 185 -26.14 39.26 14.92
C LYS A 185 -26.39 39.21 16.43
N LEU A 186 -26.09 40.29 17.12
CA LEU A 186 -26.21 40.47 18.57
C LEU A 186 -27.34 41.44 18.91
N ARG A 187 -28.01 41.24 20.04
CA ARG A 187 -28.98 42.20 20.59
C ARG A 187 -28.67 42.46 22.07
N CYS A 188 -28.64 43.71 22.49
CA CYS A 188 -28.43 44.01 23.90
C CYS A 188 -29.72 43.76 24.69
N ARG A 189 -29.64 43.14 25.88
CA ARG A 189 -30.83 42.89 26.73
C ARG A 189 -31.47 44.20 27.20
N ASN A 190 -30.64 45.22 27.41
CA ASN A 190 -31.04 46.53 27.90
C ASN A 190 -31.42 47.51 26.77
N VAL A 191 -31.08 47.19 25.51
CA VAL A 191 -31.42 48.00 24.32
C VAL A 191 -31.84 47.08 23.17
N PRO A 192 -33.08 46.54 23.19
CA PRO A 192 -33.54 45.55 22.22
C PRO A 192 -33.81 46.11 20.82
N GLU A 193 -33.82 47.43 20.67
CA GLU A 193 -34.13 48.14 19.42
C GLU A 193 -32.92 48.30 18.48
N VAL A 194 -31.70 48.09 18.97
CA VAL A 194 -30.46 48.23 18.20
C VAL A 194 -29.83 46.86 18.00
N ASP A 195 -29.64 46.47 16.74
CA ASP A 195 -28.95 45.26 16.36
C ASP A 195 -27.43 45.55 16.22
N PHE A 196 -26.60 44.72 16.85
CA PHE A 196 -25.13 44.78 16.73
C PHE A 196 -24.63 43.59 15.91
N PHE A 197 -23.42 43.69 15.34
CA PHE A 197 -22.82 42.65 14.51
C PHE A 197 -21.40 42.35 14.97
N MET A 198 -21.09 41.08 15.26
CA MET A 198 -19.77 40.65 15.71
C MET A 198 -19.04 39.88 14.61
N TYR A 199 -17.81 40.30 14.32
CA TYR A 199 -16.86 39.55 13.49
C TYR A 199 -16.40 38.29 14.21
N LEU A 200 -16.64 37.11 13.64
CA LEU A 200 -16.26 35.82 14.25
C LEU A 200 -14.74 35.57 14.28
N ASP A 201 -13.99 36.22 13.39
CA ASP A 201 -12.54 36.10 13.25
C ASP A 201 -11.76 37.06 14.16
N SER A 202 -12.21 38.31 14.29
CA SER A 202 -11.56 39.32 15.14
C SER A 202 -12.21 39.52 16.52
N GLY A 203 -13.46 39.08 16.69
CA GLY A 203 -14.28 39.37 17.88
C GLY A 203 -14.78 40.81 17.94
N GLU A 204 -14.53 41.63 16.90
CA GLU A 204 -14.92 43.05 16.85
C GLU A 204 -16.44 43.19 16.70
N VAL A 205 -17.07 44.06 17.50
CA VAL A 205 -18.51 44.33 17.42
C VAL A 205 -18.72 45.70 16.79
N VAL A 206 -19.53 45.74 15.73
CA VAL A 206 -19.94 46.95 15.02
C VAL A 206 -21.45 47.17 15.17
N ASP A 207 -21.86 48.43 15.21
CA ASP A 207 -23.26 48.88 15.27
C ASP A 207 -23.85 49.15 13.87
N GLU A 208 -23.01 49.24 12.85
CA GLU A 208 -23.41 49.36 11.45
C GLU A 208 -23.59 48.00 10.78
N MET A 209 -24.66 47.85 9.98
CA MET A 209 -24.90 46.63 9.22
C MET A 209 -23.75 46.37 8.23
N PRO A 210 -23.04 45.22 8.34
CA PRO A 210 -21.92 44.91 7.48
C PRO A 210 -22.32 44.83 6.01
N ARG A 211 -21.37 45.14 5.12
CA ARG A 211 -21.59 45.02 3.67
C ARG A 211 -21.92 43.57 3.31
N GLU A 212 -23.04 43.36 2.62
CA GLU A 212 -23.45 42.06 2.10
C GLU A 212 -22.31 41.42 1.29
N SER A 213 -21.80 40.27 1.73
CA SER A 213 -20.88 39.44 0.96
C SER A 213 -21.64 38.24 0.38
N ALA A 214 -21.38 37.94 -0.89
CA ALA A 214 -22.11 36.90 -1.60
C ALA A 214 -21.72 35.52 -1.05
N ILE A 215 -22.64 34.86 -0.35
CA ILE A 215 -22.49 33.43 -0.02
C ILE A 215 -22.42 32.67 -1.37
N PRO A 216 -21.48 31.74 -1.56
CA PRO A 216 -21.36 30.99 -2.82
C PRO A 216 -22.68 30.30 -3.12
N SER A 217 -23.12 30.30 -4.38
CA SER A 217 -24.36 29.63 -4.73
C SER A 217 -24.13 28.12 -4.86
N GLY A 218 -24.92 27.33 -4.13
CA GLY A 218 -24.71 25.89 -3.92
C GLY A 218 -24.21 25.54 -2.51
N GLY A 219 -23.59 24.37 -2.33
CA GLY A 219 -23.22 23.88 -1.00
C GLY A 219 -22.67 22.45 -0.96
N ILE A 220 -22.66 21.87 0.24
CA ILE A 220 -22.18 20.53 0.57
C ILE A 220 -23.39 19.68 1.00
N LEU A 221 -23.77 18.71 0.18
CA LEU A 221 -24.75 17.69 0.52
C LEU A 221 -24.02 16.47 1.05
N ALA A 222 -24.04 16.30 2.37
CA ALA A 222 -23.23 15.32 3.05
C ALA A 222 -24.02 14.11 3.56
N ASP A 223 -25.15 13.72 2.97
CA ASP A 223 -25.96 12.63 3.51
C ASP A 223 -25.26 11.28 3.56
N GLU A 224 -25.59 10.45 4.55
CA GLU A 224 -25.02 9.12 4.70
C GLU A 224 -25.21 8.22 3.44
N MET A 225 -24.37 7.20 3.30
CA MET A 225 -24.42 6.33 2.12
C MET A 225 -25.71 5.52 2.07
N GLY A 226 -26.38 5.55 0.91
CA GLY A 226 -27.64 4.84 0.73
C GLY A 226 -28.88 5.66 1.03
N MET A 227 -28.76 6.96 1.34
CA MET A 227 -29.88 7.89 1.61
C MET A 227 -30.59 8.42 0.35
N GLY A 228 -30.05 8.18 -0.86
CA GLY A 228 -30.69 8.63 -2.10
C GLY A 228 -30.23 9.98 -2.64
N LYS A 229 -29.02 10.45 -2.28
CA LYS A 229 -28.36 11.67 -2.80
C LYS A 229 -28.50 11.90 -4.31
N THR A 230 -28.41 10.84 -5.11
CA THR A 230 -28.60 10.90 -6.56
C THR A 230 -29.99 11.44 -6.90
N VAL A 231 -31.04 10.93 -6.25
CA VAL A 231 -32.43 11.36 -6.49
C VAL A 231 -32.65 12.79 -6.01
N GLU A 232 -32.04 13.20 -4.90
CA GLU A 232 -32.08 14.58 -4.39
C GLU A 232 -31.49 15.57 -5.40
N ILE A 233 -30.32 15.25 -5.96
CA ILE A 233 -29.67 16.05 -7.02
C ILE A 233 -30.56 16.11 -8.27
N LEU A 234 -31.17 15.00 -8.70
CA LEU A 234 -32.06 14.97 -9.87
C LEU A 234 -33.33 15.81 -9.65
N GLY A 235 -33.92 15.75 -8.45
CA GLY A 235 -35.05 16.60 -8.06
C GLY A 235 -34.69 18.08 -8.16
N LEU A 236 -33.52 18.46 -7.63
CA LEU A 236 -33.01 19.83 -7.70
C LEU A 236 -32.79 20.29 -9.16
N MET A 237 -32.22 19.44 -10.02
CA MET A 237 -31.97 19.76 -11.44
C MET A 237 -33.27 19.99 -12.24
N LEU A 238 -34.32 19.21 -11.96
CA LEU A 238 -35.61 19.35 -12.63
C LEU A 238 -36.34 20.61 -12.17
N TYR A 239 -36.30 20.92 -10.87
CA TYR A 239 -37.03 22.04 -10.29
C TYR A 239 -36.43 23.41 -10.67
N ASN A 240 -35.09 23.56 -10.65
CA ASN A 240 -34.41 24.81 -11.00
C ASN A 240 -33.57 24.70 -12.30
N ARG A 241 -34.26 24.44 -13.42
CA ARG A 241 -33.67 24.37 -14.76
C ARG A 241 -33.58 25.77 -15.41
N LYS A 242 -32.38 26.22 -15.80
CA LYS A 242 -32.19 27.48 -16.55
C LYS A 242 -32.91 27.38 -17.90
N ARG A 243 -33.89 28.27 -18.17
CA ARG A 243 -34.58 28.31 -19.47
C ARG A 243 -33.57 28.56 -20.60
N LYS A 244 -33.56 27.67 -21.61
CA LYS A 244 -32.70 27.83 -22.81
C LYS A 244 -33.14 29.10 -23.54
N ARG A 245 -32.32 30.16 -23.54
CA ARG A 245 -32.45 31.25 -24.53
C ARG A 245 -32.35 30.60 -25.93
N LYS A 246 -33.20 31.01 -26.87
CA LYS A 246 -33.13 30.51 -28.25
C LYS A 246 -31.71 30.77 -28.77
N LEU A 247 -31.03 29.72 -29.25
CA LEU A 247 -29.67 29.80 -29.81
C LEU A 247 -29.53 30.77 -31.01
N GLN A 248 -30.64 31.29 -31.55
CA GLN A 248 -30.65 32.26 -32.64
C GLN A 248 -30.05 33.63 -32.27
N GLU A 249 -30.03 34.03 -30.99
CA GLU A 249 -29.47 35.33 -30.58
C GLU A 249 -27.96 35.31 -30.29
N LEU A 250 -27.34 34.13 -30.16
CA LEU A 250 -25.88 33.99 -29.96
C LEU A 250 -25.08 34.10 -31.28
N GLU A 251 -25.75 34.09 -32.43
CA GLU A 251 -25.09 34.22 -33.74
C GLU A 251 -24.79 35.67 -34.14
N GLU A 252 -25.29 36.68 -33.42
CA GLU A 252 -25.24 38.11 -33.78
C GLU A 252 -24.26 39.00 -32.98
N VAL A 253 -23.55 38.49 -31.97
CA VAL A 253 -22.64 39.32 -31.18
C VAL A 253 -21.22 39.34 -31.77
N GLY A 254 -20.83 40.48 -32.34
CA GLY A 254 -19.44 40.96 -32.37
C GLY A 254 -18.65 40.73 -33.65
N VAL A 255 -18.98 41.45 -34.72
CA VAL A 255 -18.10 41.62 -35.90
C VAL A 255 -17.06 42.69 -35.59
N ASN A 256 -15.80 42.31 -35.43
CA ASN A 256 -14.67 43.16 -35.81
C ASN A 256 -14.00 42.52 -37.02
N ARG A 257 -14.08 43.21 -38.15
CA ARG A 257 -13.40 42.85 -39.41
C ARG A 257 -11.89 42.93 -39.19
N CYS A 258 -11.18 41.84 -39.45
CA CYS A 258 -9.75 41.90 -39.74
C CYS A 258 -9.57 41.83 -41.26
N ASP A 259 -8.77 42.75 -41.78
CA ASP A 259 -8.46 42.95 -43.19
C ASP A 259 -8.00 41.67 -43.89
N GLU A 260 -8.51 41.47 -45.11
CA GLU A 260 -8.10 40.43 -46.04
C GLU A 260 -6.67 40.69 -46.51
N THR A 261 -5.70 40.16 -45.77
CA THR A 261 -4.37 39.88 -46.32
C THR A 261 -4.35 38.41 -46.76
N VAL A 262 -4.14 38.21 -48.06
CA VAL A 262 -4.06 36.88 -48.68
C VAL A 262 -2.77 36.20 -48.21
N GLN A 263 -2.83 35.52 -47.07
CA GLN A 263 -1.79 34.58 -46.64
C GLN A 263 -2.15 33.16 -47.11
N GLU A 264 -1.15 32.43 -47.59
CA GLU A 264 -1.29 31.04 -48.04
C GLU A 264 -1.92 30.16 -46.95
N LYS A 265 -2.99 29.45 -47.30
CA LYS A 265 -3.74 28.59 -46.37
C LYS A 265 -2.90 27.36 -45.99
N THR A 266 -2.27 27.39 -44.82
CA THR A 266 -1.48 26.27 -44.30
C THR A 266 -2.34 25.27 -43.51
N VAL A 267 -2.12 23.97 -43.73
CA VAL A 267 -2.80 22.89 -43.00
C VAL A 267 -2.08 22.66 -41.67
N ARG A 268 -2.68 23.13 -40.58
CA ARG A 268 -2.21 22.91 -39.19
C ARG A 268 -3.37 22.31 -38.40
N CYS A 269 -3.45 20.97 -38.33
CA CYS A 269 -4.51 20.25 -37.60
C CYS A 269 -4.01 19.74 -36.24
N ILE A 270 -4.93 19.37 -35.35
CA ILE A 270 -4.64 18.68 -34.08
C ILE A 270 -4.09 17.26 -34.30
N CYS A 271 -4.39 16.65 -35.45
CA CYS A 271 -3.75 15.39 -35.83
C CYS A 271 -2.43 15.70 -36.55
N THR A 272 -1.39 14.92 -36.27
CA THR A 272 -0.03 15.07 -36.83
C THR A 272 0.06 14.81 -38.34
N LYS A 273 -1.07 14.61 -39.02
CA LYS A 273 -1.17 14.28 -40.44
C LYS A 273 -1.27 15.55 -41.29
N THR A 274 -0.62 15.57 -42.44
CA THR A 274 -0.60 16.71 -43.39
C THR A 274 -1.51 16.50 -44.62
N SER A 275 -2.47 15.57 -44.54
CA SER A 275 -3.35 15.24 -45.67
C SER A 275 -4.21 16.44 -46.11
N LYS A 276 -4.39 16.64 -47.42
CA LYS A 276 -5.25 17.72 -47.95
C LYS A 276 -6.73 17.34 -48.15
N LYS A 277 -7.17 16.17 -47.66
CA LYS A 277 -8.55 15.67 -47.87
C LYS A 277 -9.50 16.13 -46.75
N LYS A 278 -10.72 16.57 -47.12
CA LYS A 278 -11.83 16.96 -46.22
C LYS A 278 -11.41 17.96 -45.13
N LEU A 279 -11.05 19.17 -45.55
CA LEU A 279 -10.60 20.26 -44.68
C LEU A 279 -11.73 21.27 -44.37
N ILE A 280 -11.61 21.96 -43.24
CA ILE A 280 -12.41 23.12 -42.83
C ILE A 280 -11.47 24.24 -42.38
N ALA A 281 -11.79 25.48 -42.75
CA ALA A 281 -10.99 26.66 -42.39
C ALA A 281 -11.56 27.35 -41.15
N CYS A 282 -10.70 27.76 -40.23
CA CYS A 282 -11.08 28.61 -39.11
C CYS A 282 -11.39 30.03 -39.60
N MET A 283 -12.48 30.65 -39.15
CA MET A 283 -12.86 32.00 -39.57
C MET A 283 -11.96 33.13 -39.05
N LYS A 284 -11.22 32.92 -37.95
CA LYS A 284 -10.32 33.93 -37.37
C LYS A 284 -8.89 33.84 -37.88
N CYS A 285 -8.30 32.64 -37.81
CA CYS A 285 -6.89 32.44 -38.14
C CYS A 285 -6.66 31.83 -39.54
N ASN A 286 -7.74 31.54 -40.30
CA ASN A 286 -7.70 30.93 -41.64
C ASN A 286 -6.92 29.60 -41.78
N LEU A 287 -6.49 28.99 -40.67
CA LEU A 287 -5.80 27.70 -40.65
C LEU A 287 -6.75 26.57 -41.06
N LEU A 288 -6.23 25.64 -41.87
CA LEU A 288 -6.98 24.48 -42.35
C LEU A 288 -6.83 23.28 -41.42
N GLN A 289 -7.95 22.66 -41.04
CA GLN A 289 -8.02 21.49 -40.16
C GLN A 289 -8.87 20.38 -40.78
N HIS A 290 -8.62 19.11 -40.46
CA HIS A 290 -9.44 18.00 -40.98
C HIS A 290 -10.82 17.99 -40.33
N LYS A 291 -11.89 17.96 -41.13
CA LYS A 291 -13.29 17.84 -40.67
C LYS A 291 -13.48 16.68 -39.70
N LYS A 292 -12.87 15.52 -39.99
CA LYS A 292 -12.93 14.32 -39.14
C LYS A 292 -12.30 14.51 -37.75
N CYS A 293 -11.35 15.44 -37.59
CA CYS A 293 -10.65 15.66 -36.33
C CYS A 293 -11.39 16.64 -35.41
N VAL A 294 -12.15 17.58 -35.98
CA VAL A 294 -12.73 18.71 -35.23
C VAL A 294 -14.26 18.76 -35.24
N LEU A 295 -14.93 18.00 -36.11
CA LEU A 295 -16.40 17.89 -36.21
C LEU A 295 -16.91 16.47 -35.99
N LYS A 296 -16.15 15.62 -35.27
CA LYS A 296 -16.50 14.20 -35.06
C LYS A 296 -17.88 14.02 -34.40
N HIS A 297 -18.28 14.95 -33.56
CA HIS A 297 -19.49 14.88 -32.72
C HIS A 297 -20.60 15.86 -33.15
N SER A 298 -20.37 16.66 -34.19
CA SER A 298 -21.35 17.61 -34.72
C SER A 298 -22.23 16.90 -35.74
N LYS A 299 -23.56 16.92 -35.54
CA LYS A 299 -24.53 16.27 -36.45
C LYS A 299 -24.70 17.01 -37.79
N GLU A 300 -24.37 18.30 -37.81
CA GLU A 300 -24.46 19.19 -38.98
C GLU A 300 -23.14 19.96 -39.14
N GLU A 301 -22.79 20.36 -40.37
CA GLU A 301 -21.63 21.23 -40.59
C GLU A 301 -21.94 22.65 -40.09
N PRO A 302 -21.19 23.19 -39.11
CA PRO A 302 -21.48 24.51 -38.56
C PRO A 302 -21.20 25.59 -39.61
N LYS A 303 -22.12 26.56 -39.73
CA LYS A 303 -21.97 27.72 -40.63
C LYS A 303 -20.73 28.57 -40.31
N LYS A 304 -20.32 28.61 -39.04
CA LYS A 304 -19.14 29.32 -38.53
C LYS A 304 -18.25 28.35 -37.75
N TYR A 305 -17.01 28.11 -38.20
CA TYR A 305 -16.05 27.24 -37.52
C TYR A 305 -14.91 28.04 -36.89
N ILE A 306 -14.66 27.80 -35.60
CA ILE A 306 -13.56 28.38 -34.82
C ILE A 306 -12.68 27.23 -34.33
N CYS A 307 -11.37 27.34 -34.55
CA CYS A 307 -10.40 26.33 -34.14
C CYS A 307 -10.18 26.32 -32.61
N PRO A 308 -9.67 25.22 -32.03
CA PRO A 308 -9.47 25.10 -30.58
C PRO A 308 -8.64 26.23 -29.94
N GLU A 309 -7.67 26.79 -30.67
CA GLU A 309 -6.81 27.86 -30.17
C GLU A 309 -7.54 29.22 -30.18
N CYS A 310 -8.26 29.55 -31.26
CA CYS A 310 -9.02 30.80 -31.35
C CYS A 310 -10.17 30.85 -30.33
N TRP A 311 -10.71 29.70 -29.93
CA TRP A 311 -11.72 29.60 -28.86
C TRP A 311 -11.24 30.15 -27.50
N ARG A 312 -9.93 30.23 -27.26
CA ARG A 312 -9.39 30.85 -26.03
C ARG A 312 -9.66 32.36 -25.94
N SER A 313 -9.84 33.00 -27.10
CA SER A 313 -10.11 34.44 -27.20
C SER A 313 -11.61 34.77 -27.26
N GLU A 314 -12.48 33.76 -27.24
CA GLU A 314 -13.93 33.94 -27.26
C GLU A 314 -14.47 34.13 -25.83
N PRO A 315 -15.59 34.88 -25.68
CA PRO A 315 -16.31 34.91 -24.42
C PRO A 315 -16.83 33.52 -24.04
N LEU A 316 -16.96 33.27 -22.73
CA LEU A 316 -17.45 32.00 -22.21
C LEU A 316 -18.85 31.70 -22.74
N VAL A 317 -19.09 30.44 -23.14
CA VAL A 317 -20.41 30.01 -23.61
C VAL A 317 -21.35 29.86 -22.41
N GLU A 318 -22.39 30.68 -22.35
CA GLU A 318 -23.44 30.59 -21.32
C GLU A 318 -24.36 29.40 -21.58
N THR A 319 -24.51 28.51 -20.59
CA THR A 319 -25.31 27.27 -20.74
C THR A 319 -26.28 27.06 -19.59
N GLY A 320 -27.28 26.20 -19.83
CA GLY A 320 -28.14 25.60 -18.81
C GLY A 320 -27.69 24.21 -18.38
N THR A 321 -26.49 23.78 -18.81
CA THR A 321 -25.99 22.42 -18.66
C THR A 321 -25.39 22.18 -17.28
N THR A 322 -25.67 21.02 -16.69
CA THR A 322 -25.04 20.56 -15.45
C THR A 322 -23.92 19.57 -15.76
N ILE A 323 -22.72 19.81 -15.22
CA ILE A 323 -21.62 18.85 -15.28
C ILE A 323 -21.54 18.07 -13.98
N ILE A 324 -21.56 16.73 -14.07
CA ILE A 324 -21.39 15.84 -12.93
C ILE A 324 -20.04 15.14 -13.07
N VAL A 325 -19.19 15.31 -12.06
CA VAL A 325 -17.90 14.64 -11.94
C VAL A 325 -18.07 13.53 -10.92
N SER A 326 -17.80 12.29 -11.33
CA SER A 326 -17.95 11.12 -10.46
C SER A 326 -16.78 10.15 -10.60
N PRO A 327 -16.53 9.24 -9.65
CA PRO A 327 -15.59 8.15 -9.84
C PRO A 327 -15.91 7.29 -11.07
N VAL A 328 -14.87 6.75 -11.72
CA VAL A 328 -15.01 5.92 -12.94
C VAL A 328 -15.97 4.74 -12.73
N SER A 329 -16.05 4.21 -11.51
CA SER A 329 -16.90 3.07 -11.17
C SER A 329 -18.41 3.37 -11.15
N ILE A 330 -18.82 4.63 -10.94
CA ILE A 330 -20.24 5.01 -10.86
C ILE A 330 -20.72 5.90 -11.99
N LYS A 331 -19.84 6.36 -12.89
CA LYS A 331 -20.20 7.19 -14.05
C LYS A 331 -21.32 6.56 -14.90
N MET A 332 -21.25 5.25 -15.14
CA MET A 332 -22.29 4.52 -15.87
C MET A 332 -23.57 4.31 -15.06
N GLN A 333 -23.45 4.22 -13.73
CA GLN A 333 -24.61 4.15 -12.84
C GLN A 333 -25.39 5.46 -12.88
N TRP A 334 -24.73 6.62 -12.85
CA TRP A 334 -25.39 7.92 -13.05
C TRP A 334 -26.19 7.97 -14.35
N ALA A 335 -25.61 7.51 -15.46
CA ALA A 335 -26.33 7.46 -16.74
C ALA A 335 -27.57 6.55 -16.68
N SER A 336 -27.47 5.40 -16.01
CA SER A 336 -28.60 4.49 -15.81
C SER A 336 -29.68 5.08 -14.90
N GLU A 337 -29.30 5.67 -13.77
CA GLU A 337 -30.22 6.27 -12.78
C GLU A 337 -30.99 7.46 -13.39
N ILE A 338 -30.32 8.33 -14.16
CA ILE A 338 -30.98 9.44 -14.85
C ILE A 338 -32.04 8.91 -15.82
N ASN A 339 -31.68 7.91 -16.65
CA ASN A 339 -32.61 7.30 -17.61
C ASN A 339 -33.75 6.53 -16.92
N LYS A 340 -33.50 5.98 -15.73
CA LYS A 340 -34.49 5.23 -14.94
C LYS A 340 -35.48 6.16 -14.25
N HIS A 341 -35.01 7.27 -13.68
CA HIS A 341 -35.78 8.14 -12.78
C HIS A 341 -36.39 9.37 -13.46
N ILE A 342 -35.87 9.83 -14.59
CA ILE A 342 -36.44 10.96 -15.34
C ILE A 342 -37.40 10.46 -16.44
N ASN A 343 -38.60 11.00 -16.48
CA ASN A 343 -39.66 10.69 -17.45
C ASN A 343 -39.84 11.78 -18.54
N ASP A 344 -38.81 12.57 -18.81
CA ASP A 344 -38.80 13.62 -19.84
C ASP A 344 -37.99 13.16 -21.07
N PRO A 345 -38.63 12.90 -22.23
CA PRO A 345 -37.92 12.46 -23.44
C PRO A 345 -37.04 13.55 -24.06
N THR A 346 -37.17 14.80 -23.62
CA THR A 346 -36.35 15.93 -24.10
C THR A 346 -35.05 16.10 -23.32
N PHE A 347 -34.86 15.36 -22.21
CA PHE A 347 -33.69 15.43 -21.34
C PHE A 347 -32.51 14.68 -21.96
N LYS A 348 -31.42 15.40 -22.30
CA LYS A 348 -30.28 14.83 -23.04
C LYS A 348 -29.02 14.72 -22.17
N ILE A 349 -28.40 13.54 -22.18
CA ILE A 349 -27.18 13.20 -21.43
C ILE A 349 -26.02 12.97 -22.41
N PHE A 350 -24.83 13.44 -22.06
CA PHE A 350 -23.59 13.13 -22.79
C PHE A 350 -22.50 12.61 -21.85
N ILE A 351 -21.79 11.55 -22.26
CA ILE A 351 -20.67 10.98 -21.51
C ILE A 351 -19.37 11.51 -22.13
N TYR A 352 -18.63 12.29 -21.36
CA TYR A 352 -17.36 12.88 -21.76
C TYR A 352 -16.18 11.97 -21.34
N GLU A 353 -15.36 11.57 -22.32
CA GLU A 353 -14.22 10.66 -22.10
C GLU A 353 -12.85 11.36 -22.18
N GLY A 354 -12.84 12.70 -22.26
CA GLY A 354 -11.62 13.51 -22.38
C GLY A 354 -11.16 13.71 -23.82
N VAL A 355 -10.34 14.75 -24.02
CA VAL A 355 -9.78 15.12 -25.34
C VAL A 355 -8.88 14.01 -25.90
N SER A 356 -8.12 13.32 -25.04
CA SER A 356 -7.18 12.26 -25.43
C SER A 356 -7.88 11.03 -26.03
N ASN A 357 -9.04 10.64 -25.49
CA ASN A 357 -9.74 9.42 -25.91
C ASN A 357 -10.81 9.70 -26.98
N SER A 358 -11.65 10.72 -26.77
CA SER A 358 -12.82 10.98 -27.62
C SER A 358 -12.56 11.97 -28.76
N GLY A 359 -11.43 12.70 -28.70
CA GLY A 359 -11.08 13.82 -29.59
C GLY A 359 -11.62 15.16 -29.07
N TRP A 360 -11.26 16.26 -29.75
CA TRP A 360 -11.76 17.59 -29.38
C TRP A 360 -13.25 17.76 -29.75
N ILE A 361 -14.01 18.41 -28.87
CA ILE A 361 -15.45 18.69 -29.03
C ILE A 361 -15.66 20.19 -28.91
N SER A 362 -16.51 20.78 -29.76
CA SER A 362 -16.83 22.20 -29.68
C SER A 362 -17.57 22.53 -28.37
N PRO A 363 -17.22 23.63 -27.68
CA PRO A 363 -17.96 24.11 -26.51
C PRO A 363 -19.46 24.27 -26.76
N THR A 364 -19.83 24.71 -27.98
CA THR A 364 -21.24 24.88 -28.40
C THR A 364 -22.00 23.56 -28.53
N ASP A 365 -21.31 22.46 -28.84
CA ASP A 365 -21.94 21.14 -28.94
C ASP A 365 -22.18 20.54 -27.54
N LEU A 366 -21.25 20.74 -26.60
CA LEU A 366 -21.43 20.34 -25.19
C LEU A 366 -22.58 21.10 -24.51
N ALA A 367 -22.74 22.38 -24.85
CA ALA A 367 -23.81 23.25 -24.35
C ALA A 367 -25.25 22.79 -24.71
N ARG A 368 -25.40 21.90 -25.70
CA ARG A 368 -26.73 21.42 -26.16
C ARG A 368 -27.34 20.39 -25.22
N TYR A 369 -26.52 19.68 -24.46
CA TYR A 369 -26.93 18.65 -23.52
C TYR A 369 -27.39 19.27 -22.20
N ASP A 370 -28.27 18.59 -21.48
CA ASP A 370 -28.74 19.03 -20.17
C ASP A 370 -27.79 18.56 -19.06
N VAL A 371 -27.22 17.35 -19.23
CA VAL A 371 -26.21 16.78 -18.33
C VAL A 371 -24.98 16.30 -19.10
N VAL A 372 -23.79 16.67 -18.63
CA VAL A 372 -22.50 16.12 -19.08
C VAL A 372 -21.87 15.33 -17.94
N LEU A 373 -21.64 14.03 -18.15
CA LEU A 373 -21.03 13.13 -17.18
C LEU A 373 -19.54 12.95 -17.50
N THR A 374 -18.68 13.17 -16.52
CA THR A 374 -17.23 12.95 -16.62
C THR A 374 -16.70 12.29 -15.35
N ASP A 375 -15.42 11.91 -15.35
CA ASP A 375 -14.75 11.33 -14.20
C ASP A 375 -13.46 12.05 -13.78
N TYR A 376 -13.05 11.82 -12.53
CA TYR A 376 -11.87 12.45 -11.93
C TYR A 376 -10.56 12.12 -12.66
N ASN A 377 -10.45 10.95 -13.29
CA ASN A 377 -9.24 10.56 -14.05
C ASN A 377 -9.15 11.32 -15.36
N VAL A 378 -10.28 11.52 -16.04
CA VAL A 378 -10.37 12.39 -17.23
C VAL A 378 -9.91 13.79 -16.86
N LEU A 379 -10.47 14.41 -15.81
CA LEU A 379 -10.08 15.76 -15.38
C LEU A 379 -8.60 15.88 -15.00
N LYS A 380 -8.03 14.83 -14.38
CA LYS A 380 -6.60 14.77 -14.05
C LYS A 380 -5.71 14.87 -15.30
N THR A 381 -6.11 14.23 -16.40
CA THR A 381 -5.39 14.34 -17.67
C THR A 381 -5.70 15.63 -18.43
N GLU A 382 -6.91 16.17 -18.21
CA GLU A 382 -7.44 17.31 -18.95
C GLU A 382 -6.73 18.63 -18.60
N ILE A 383 -6.21 18.76 -17.37
CA ILE A 383 -5.40 19.92 -16.93
C ILE A 383 -4.16 20.14 -17.81
N HIS A 384 -3.66 19.11 -18.49
CA HIS A 384 -2.53 19.24 -19.40
C HIS A 384 -2.92 19.91 -20.72
N PHE A 385 -4.20 20.16 -20.98
CA PHE A 385 -4.69 20.89 -22.15
C PHE A 385 -5.15 22.32 -21.83
N THR A 386 -4.87 22.82 -20.62
CA THR A 386 -5.10 24.22 -20.21
C THR A 386 -3.84 25.08 -20.39
N ALA A 387 -4.00 26.41 -20.36
CA ALA A 387 -2.94 27.38 -20.68
C ALA A 387 -1.81 27.47 -19.63
N GLU A 388 -2.07 27.13 -18.36
CA GLU A 388 -1.10 27.26 -17.26
C GLU A 388 0.10 26.29 -17.35
N ASN A 389 0.02 25.24 -18.17
CA ASN A 389 1.05 24.20 -18.32
C ASN A 389 1.84 24.33 -19.64
N GLU A 390 2.08 25.54 -20.12
CA GLU A 390 2.89 25.78 -21.33
C GLU A 390 4.40 25.64 -21.05
N ARG A 391 5.02 24.59 -21.60
CA ARG A 391 6.48 24.53 -21.76
C ARG A 391 6.87 25.34 -23.00
N THR A 392 7.74 26.33 -22.82
CA THR A 392 8.34 27.11 -23.91
C THR A 392 9.19 26.18 -24.78
N SER A 393 8.79 25.99 -26.03
CA SER A 393 9.58 25.22 -27.00
C SER A 393 10.49 26.19 -27.75
N ARG A 394 11.76 25.82 -27.95
CA ARG A 394 12.75 26.63 -28.68
C ARG A 394 12.51 26.64 -30.20
N HIS A 395 11.56 25.85 -30.72
CA HIS A 395 11.25 25.75 -32.15
C HIS A 395 9.76 26.02 -32.44
N GLU A 396 9.47 26.52 -33.63
CA GLU A 396 8.10 26.79 -34.10
C GLU A 396 7.30 25.47 -34.23
N LYS A 397 6.11 25.41 -33.62
CA LYS A 397 5.32 24.17 -33.48
C LYS A 397 4.62 23.81 -34.81
N ARG A 398 4.88 22.61 -35.33
CA ARG A 398 4.35 22.09 -36.61
C ARG A 398 2.86 21.68 -36.59
N PHE A 399 2.23 21.57 -35.42
CA PHE A 399 0.83 21.13 -35.23
C PHE A 399 0.13 21.95 -34.13
N LEU A 400 -1.20 22.00 -34.16
CA LEU A 400 -2.00 22.68 -33.13
C LEU A 400 -2.19 21.78 -31.91
N ARG A 401 -1.93 22.30 -30.71
CA ARG A 401 -2.23 21.57 -29.46
C ARG A 401 -3.73 21.63 -29.21
N PRO A 402 -4.40 20.52 -28.89
CA PRO A 402 -5.80 20.57 -28.52
C PRO A 402 -5.97 21.29 -27.17
N VAL A 403 -7.00 22.12 -27.07
CA VAL A 403 -7.36 22.89 -25.87
C VAL A 403 -8.56 22.23 -25.21
N SER A 404 -8.58 22.17 -23.88
CA SER A 404 -9.73 21.61 -23.17
C SER A 404 -10.99 22.47 -23.43
N PRO A 405 -12.13 21.87 -23.81
CA PRO A 405 -13.38 22.61 -24.01
C PRO A 405 -14.10 22.95 -22.70
N LEU A 406 -13.77 22.29 -21.58
CA LEU A 406 -14.51 22.43 -20.32
C LEU A 406 -14.37 23.82 -19.66
N PRO A 407 -13.19 24.46 -19.64
CA PRO A 407 -13.03 25.81 -19.06
C PRO A 407 -13.64 26.93 -19.92
N LEU A 408 -14.00 26.64 -21.17
CA LEU A 408 -14.53 27.62 -22.12
C LEU A 408 -16.07 27.79 -22.00
N ILE A 409 -16.70 26.99 -21.14
CA ILE A 409 -18.15 26.96 -20.92
C ILE A 409 -18.42 27.48 -19.51
N ARG A 410 -19.38 28.39 -19.37
CA ARG A 410 -19.95 28.73 -18.07
C ARG A 410 -21.07 27.75 -17.74
N TRP A 411 -20.76 26.82 -16.85
CA TRP A 411 -21.67 25.76 -16.43
C TRP A 411 -22.77 26.31 -15.53
N TRP A 412 -24.00 25.82 -15.69
CA TRP A 412 -25.09 26.16 -14.78
C TRP A 412 -24.80 25.60 -13.39
N ARG A 413 -24.40 24.33 -13.33
CA ARG A 413 -24.03 23.63 -12.09
C ARG A 413 -22.80 22.76 -12.32
N VAL A 414 -21.90 22.75 -11.35
CA VAL A 414 -20.81 21.77 -11.24
C VAL A 414 -21.09 20.93 -9.99
N CYS A 415 -21.36 19.64 -10.17
CA CYS A 415 -21.62 18.70 -9.08
C CYS A 415 -20.45 17.71 -8.98
N LEU A 416 -19.82 17.65 -7.80
CA LEU A 416 -18.77 16.68 -7.49
C LEU A 416 -19.36 15.58 -6.62
N ASP A 417 -19.42 14.36 -7.14
CA ASP A 417 -19.89 13.19 -6.39
C ASP A 417 -18.71 12.42 -5.80
N GLU A 418 -18.85 11.99 -4.54
CA GLU A 418 -17.74 11.51 -3.70
C GLU A 418 -16.60 12.55 -3.60
N ALA A 419 -16.97 13.78 -3.20
CA ALA A 419 -16.09 14.94 -3.16
C ALA A 419 -14.85 14.80 -2.27
N GLN A 420 -14.75 13.77 -1.42
CA GLN A 420 -13.52 13.40 -0.70
C GLN A 420 -12.36 13.05 -1.65
N MET A 421 -12.64 12.74 -2.92
CA MET A 421 -11.61 12.56 -3.96
C MET A 421 -10.82 13.84 -4.30
N VAL A 422 -11.27 15.00 -3.80
CA VAL A 422 -10.79 16.34 -4.15
C VAL A 422 -10.22 17.09 -2.92
N GLU A 423 -10.01 16.40 -1.80
CA GLU A 423 -9.48 16.97 -0.54
C GLU A 423 -8.11 17.65 -0.69
N GLY A 424 -7.23 17.08 -1.52
CA GLY A 424 -5.89 17.62 -1.73
C GLY A 424 -5.91 18.88 -2.59
N VAL A 425 -5.65 20.04 -2.00
CA VAL A 425 -5.63 21.35 -2.68
C VAL A 425 -4.63 21.39 -3.85
N HIS A 426 -3.51 20.67 -3.73
CA HIS A 426 -2.46 20.60 -4.76
C HIS A 426 -2.69 19.53 -5.84
N ASN A 427 -3.74 18.70 -5.71
CA ASN A 427 -4.03 17.66 -6.68
C ASN A 427 -4.42 18.28 -8.04
N GLN A 428 -3.93 17.68 -9.12
CA GLN A 428 -4.19 18.13 -10.49
C GLN A 428 -5.68 18.16 -10.82
N THR A 429 -6.44 17.20 -10.28
CA THR A 429 -7.89 17.15 -10.39
C THR A 429 -8.56 18.35 -9.71
N THR A 430 -8.14 18.70 -8.49
CA THR A 430 -8.65 19.86 -7.74
C THR A 430 -8.39 21.17 -8.48
N LYS A 431 -7.18 21.32 -9.04
CA LYS A 431 -6.84 22.48 -9.87
C LYS A 431 -7.77 22.60 -11.08
N MET A 432 -7.95 21.52 -11.84
CA MET A 432 -8.82 21.50 -13.02
C MET A 432 -10.26 21.86 -12.68
N VAL A 433 -10.80 21.28 -11.61
CA VAL A 433 -12.17 21.53 -11.15
C VAL A 433 -12.37 22.98 -10.72
N LYS A 434 -11.38 23.60 -10.07
CA LYS A 434 -11.41 25.03 -9.70
C LYS A 434 -11.37 25.95 -10.92
N THR A 435 -10.69 25.55 -12.00
CA THR A 435 -10.65 26.30 -13.26
C THR A 435 -12.00 26.32 -14.00
N LEU A 436 -12.96 25.45 -13.66
CA LEU A 436 -14.27 25.41 -14.31
C LEU A 436 -15.15 26.61 -13.90
N PRO A 437 -15.59 27.46 -14.84
CA PRO A 437 -16.52 28.55 -14.55
C PRO A 437 -17.92 27.98 -14.26
N ALA A 438 -18.49 28.28 -13.10
CA ALA A 438 -19.78 27.75 -12.66
C ALA A 438 -20.66 28.84 -12.05
N VAL A 439 -21.99 28.72 -12.19
CA VAL A 439 -22.96 29.55 -11.46
C VAL A 439 -23.25 28.93 -10.09
N HIS A 440 -23.52 27.62 -10.05
CA HIS A 440 -23.78 26.87 -8.83
C HIS A 440 -22.72 25.76 -8.63
N ARG A 441 -22.18 25.62 -7.42
CA ARG A 441 -21.21 24.57 -7.08
C ARG A 441 -21.76 23.66 -5.99
N TRP A 442 -21.84 22.37 -6.29
CA TRP A 442 -22.33 21.35 -5.37
C TRP A 442 -21.25 20.30 -5.12
N THR A 443 -21.06 19.97 -3.85
CA THR A 443 -20.25 18.81 -3.43
C THR A 443 -21.17 17.81 -2.76
N VAL A 444 -21.06 16.54 -3.16
CA VAL A 444 -21.90 15.45 -2.71
C VAL A 444 -20.98 14.38 -2.15
N THR A 445 -21.14 14.02 -0.88
CA THR A 445 -20.26 13.04 -0.23
C THR A 445 -20.98 12.31 0.91
N GLY A 446 -20.67 11.03 1.10
CA GLY A 446 -21.17 10.25 2.25
C GLY A 446 -20.38 10.48 3.54
N THR A 447 -19.14 10.93 3.43
CA THR A 447 -18.18 11.02 4.55
C THR A 447 -17.25 12.23 4.29
N PRO A 448 -17.70 13.46 4.56
CA PRO A 448 -16.91 14.66 4.29
C PRO A 448 -15.68 14.81 5.19
N ILE A 449 -15.62 14.09 6.32
CA ILE A 449 -14.51 14.11 7.27
C ILE A 449 -13.97 12.67 7.38
N GLU A 450 -12.85 12.37 6.71
CA GLU A 450 -12.23 11.03 6.73
C GLU A 450 -11.10 10.91 7.76
N LYS A 451 -10.29 11.96 7.97
CA LYS A 451 -9.06 11.91 8.81
C LYS A 451 -8.98 13.06 9.81
N SER A 452 -9.24 14.29 9.36
CA SER A 452 -9.22 15.50 10.18
C SER A 452 -10.22 16.53 9.66
N MET A 453 -10.48 17.55 10.49
CA MET A 453 -11.33 18.68 10.09
C MET A 453 -10.76 19.46 8.90
N ASP A 454 -9.45 19.37 8.65
CA ASP A 454 -8.81 19.98 7.48
C ASP A 454 -9.26 19.37 6.15
N ASN A 455 -9.83 18.15 6.14
CA ASN A 455 -10.39 17.56 4.92
C ASN A 455 -11.55 18.40 4.36
N LEU A 456 -12.28 19.13 5.22
CA LEU A 456 -13.33 20.05 4.79
C LEU A 456 -12.78 21.26 4.02
N TYR A 457 -11.53 21.66 4.26
CA TYR A 457 -10.93 22.81 3.57
C TYR A 457 -10.94 22.62 2.06
N GLY A 458 -10.66 21.41 1.57
CA GLY A 458 -10.71 21.11 0.13
C GLY A 458 -12.08 21.39 -0.49
N LEU A 459 -13.16 21.10 0.25
CA LEU A 459 -14.54 21.36 -0.16
C LEU A 459 -14.88 22.86 -0.12
N VAL A 460 -14.51 23.54 0.97
CA VAL A 460 -14.74 24.99 1.17
C VAL A 460 -13.96 25.81 0.13
N HIS A 461 -12.72 25.42 -0.15
CA HIS A 461 -11.88 26.02 -1.19
C HIS A 461 -12.43 25.81 -2.60
N PHE A 462 -13.12 24.69 -2.87
CA PHE A 462 -13.83 24.48 -4.14
C PHE A 462 -15.09 25.34 -4.27
N LEU A 463 -15.88 25.47 -3.21
CA LEU A 463 -17.06 26.34 -3.19
C LEU A 463 -16.71 27.82 -3.36
N ASP A 464 -15.45 28.19 -3.12
CA ASP A 464 -14.92 29.56 -3.18
C ASP A 464 -15.58 30.47 -2.14
N TYR A 465 -15.69 29.94 -0.92
CA TYR A 465 -16.37 30.61 0.17
C TYR A 465 -15.47 31.64 0.87
N ALA A 466 -15.52 32.91 0.43
CA ALA A 466 -14.72 33.97 1.05
C ALA A 466 -15.23 34.33 2.47
N PRO A 467 -14.35 34.44 3.48
CA PRO A 467 -12.89 34.47 3.43
C PRO A 467 -12.26 33.12 3.82
N TYR A 468 -13.08 32.10 4.08
CA TYR A 468 -12.70 30.77 4.55
C TYR A 468 -12.03 29.92 3.46
N ASN A 469 -12.07 30.37 2.21
CA ASN A 469 -11.27 29.84 1.11
C ASN A 469 -9.78 30.17 1.24
N ASP A 470 -9.37 31.04 2.18
CA ASP A 470 -7.97 31.22 2.58
C ASP A 470 -7.59 30.21 3.68
N TYR A 471 -6.52 29.47 3.44
CA TYR A 471 -5.99 28.46 4.35
C TYR A 471 -5.62 29.02 5.73
N ARG A 472 -5.17 30.28 5.81
CA ARG A 472 -4.76 30.89 7.08
C ARG A 472 -5.94 31.07 8.03
N ILE A 473 -7.05 31.58 7.52
CA ILE A 473 -8.29 31.80 8.29
C ILE A 473 -8.92 30.44 8.64
N TRP A 474 -8.88 29.48 7.72
CA TRP A 474 -9.37 28.12 7.97
C TRP A 474 -8.60 27.41 9.11
N THR A 475 -7.27 27.56 9.13
CA THR A 475 -6.41 26.96 10.16
C THR A 475 -6.77 27.52 11.54
N GLU A 476 -7.06 28.81 11.63
CA GLU A 476 -7.44 29.47 12.88
C GLU A 476 -8.78 28.98 13.42
N LEU A 477 -9.80 28.84 12.56
CA LEU A 477 -11.09 28.24 12.94
C LEU A 477 -10.95 26.80 13.42
N THR A 478 -10.13 26.01 12.74
CA THR A 478 -9.88 24.61 13.12
C THR A 478 -9.11 24.51 14.44
N ARG A 479 -8.17 25.44 14.68
CA ARG A 479 -7.45 25.56 15.95
C ARG A 479 -8.39 25.89 17.11
N MET A 480 -9.34 26.80 16.93
CA MET A 480 -10.35 27.13 17.95
C MET A 480 -11.24 25.92 18.28
N PHE A 481 -11.64 25.14 17.27
CA PHE A 481 -12.39 23.89 17.47
C PHE A 481 -11.58 22.87 18.29
N GLN A 482 -10.29 22.70 17.97
CA GLN A 482 -9.38 21.80 18.72
C GLN A 482 -9.15 22.26 20.16
N GLN A 483 -9.26 23.56 20.44
CA GLN A 483 -9.15 24.15 21.78
C GLN A 483 -10.46 24.10 22.60
N GLY A 484 -11.51 23.47 22.07
CA GLY A 484 -12.78 23.30 22.79
C GLY A 484 -13.84 24.38 22.53
N ASN A 485 -13.64 25.27 21.55
CA ASN A 485 -14.67 26.23 21.11
C ASN A 485 -15.22 25.84 19.72
N PRO A 486 -16.25 24.97 19.65
CA PRO A 486 -16.76 24.47 18.37
C PRO A 486 -17.73 25.44 17.67
N ARG A 487 -18.22 26.48 18.38
CA ARG A 487 -19.33 27.34 17.92
C ARG A 487 -19.04 28.05 16.59
N PRO A 488 -17.86 28.68 16.35
CA PRO A 488 -17.59 29.39 15.10
C PRO A 488 -17.60 28.47 13.88
N LEU A 489 -17.02 27.27 14.01
CA LEU A 489 -16.94 26.31 12.91
C LEU A 489 -18.33 25.75 12.56
N ILE A 490 -19.15 25.41 13.56
CA ILE A 490 -20.52 24.93 13.33
C ILE A 490 -21.37 26.01 12.65
N HIS A 491 -21.25 27.27 13.08
CA HIS A 491 -21.97 28.39 12.48
C HIS A 491 -21.61 28.58 10.99
N VAL A 492 -20.31 28.54 10.65
CA VAL A 492 -19.85 28.65 9.26
C VAL A 492 -20.35 27.46 8.43
N MET A 493 -20.28 26.25 8.97
CA MET A 493 -20.63 25.02 8.25
C MET A 493 -22.15 24.86 8.06
N SER A 494 -22.99 25.22 9.04
CA SER A 494 -24.46 25.16 8.94
C SER A 494 -25.02 25.97 7.76
N ARG A 495 -24.32 27.02 7.31
CA ARG A 495 -24.79 27.83 6.17
C ARG A 495 -24.47 27.24 4.80
N ILE A 496 -23.52 26.29 4.72
CA ILE A 496 -23.04 25.74 3.45
C ILE A 496 -23.18 24.22 3.35
N MET A 497 -23.42 23.52 4.46
CA MET A 497 -23.44 22.06 4.54
C MET A 497 -24.77 21.57 5.08
N TRP A 498 -25.29 20.50 4.50
CA TRP A 498 -26.46 19.75 4.98
C TRP A 498 -26.06 18.31 5.27
N ARG A 499 -26.47 17.76 6.42
CA ARG A 499 -26.12 16.38 6.83
C ARG A 499 -27.32 15.65 7.42
N THR A 500 -27.65 14.50 6.82
CA THR A 500 -28.61 13.53 7.36
C THR A 500 -27.92 12.18 7.66
N CYS A 501 -28.11 11.68 8.88
CA CYS A 501 -27.63 10.35 9.32
C CYS A 501 -28.77 9.32 9.28
N LYS A 502 -28.48 8.04 9.04
CA LYS A 502 -29.52 6.98 8.97
C LYS A 502 -30.26 6.78 10.29
N VAL A 503 -29.52 6.78 11.41
CA VAL A 503 -30.09 6.61 12.76
C VAL A 503 -31.18 7.63 13.04
N ALA A 504 -30.99 8.84 12.52
CA ALA A 504 -31.84 9.99 12.70
C ALA A 504 -33.17 9.96 11.92
N VAL A 505 -33.28 9.11 10.89
CA VAL A 505 -34.45 9.01 10.00
C VAL A 505 -34.81 7.55 9.69
N LEU A 506 -34.43 6.63 10.58
CA LEU A 506 -34.60 5.19 10.39
C LEU A 506 -36.08 4.82 10.15
N ASP A 507 -36.98 5.50 10.86
CA ASP A 507 -38.43 5.44 10.74
C ASP A 507 -38.92 5.83 9.33
N GLN A 508 -38.28 6.83 8.71
CA GLN A 508 -38.59 7.29 7.35
C GLN A 508 -37.94 6.43 6.26
N LEU A 509 -36.93 5.63 6.62
CA LEU A 509 -36.14 4.85 5.66
C LEU A 509 -36.79 3.52 5.27
N GLY A 510 -37.54 2.89 6.17
CA GLY A 510 -38.20 1.60 5.96
C GLY A 510 -37.22 0.47 5.63
N ILE A 511 -35.98 0.53 6.14
CA ILE A 511 -34.96 -0.52 5.95
C ILE A 511 -35.08 -1.51 7.11
N PRO A 512 -35.11 -2.84 6.86
CA PRO A 512 -35.11 -3.86 7.91
C PRO A 512 -33.87 -3.77 8.82
N PRO A 513 -33.93 -4.24 10.09
CA PRO A 513 -32.82 -4.13 11.03
C PRO A 513 -31.56 -4.87 10.56
N GLN A 514 -30.41 -4.37 11.00
CA GLN A 514 -29.11 -4.99 10.82
C GLN A 514 -28.69 -5.71 12.10
N THR A 515 -28.16 -6.93 11.96
CA THR A 515 -27.62 -7.72 13.08
C THR A 515 -26.14 -8.03 12.86
N GLU A 516 -25.32 -7.93 13.90
CA GLU A 516 -23.92 -8.33 13.89
C GLU A 516 -23.73 -9.69 14.56
N VAL A 517 -22.92 -10.56 13.96
CA VAL A 517 -22.60 -11.90 14.48
C VAL A 517 -21.08 -12.09 14.48
N VAL A 518 -20.50 -12.33 15.65
CA VAL A 518 -19.06 -12.59 15.81
C VAL A 518 -18.80 -14.09 15.94
N HIS A 519 -17.95 -14.61 15.05
CA HIS A 519 -17.50 -15.99 15.03
C HIS A 519 -16.08 -16.06 15.58
N TYR A 520 -15.93 -16.56 16.80
CA TYR A 520 -14.62 -16.82 17.40
C TYR A 520 -14.08 -18.18 16.93
N ILE A 521 -12.82 -18.19 16.50
CA ILE A 521 -12.19 -19.35 15.86
C ILE A 521 -10.93 -19.74 16.64
N THR A 522 -10.84 -21.00 17.01
CA THR A 522 -9.61 -21.59 17.57
C THR A 522 -8.74 -22.15 16.46
N MET A 523 -7.46 -21.79 16.44
CA MET A 523 -6.49 -22.43 15.55
C MET A 523 -6.24 -23.89 15.93
N SER A 524 -5.86 -24.70 14.96
CA SER A 524 -5.28 -26.04 15.22
C SER A 524 -3.94 -25.92 15.95
N ASP A 525 -3.56 -26.95 16.72
CA ASP A 525 -2.30 -27.00 17.48
C ASP A 525 -1.05 -26.69 16.62
N LEU A 526 -1.06 -27.14 15.36
CA LEU A 526 0.00 -26.87 14.38
C LEU A 526 0.07 -25.38 13.98
N GLN A 527 -1.09 -24.77 13.73
CA GLN A 527 -1.19 -23.36 13.36
C GLN A 527 -0.83 -22.45 14.54
N THR A 528 -1.25 -22.81 15.76
CA THR A 528 -0.89 -22.09 16.99
C THR A 528 0.60 -22.09 17.21
N LEU A 529 1.28 -23.23 17.02
CA LEU A 529 2.75 -23.30 17.13
C LEU A 529 3.42 -22.36 16.13
N PHE A 530 3.05 -22.45 14.84
CA PHE A 530 3.60 -21.58 13.79
C PHE A 530 3.35 -20.09 14.11
N TYR A 531 2.12 -19.74 14.47
CA TYR A 531 1.73 -18.37 14.76
C TYR A 531 2.50 -17.80 15.94
N ARG A 532 2.67 -18.56 17.04
CA ARG A 532 3.46 -18.10 18.21
C ARG A 532 4.93 -17.86 17.86
N MET A 533 5.54 -18.74 17.06
CA MET A 533 6.93 -18.58 16.61
C MET A 533 7.09 -17.30 15.75
N GLU A 534 6.17 -17.07 14.81
CA GLU A 534 6.21 -15.89 13.96
C GLU A 534 5.81 -14.61 14.71
N HIS A 535 4.91 -14.70 15.68
CA HIS A 535 4.52 -13.60 16.57
C HIS A 535 5.74 -13.08 17.33
N ALA A 536 6.52 -13.96 17.96
CA ALA A 536 7.73 -13.56 18.69
C ALA A 536 8.73 -12.82 17.78
N LYS A 537 8.99 -13.35 16.58
CA LYS A 537 9.87 -12.71 15.58
C LYS A 537 9.32 -11.36 15.09
N CYS A 538 8.01 -11.27 14.86
CA CYS A 538 7.39 -10.05 14.37
C CYS A 538 7.31 -8.97 15.44
N ALA A 539 7.08 -9.34 16.70
CA ALA A 539 7.07 -8.41 17.82
C ALA A 539 8.47 -7.81 18.07
N THR A 540 9.53 -8.62 18.04
CA THR A 540 10.91 -8.10 18.15
C THR A 540 11.27 -7.23 16.95
N ALA A 541 10.96 -7.67 15.72
CA ALA A 541 11.22 -6.88 14.52
C ALA A 541 10.43 -5.56 14.50
N PHE A 542 9.20 -5.55 15.02
CA PHE A 542 8.42 -4.32 15.17
C PHE A 542 9.09 -3.37 16.15
N ARG A 543 9.50 -3.85 17.34
CA ARG A 543 10.20 -3.04 18.34
C ARG A 543 11.52 -2.45 17.84
N GLU A 544 12.33 -3.24 17.15
CA GLU A 544 13.56 -2.75 16.54
C GLU A 544 13.32 -1.68 15.47
N LYS A 545 12.28 -1.87 14.63
CA LYS A 545 11.89 -0.90 13.61
C LYS A 545 11.30 0.36 14.21
N ALA A 546 10.48 0.23 15.26
CA ALA A 546 9.94 1.35 16.04
C ALA A 546 11.12 2.20 16.53
N ASN A 547 12.02 1.62 17.33
CA ASN A 547 13.18 2.32 17.89
C ASN A 547 14.07 3.02 16.84
N LYS A 548 14.21 2.43 15.64
CA LYS A 548 15.03 3.01 14.55
C LYS A 548 14.32 4.11 13.75
N LEU A 549 12.99 4.04 13.59
CA LEU A 549 12.24 4.84 12.63
C LEU A 549 11.33 5.89 13.28
N ALA A 550 10.90 5.71 14.53
CA ALA A 550 9.98 6.60 15.23
C ALA A 550 10.07 6.46 16.75
N GLY A 551 9.94 7.56 17.51
CA GLY A 551 9.80 7.49 18.97
C GLY A 551 8.40 7.05 19.40
N ASP A 552 8.26 6.51 20.61
CA ASP A 552 7.04 5.90 21.15
C ASP A 552 5.77 6.77 21.06
N ASP A 553 5.91 8.09 21.24
CA ASP A 553 4.81 9.07 21.22
C ASP A 553 4.47 9.61 19.82
N THR A 554 5.16 9.11 18.78
CA THR A 554 4.90 9.56 17.41
C THR A 554 3.55 9.03 16.92
N SER A 555 2.64 9.91 16.54
CA SER A 555 1.33 9.54 15.98
C SER A 555 1.42 9.14 14.50
N MET A 556 0.63 8.13 14.08
CA MET A 556 0.55 7.68 12.69
C MET A 556 0.21 8.81 11.72
N ALA A 557 -0.64 9.77 12.13
CA ALA A 557 -1.03 10.91 11.30
C ALA A 557 0.16 11.82 10.90
N ARG A 558 1.23 11.84 11.72
CA ARG A 558 2.43 12.66 11.48
C ARG A 558 3.51 11.94 10.69
N MET A 559 3.37 10.63 10.48
CA MET A 559 4.37 9.83 9.77
C MET A 559 4.19 9.88 8.27
N ASN A 560 5.29 9.84 7.54
CA ASN A 560 5.26 9.65 6.09
C ASN A 560 4.74 8.25 5.76
N ILE A 561 4.00 8.12 4.65
CA ILE A 561 3.38 6.88 4.17
C ILE A 561 4.41 5.75 4.02
N HIS A 562 5.64 6.07 3.59
CA HIS A 562 6.71 5.08 3.45
C HIS A 562 7.13 4.50 4.81
N THR A 563 7.41 5.36 5.79
CA THR A 563 7.78 4.96 7.16
C THR A 563 6.67 4.15 7.83
N LEU A 564 5.41 4.59 7.69
CA LEU A 564 4.26 3.86 8.20
C LEU A 564 4.13 2.47 7.57
N ASN A 565 4.36 2.34 6.25
CA ASN A 565 4.32 1.04 5.58
C ASN A 565 5.41 0.07 6.08
N LEU A 566 6.61 0.57 6.36
CA LEU A 566 7.72 -0.23 6.92
C LEU A 566 7.45 -0.68 8.36
N LEU A 567 6.89 0.22 9.18
CA LEU A 567 6.51 -0.05 10.56
C LEU A 567 5.37 -1.06 10.65
N MET A 568 4.36 -0.96 9.77
CA MET A 568 3.19 -1.84 9.76
C MET A 568 3.46 -3.21 9.11
N GLU A 569 4.64 -3.44 8.53
CA GLU A 569 4.98 -4.69 7.84
C GLU A 569 4.86 -5.94 8.75
N PRO A 570 5.41 -5.98 9.99
CA PRO A 570 5.30 -7.15 10.86
C PRO A 570 3.85 -7.42 11.27
N MET A 571 3.09 -6.36 11.58
CA MET A 571 1.67 -6.46 11.95
C MET A 571 0.82 -6.99 10.77
N ARG A 572 1.09 -6.51 9.55
CA ARG A 572 0.46 -7.00 8.32
C ARG A 572 0.74 -8.49 8.13
N LYS A 573 1.98 -8.94 8.36
CA LYS A 573 2.36 -10.34 8.25
C LYS A 573 1.56 -11.22 9.22
N LEU A 574 1.51 -10.86 10.51
CA LEU A 574 0.76 -11.63 11.50
C LEU A 574 -0.73 -11.74 11.18
N ARG A 575 -1.35 -10.66 10.70
CA ARG A 575 -2.75 -10.69 10.24
C ARG A 575 -2.97 -11.63 9.05
N GLN A 576 -2.00 -11.73 8.13
CA GLN A 576 -2.06 -12.72 7.04
C GLN A 576 -1.98 -14.14 7.61
N ASP A 577 -1.03 -14.39 8.50
CA ASP A 577 -0.76 -15.71 9.06
C ASP A 577 -1.91 -16.22 9.96
N CYS A 578 -2.73 -15.32 10.51
CA CYS A 578 -3.99 -15.68 11.19
C CYS A 578 -4.98 -16.39 10.26
N SER A 579 -5.00 -16.01 8.99
CA SER A 579 -5.91 -16.59 8.01
C SER A 579 -5.28 -17.76 7.26
N ILE A 580 -4.06 -17.56 6.73
CA ILE A 580 -3.32 -18.57 5.98
C ILE A 580 -1.82 -18.40 6.27
N PRO A 581 -1.16 -19.41 6.86
CA PRO A 581 0.28 -19.42 7.08
C PRO A 581 1.06 -19.15 5.80
N SER A 582 1.94 -18.16 5.82
CA SER A 582 2.72 -17.73 4.66
C SER A 582 4.22 -17.78 4.90
N VAL A 583 4.96 -18.36 3.95
CA VAL A 583 6.42 -18.48 4.01
C VAL A 583 7.03 -17.89 2.75
N LEU A 584 8.17 -17.22 2.90
CA LEU A 584 8.96 -16.69 1.80
C LEU A 584 9.69 -17.84 1.11
N HIS A 585 9.28 -18.16 -0.12
CA HIS A 585 9.96 -19.14 -0.95
C HIS A 585 10.94 -18.42 -1.90
N ARG A 586 12.23 -18.82 -1.86
CA ARG A 586 13.24 -18.35 -2.81
C ARG A 586 13.37 -19.36 -3.93
N SER A 587 12.90 -19.00 -5.13
CA SER A 587 13.18 -19.75 -6.36
C SER A 587 13.89 -18.83 -7.35
N ASP A 588 15.12 -19.20 -7.73
CA ASP A 588 15.97 -18.70 -8.83
C ASP A 588 15.57 -17.37 -9.50
N GLN A 589 15.53 -16.27 -8.72
CA GLN A 589 15.41 -14.84 -9.10
C GLN A 589 14.13 -14.12 -8.65
N LEU A 590 13.08 -14.79 -8.15
CA LEU A 590 11.88 -14.13 -7.61
C LEU A 590 11.50 -14.65 -6.23
N THR A 591 11.46 -13.75 -5.25
CA THR A 591 10.94 -14.03 -3.91
C THR A 591 9.42 -14.08 -3.98
N MET A 592 8.84 -15.28 -4.00
CA MET A 592 7.39 -15.46 -3.98
C MET A 592 6.94 -15.94 -2.60
N LYS A 593 5.88 -15.32 -2.06
CA LYS A 593 5.22 -15.80 -0.84
C LYS A 593 4.42 -17.05 -1.18
N LYS A 594 4.82 -18.22 -0.67
CA LYS A 594 4.03 -19.45 -0.76
C LYS A 594 3.07 -19.50 0.43
N MET A 595 1.79 -19.70 0.14
CA MET A 595 0.78 -19.97 1.15
C MET A 595 0.72 -21.47 1.38
N LEU A 596 0.74 -21.90 2.64
CA LEU A 596 0.84 -23.31 3.00
C LEU A 596 -0.53 -23.84 3.45
N THR A 597 -0.94 -24.96 2.88
CA THR A 597 -2.01 -25.80 3.44
C THR A 597 -1.56 -26.41 4.78
N PRO A 598 -2.47 -26.89 5.64
CA PRO A 598 -2.07 -27.53 6.90
C PRO A 598 -1.06 -28.68 6.74
N THR A 599 -1.14 -29.48 5.66
CA THR A 599 -0.16 -30.56 5.41
C THR A 599 1.19 -30.01 4.97
N GLU A 600 1.21 -29.03 4.06
CA GLU A 600 2.45 -28.38 3.64
C GLU A 600 3.10 -27.59 4.79
N LEU A 601 2.29 -27.02 5.69
CA LEU A 601 2.76 -26.37 6.91
C LEU A 601 3.45 -27.39 7.83
N HIS A 602 2.84 -28.57 8.00
CA HIS A 602 3.43 -29.64 8.80
C HIS A 602 4.79 -30.07 8.24
N GLU A 603 4.86 -30.37 6.94
CA GLU A 603 6.11 -30.73 6.27
C GLU A 603 7.16 -29.62 6.37
N HIS A 604 6.76 -28.36 6.19
CA HIS A 604 7.66 -27.22 6.31
C HIS A 604 8.22 -27.07 7.72
N LEU A 605 7.39 -27.18 8.76
CA LEU A 605 7.82 -27.10 10.15
C LEU A 605 8.76 -28.26 10.52
N VAL A 606 8.46 -29.48 10.06
CA VAL A 606 9.33 -30.65 10.28
C VAL A 606 10.69 -30.43 9.62
N THR A 607 10.72 -30.10 8.33
CA THR A 607 11.98 -29.91 7.59
C THR A 607 12.80 -28.72 8.11
N SER A 608 12.16 -27.60 8.45
CA SER A 608 12.83 -26.45 9.07
C SER A 608 13.43 -26.84 10.42
N ASN A 609 12.68 -27.55 11.26
CA ASN A 609 13.16 -27.94 12.58
C ASN A 609 14.29 -28.99 12.49
N GLU A 610 14.25 -29.89 11.50
CA GLU A 610 15.36 -30.82 11.21
C GLU A 610 16.64 -30.07 10.80
N MET A 611 16.51 -29.02 9.99
CA MET A 611 17.66 -28.17 9.62
C MET A 611 18.22 -27.41 10.82
N ASP A 612 17.35 -26.86 11.67
CA ASP A 612 17.75 -26.18 12.91
C ASP A 612 18.43 -27.15 13.89
N CYS A 613 17.91 -28.39 14.03
CA CYS A 613 18.55 -29.46 14.80
C CYS A 613 19.96 -29.74 14.29
N LYS A 614 20.13 -29.93 12.97
CA LYS A 614 21.44 -30.17 12.34
C LYS A 614 22.41 -29.02 12.56
N SER A 615 21.92 -27.77 12.48
CA SER A 615 22.72 -26.57 12.74
C SER A 615 23.24 -26.51 14.18
N GLN A 616 22.37 -26.75 15.18
CA GLN A 616 22.80 -26.75 16.58
C GLN A 616 23.73 -27.92 16.89
N LEU A 617 23.47 -29.11 16.33
CA LEU A 617 24.32 -30.28 16.50
C LEU A 617 25.73 -30.05 15.89
N ARG A 618 25.80 -29.40 14.72
CA ARG A 618 27.06 -28.93 14.11
C ARG A 618 27.81 -27.99 15.05
N SER A 619 27.12 -27.01 15.65
CA SER A 619 27.72 -26.07 16.62
C SER A 619 28.30 -26.80 17.84
N VAL A 620 27.56 -27.75 18.42
CA VAL A 620 28.05 -28.56 19.57
C VAL A 620 29.33 -29.30 19.22
N VAL A 621 29.34 -30.05 18.11
CA VAL A 621 30.50 -30.86 17.70
C VAL A 621 31.68 -29.98 17.31
N SER A 622 31.42 -28.85 16.62
CA SER A 622 32.45 -27.87 16.26
C SER A 622 33.09 -27.26 17.51
N SER A 623 32.31 -26.90 18.53
CA SER A 623 32.87 -26.40 19.80
C SER A 623 33.71 -27.45 20.51
N ILE A 624 33.30 -28.73 20.52
CA ILE A 624 34.10 -29.83 21.10
C ILE A 624 35.43 -29.99 20.35
N ASN A 625 35.42 -29.97 19.01
CA ASN A 625 36.63 -30.05 18.19
C ASN A 625 37.56 -28.84 18.43
N GLY A 626 37.01 -27.63 18.54
CA GLY A 626 37.78 -26.42 18.87
C GLY A 626 38.44 -26.50 20.25
N MET A 627 37.69 -26.97 21.27
CA MET A 627 38.24 -27.20 22.61
C MET A 627 39.35 -28.25 22.60
N ALA A 628 39.19 -29.34 21.84
CA ALA A 628 40.21 -30.37 21.69
C ALA A 628 41.49 -29.80 21.06
N ALA A 629 41.39 -28.93 20.06
CA ALA A 629 42.54 -28.25 19.45
C ALA A 629 43.29 -27.36 20.46
N ILE A 630 42.59 -26.64 21.34
CA ILE A 630 43.23 -25.86 22.43
C ILE A 630 43.98 -26.76 23.42
N HIS A 631 43.42 -27.92 23.77
CA HIS A 631 44.14 -28.88 24.61
C HIS A 631 45.39 -29.45 23.93
N VAL A 632 45.39 -29.63 22.59
CA VAL A 632 46.61 -29.98 21.84
C VAL A 632 47.65 -28.88 21.93
N ILE A 633 47.25 -27.61 21.77
CA ILE A 633 48.14 -26.44 21.92
C ILE A 633 48.80 -26.42 23.32
N ARG A 634 48.03 -26.74 24.36
CA ARG A 634 48.53 -26.84 25.75
C ARG A 634 49.33 -28.12 26.05
N LYS A 635 49.52 -29.00 25.06
CA LYS A 635 50.17 -30.32 25.19
C LYS A 635 49.45 -31.29 26.15
N GLU A 636 48.15 -31.09 26.36
CA GLU A 636 47.29 -31.97 27.16
C GLU A 636 46.64 -33.04 26.27
N TYR A 637 47.47 -33.91 25.68
CA TYR A 637 47.06 -34.83 24.61
C TYR A 637 45.94 -35.81 25.02
N ASP A 638 45.98 -36.35 26.23
CA ASP A 638 44.94 -37.24 26.75
C ASP A 638 43.55 -36.57 26.80
N GLN A 639 43.53 -35.29 27.18
CA GLN A 639 42.31 -34.52 27.27
C GLN A 639 41.78 -34.18 25.87
N ALA A 640 42.67 -33.85 24.93
CA ALA A 640 42.32 -33.66 23.53
C ALA A 640 41.70 -34.92 22.92
N ILE A 641 42.31 -36.10 23.12
CA ILE A 641 41.77 -37.38 22.63
C ILE A 641 40.39 -37.67 23.23
N LYS A 642 40.18 -37.42 24.53
CA LYS A 642 38.87 -37.57 25.17
C LYS A 642 37.81 -36.68 24.52
N MET A 643 38.16 -35.43 24.21
CA MET A 643 37.24 -34.50 23.56
C MET A 643 36.91 -34.93 22.12
N TYR A 644 37.90 -35.30 21.30
CA TYR A 644 37.63 -35.81 19.95
C TYR A 644 36.82 -37.12 19.96
N LYS A 645 37.09 -38.04 20.89
CA LYS A 645 36.25 -39.25 21.08
C LYS A 645 34.82 -38.88 21.49
N SER A 646 34.65 -37.85 22.31
CA SER A 646 33.32 -37.33 22.64
C SER A 646 32.60 -36.81 21.39
N ALA A 647 33.28 -36.09 20.50
CA ALA A 647 32.71 -35.62 19.24
C ALA A 647 32.22 -36.78 18.35
N LEU A 648 33.00 -37.87 18.26
CA LEU A 648 32.60 -39.08 17.52
C LEU A 648 31.44 -39.81 18.17
N ARG A 649 31.38 -39.87 19.50
CA ARG A 649 30.24 -40.45 20.22
C ARG A 649 28.94 -39.72 19.91
N TRP A 650 28.96 -38.40 19.85
CA TRP A 650 27.79 -37.63 19.38
C TRP A 650 27.38 -38.05 17.96
N ALA A 651 28.33 -38.28 17.06
CA ALA A 651 28.01 -38.76 15.71
C ALA A 651 27.40 -40.17 15.69
N ASP A 652 27.83 -41.04 16.60
CA ASP A 652 27.31 -42.41 16.72
C ASP A 652 25.93 -42.46 17.37
N ASP A 653 25.67 -41.60 18.35
CA ASP A 653 24.35 -41.45 18.98
C ASP A 653 23.29 -40.88 18.00
N TYR A 654 23.72 -40.23 16.91
CA TYR A 654 22.87 -39.51 15.96
C TYR A 654 23.19 -39.83 14.48
N GLN A 655 22.69 -40.98 13.99
CA GLN A 655 22.89 -41.47 12.61
C GLN A 655 21.62 -41.45 11.71
N GLY A 656 20.51 -40.88 12.20
CA GLY A 656 19.20 -40.86 11.53
C GLY A 656 18.89 -39.58 10.73
N THR A 657 17.64 -39.09 10.78
CA THR A 657 17.19 -37.86 10.09
C THR A 657 17.99 -36.62 10.47
N VAL A 658 18.43 -36.55 11.73
CA VAL A 658 19.36 -35.54 12.24
C VAL A 658 20.72 -36.20 12.42
N SER A 659 21.61 -36.00 11.44
CA SER A 659 22.96 -36.57 11.41
C SER A 659 24.03 -35.48 11.47
N ILE A 660 25.21 -35.81 12.00
CA ILE A 660 26.38 -34.92 12.03
C ILE A 660 27.09 -34.94 10.68
N ASP A 661 27.61 -33.79 10.26
CA ASP A 661 28.36 -33.66 9.01
C ASP A 661 29.60 -34.54 8.99
N SER A 662 29.88 -35.15 7.84
CA SER A 662 31.05 -36.01 7.66
C SER A 662 32.37 -35.28 7.95
N LEU A 663 32.48 -34.00 7.58
CA LEU A 663 33.71 -33.20 7.74
C LEU A 663 34.13 -33.05 9.21
N LEU A 664 33.17 -32.86 10.13
CA LEU A 664 33.46 -32.74 11.56
C LEU A 664 33.94 -34.06 12.17
N GLN A 665 33.44 -35.19 11.66
CA GLN A 665 33.90 -36.52 12.05
C GLN A 665 35.29 -36.82 11.49
N ILE A 666 35.53 -36.47 10.22
CA ILE A 666 36.85 -36.59 9.57
C ILE A 666 37.89 -35.76 10.33
N HIS A 667 37.54 -34.53 10.71
CA HIS A 667 38.40 -33.68 11.55
C HIS A 667 38.78 -34.38 12.86
N ALA A 668 37.80 -34.91 13.61
CA ALA A 668 38.08 -35.58 14.88
C ALA A 668 38.96 -36.84 14.69
N LEU A 669 38.68 -37.67 13.67
CA LEU A 669 39.44 -38.88 13.38
C LEU A 669 40.89 -38.57 12.98
N TYR A 670 41.08 -37.63 12.05
CA TYR A 670 42.41 -37.24 11.57
C TYR A 670 43.27 -36.69 12.70
N ASN A 671 42.69 -35.81 13.53
CA ASN A 671 43.40 -35.20 14.65
C ASN A 671 43.69 -36.19 15.78
N ILE A 672 42.84 -37.19 16.02
CA ILE A 672 43.17 -38.29 16.94
C ILE A 672 44.41 -39.05 16.43
N LEU A 673 44.43 -39.42 15.14
CA LEU A 673 45.55 -40.16 14.55
C LEU A 673 46.86 -39.36 14.62
N GLU A 674 46.80 -38.05 14.42
CA GLU A 674 47.96 -37.16 14.51
C GLU A 674 48.45 -37.00 15.96
N VAL A 675 47.56 -36.77 16.92
CA VAL A 675 47.93 -36.65 18.35
C VAL A 675 48.53 -37.97 18.87
N LEU A 676 47.99 -39.12 18.47
CA LEU A 676 48.57 -40.42 18.80
C LEU A 676 49.98 -40.58 18.22
N SER A 677 50.24 -40.05 17.03
CA SER A 677 51.59 -40.06 16.44
C SER A 677 52.56 -39.11 17.17
N MET A 678 52.07 -37.98 17.71
CA MET A 678 52.86 -37.05 18.53
C MET A 678 53.23 -37.69 19.87
N GLN A 679 52.29 -38.39 20.54
CA GLN A 679 52.57 -39.14 21.78
C GLN A 679 53.62 -40.24 21.57
N GLN A 680 53.62 -40.91 20.41
CA GLN A 680 54.64 -41.91 20.06
C GLN A 680 56.05 -41.31 19.93
N GLN A 681 56.17 -40.05 19.50
CA GLN A 681 57.45 -39.35 19.39
C GLN A 681 57.99 -38.88 20.74
N GLU A 682 57.11 -38.63 21.73
CA GLU A 682 57.48 -38.20 23.09
C GLU A 682 57.69 -39.36 24.08
N GLY A 683 57.47 -40.61 23.67
CA GLY A 683 57.83 -41.81 24.44
C GLY A 683 56.76 -42.33 25.42
N GLU A 684 55.50 -41.93 25.27
CA GLU A 684 54.36 -42.42 26.09
C GLU A 684 53.69 -43.70 25.52
N GLN A 685 52.90 -44.37 26.38
CA GLN A 685 52.29 -45.70 26.12
C GLN A 685 51.49 -45.79 24.81
N ILE A 686 51.76 -46.86 24.06
CA ILE A 686 51.19 -47.18 22.74
C ILE A 686 49.70 -47.56 22.85
N SER A 687 48.83 -46.89 22.11
CA SER A 687 47.49 -47.39 21.81
C SER A 687 47.55 -48.60 20.86
N PRO A 688 46.67 -49.61 20.95
CA PRO A 688 46.72 -50.80 20.09
C PRO A 688 46.70 -50.44 18.58
N GLU A 689 47.57 -51.04 17.77
CA GLU A 689 47.63 -50.83 16.31
C GLU A 689 46.28 -51.09 15.62
N GLU A 690 45.49 -52.03 16.15
CA GLU A 690 44.14 -52.34 15.69
C GLU A 690 43.17 -51.15 15.80
N VAL A 691 43.30 -50.31 16.84
CA VAL A 691 42.46 -49.12 17.05
C VAL A 691 42.83 -48.02 16.05
N LYS A 692 44.11 -47.91 15.69
CA LYS A 692 44.58 -46.97 14.68
C LYS A 692 44.03 -47.34 13.30
N ALA A 693 44.08 -48.62 12.96
CA ALA A 693 43.54 -49.15 11.70
C ALA A 693 42.02 -48.91 11.57
N ASP A 694 41.25 -49.08 12.65
CA ASP A 694 39.80 -48.80 12.66
C ASP A 694 39.49 -47.32 12.39
N TYR A 695 40.23 -46.38 13.00
CA TYR A 695 40.05 -44.95 12.73
C TYR A 695 40.45 -44.56 11.31
N GLU A 696 41.52 -45.15 10.76
CA GLU A 696 41.95 -44.95 9.38
C GLU A 696 40.88 -45.45 8.39
N GLU A 697 40.34 -46.65 8.63
CA GLU A 697 39.27 -47.22 7.80
C GLU A 697 37.98 -46.38 7.88
N ARG A 698 37.57 -45.96 9.09
CA ARG A 698 36.40 -45.10 9.28
C ARG A 698 36.58 -43.75 8.59
N CYS A 699 37.76 -43.14 8.68
CA CYS A 699 38.09 -41.88 8.02
C CYS A 699 38.00 -42.02 6.50
N ALA A 700 38.62 -43.05 5.93
CA ALA A 700 38.57 -43.37 4.50
C ALA A 700 37.13 -43.54 3.98
N LYS A 701 36.28 -44.24 4.72
CA LYS A 701 34.85 -44.41 4.39
C LYS A 701 34.10 -43.08 4.38
N LEU A 702 34.33 -42.21 5.36
CA LEU A 702 33.66 -40.91 5.45
C LEU A 702 34.12 -39.94 4.36
N GLU A 703 35.41 -39.93 4.02
CA GLU A 703 35.94 -39.14 2.90
C GLU A 703 35.30 -39.55 1.57
N TRP A 704 35.19 -40.87 1.33
CA TRP A 704 34.52 -41.35 0.14
C TRP A 704 33.05 -40.96 0.13
N LYS A 705 32.32 -41.21 1.23
CA LYS A 705 30.90 -40.83 1.35
C LYS A 705 30.67 -39.36 1.05
N TYR A 706 31.59 -38.47 1.46
CA TYR A 706 31.51 -37.04 1.15
C TYR A 706 31.66 -36.78 -0.36
N ILE A 707 32.73 -37.27 -0.98
CA ILE A 707 33.02 -37.04 -2.41
C ILE A 707 32.05 -37.77 -3.34
N GLU A 708 31.55 -38.94 -2.95
CA GLU A 708 30.63 -39.76 -3.74
C GLU A 708 29.35 -38.98 -4.08
N THR A 709 28.86 -38.14 -3.15
CA THR A 709 27.68 -37.30 -3.41
C THR A 709 27.91 -36.35 -4.60
N TYR A 710 29.04 -35.64 -4.62
CA TYR A 710 29.43 -34.76 -5.73
C TYR A 710 29.72 -35.55 -7.01
N SER A 711 30.40 -36.70 -6.90
CA SER A 711 30.71 -37.56 -8.06
C SER A 711 29.44 -38.05 -8.76
N ASN A 712 28.42 -38.46 -7.99
CA ASN A 712 27.15 -38.91 -8.54
C ASN A 712 26.37 -37.76 -9.22
N ILE A 713 26.40 -36.56 -8.64
CA ILE A 713 25.79 -35.37 -9.25
C ILE A 713 26.50 -35.03 -10.57
N VAL A 714 27.82 -34.97 -10.59
CA VAL A 714 28.62 -34.67 -11.79
C VAL A 714 28.33 -35.69 -12.90
N LYS A 715 28.31 -37.00 -12.60
CA LYS A 715 27.95 -38.05 -13.56
C LYS A 715 26.51 -37.92 -14.06
N GLY A 716 25.57 -37.52 -13.20
CA GLY A 716 24.20 -37.25 -13.58
C GLY A 716 24.08 -36.09 -14.56
N VAL A 717 24.79 -34.99 -14.30
CA VAL A 717 24.83 -33.82 -15.20
C VAL A 717 25.55 -34.14 -16.51
N GLU A 718 26.61 -34.95 -16.46
CA GLU A 718 27.29 -35.45 -17.66
C GLU A 718 26.35 -36.26 -18.56
N LEU A 719 25.50 -37.11 -17.97
CA LEU A 719 24.47 -37.85 -18.71
C LEU A 719 23.44 -36.89 -19.33
N GLU A 720 22.95 -35.90 -18.58
CA GLU A 720 22.02 -34.88 -19.09
C GLU A 720 22.64 -34.06 -20.24
N LEU A 721 23.93 -33.72 -20.12
CA LEU A 721 24.69 -33.02 -21.15
C LEU A 721 24.81 -33.88 -22.41
N ASN A 722 25.16 -35.16 -22.27
CA ASN A 722 25.25 -36.10 -23.38
C ASN A 722 23.90 -36.24 -24.11
N GLN A 723 22.78 -36.30 -23.37
CA GLN A 723 21.44 -36.31 -23.95
C GLN A 723 21.13 -35.01 -24.71
N ALA A 724 21.50 -33.85 -24.16
CA ALA A 724 21.29 -32.56 -24.82
C ALA A 724 22.14 -32.43 -26.10
N THR A 725 23.40 -32.85 -26.06
CA THR A 725 24.30 -32.89 -27.22
C THR A 725 23.79 -33.85 -28.29
N GLU A 726 23.24 -35.01 -27.91
CA GLU A 726 22.69 -35.96 -28.87
C GLU A 726 21.42 -35.42 -29.54
N LYS A 727 20.49 -34.83 -28.78
CA LYS A 727 19.32 -34.14 -29.36
C LYS A 727 19.71 -33.06 -30.36
N LEU A 728 20.76 -32.29 -30.04
CA LEU A 728 21.27 -31.27 -30.95
C LEU A 728 21.89 -31.90 -32.22
N ARG A 729 22.59 -33.04 -32.09
CA ARG A 729 23.08 -33.80 -33.25
C ARG A 729 21.93 -34.31 -34.10
N GLU A 730 20.88 -34.89 -33.52
CA GLU A 730 19.68 -35.36 -34.23
C GLU A 730 19.06 -34.22 -35.05
N VAL A 731 18.80 -33.06 -34.43
CA VAL A 731 18.27 -31.88 -35.14
C VAL A 731 19.23 -31.43 -36.26
N ASN A 732 20.54 -31.42 -36.01
CA ASN A 732 21.54 -31.07 -37.02
C ASN A 732 21.61 -32.08 -38.18
N THR A 733 21.41 -33.38 -37.93
CA THR A 733 21.35 -34.39 -39.00
C THR A 733 20.10 -34.24 -39.87
N ARG A 734 18.96 -33.88 -39.27
CA ARG A 734 17.73 -33.55 -40.00
C ARG A 734 17.90 -32.33 -40.90
N LEU A 735 18.72 -31.36 -40.49
CA LEU A 735 19.15 -30.24 -41.31
C LEU A 735 20.20 -30.61 -42.39
N SER A 736 20.54 -31.90 -42.54
CA SER A 736 21.52 -32.42 -43.50
C SER A 736 22.91 -31.75 -43.42
N GLY A 737 23.27 -31.20 -42.26
CA GLY A 737 24.50 -30.41 -42.07
C GLY A 737 24.54 -29.06 -42.81
N LYS A 738 23.45 -28.64 -43.44
CA LYS A 738 23.34 -27.35 -44.15
C LYS A 738 22.94 -26.23 -43.19
N ILE A 739 23.80 -25.93 -42.22
CA ILE A 739 23.69 -24.71 -41.39
C ILE A 739 24.29 -23.52 -42.15
N ASP A 740 23.97 -23.38 -43.43
CA ASP A 740 24.49 -22.31 -44.27
C ASP A 740 23.46 -21.22 -44.51
N GLY A 741 22.28 -21.27 -43.89
CA GLY A 741 21.32 -20.18 -43.99
C GLY A 741 20.61 -20.07 -45.33
N ARG A 742 20.64 -21.13 -46.14
CA ARG A 742 19.96 -21.18 -47.44
C ARG A 742 18.47 -20.83 -47.36
N TRP A 743 17.79 -21.21 -46.30
CA TRP A 743 16.35 -20.99 -46.16
C TRP A 743 16.00 -19.50 -46.02
N TRP A 744 16.62 -18.75 -45.10
CA TRP A 744 16.36 -17.30 -44.98
C TRP A 744 16.92 -16.52 -46.15
N ARG A 745 18.03 -16.97 -46.77
CA ARG A 745 18.54 -16.37 -48.02
C ARG A 745 17.54 -16.55 -49.17
N SER A 746 16.84 -17.69 -49.23
CA SER A 746 15.78 -17.93 -50.20
C SER A 746 14.55 -17.04 -49.94
N VAL A 747 14.18 -16.85 -48.66
CA VAL A 747 13.12 -15.88 -48.28
C VAL A 747 13.54 -14.46 -48.65
N ILE A 748 14.75 -14.06 -48.30
CA ILE A 748 15.33 -12.74 -48.61
C ILE A 748 15.36 -12.49 -50.12
N TYR A 749 15.85 -13.45 -50.90
CA TYR A 749 15.92 -13.35 -52.37
C TYR A 749 14.53 -13.18 -53.02
N ARG A 750 13.50 -13.84 -52.46
CA ARG A 750 12.12 -13.69 -52.94
C ARG A 750 11.51 -12.35 -52.53
N VAL A 751 11.84 -11.84 -51.36
CA VAL A 751 11.39 -10.53 -50.87
C VAL A 751 12.06 -9.38 -51.64
N ASP A 752 13.33 -9.54 -52.03
CA ASP A 752 14.11 -8.55 -52.80
C ASP A 752 13.53 -8.30 -54.20
N ARG A 753 12.76 -9.25 -54.77
CA ARG A 753 12.04 -9.06 -56.03
C ARG A 753 10.88 -8.06 -55.94
N ASP A 754 10.42 -7.71 -54.74
CA ASP A 754 9.34 -6.77 -54.50
C ASP A 754 9.80 -5.68 -53.51
N ALA A 755 10.08 -4.49 -54.05
CA ALA A 755 10.58 -3.34 -53.29
C ALA A 755 9.63 -2.92 -52.15
N LEU A 756 8.31 -3.10 -52.32
CA LEU A 756 7.33 -2.74 -51.30
C LEU A 756 7.34 -3.75 -50.14
N LYS A 757 7.46 -5.05 -50.45
CA LYS A 757 7.60 -6.10 -49.42
C LYS A 757 8.93 -6.00 -48.67
N THR A 758 10.01 -5.66 -49.38
CA THR A 758 11.33 -5.38 -48.80
C THR A 758 11.28 -4.24 -47.80
N ALA A 759 10.71 -3.09 -48.19
CA ALA A 759 10.56 -1.94 -47.30
C ALA A 759 9.69 -2.27 -46.07
N ASN A 760 8.59 -3.01 -46.25
CA ASN A 760 7.72 -3.42 -45.15
C ASN A 760 8.39 -4.40 -44.18
N LEU A 761 9.18 -5.35 -44.68
CA LEU A 761 9.95 -6.27 -43.84
C LEU A 761 11.00 -5.52 -43.02
N LEU A 762 11.79 -4.64 -43.66
CA LEU A 762 12.82 -3.85 -42.98
C LEU A 762 12.23 -2.89 -41.93
N ILE A 763 11.10 -2.25 -42.21
CA ILE A 763 10.41 -1.39 -41.24
C ILE A 763 9.96 -2.20 -40.01
N LYS A 764 9.33 -3.36 -40.22
CA LYS A 764 8.88 -4.23 -39.13
C LYS A 764 10.05 -4.73 -38.30
N LEU A 765 11.12 -5.23 -38.93
CA LEU A 765 12.33 -5.67 -38.25
C LEU A 765 12.94 -4.53 -37.42
N ASN A 766 13.09 -3.32 -37.98
CA ASN A 766 13.66 -2.18 -37.27
C ASN A 766 12.76 -1.58 -36.17
N VAL A 767 11.45 -1.88 -36.17
CA VAL A 767 10.54 -1.55 -35.06
C VAL A 767 10.73 -2.57 -33.93
N GLU A 768 10.74 -3.86 -34.24
CA GLU A 768 10.94 -4.91 -33.24
C GLU A 768 12.35 -4.84 -32.61
N ILE A 769 13.38 -4.56 -33.41
CA ILE A 769 14.74 -4.34 -32.91
C ILE A 769 14.79 -3.18 -31.93
N ARG A 770 14.13 -2.04 -32.23
CA ARG A 770 14.08 -0.88 -31.31
C ARG A 770 13.27 -1.13 -30.05
N ASN A 771 12.24 -1.97 -30.13
CA ASN A 771 11.46 -2.37 -28.96
C ASN A 771 12.26 -3.32 -28.04
N HIS A 772 13.07 -4.19 -28.64
CA HIS A 772 13.88 -5.18 -27.92
C HIS A 772 15.20 -4.60 -27.39
N ASP A 773 15.87 -3.77 -28.18
CA ASP A 773 17.11 -3.07 -27.84
C ASP A 773 17.09 -1.64 -28.39
N GLY A 774 16.82 -0.69 -27.49
CA GLY A 774 16.72 0.73 -27.84
C GLY A 774 18.02 1.36 -28.36
N MET A 775 19.17 0.67 -28.22
CA MET A 775 20.49 1.13 -28.66
C MET A 775 20.99 0.43 -29.92
N ALA A 776 20.26 -0.58 -30.43
CA ALA A 776 20.67 -1.34 -31.61
C ALA A 776 20.62 -0.49 -32.90
N ARG A 777 21.65 -0.63 -33.75
CA ARG A 777 21.71 0.05 -35.05
C ARG A 777 20.65 -0.53 -36.01
N PRO A 778 19.90 0.31 -36.73
CA PRO A 778 18.92 -0.17 -37.69
C PRO A 778 19.59 -0.85 -38.88
N ILE A 779 18.93 -1.87 -39.43
CA ILE A 779 19.36 -2.55 -40.65
C ILE A 779 18.96 -1.69 -41.84
N GLU A 780 19.96 -1.21 -42.58
CA GLU A 780 19.76 -0.33 -43.75
C GLU A 780 19.60 -1.10 -45.06
N THR A 781 20.22 -2.27 -45.18
CA THR A 781 20.19 -3.07 -46.42
C THR A 781 19.96 -4.55 -46.14
N ILE A 782 19.26 -5.21 -47.05
CA ILE A 782 19.04 -6.66 -47.04
C ILE A 782 20.37 -7.44 -47.08
N ARG A 783 21.37 -6.95 -47.81
CA ARG A 783 22.71 -7.58 -47.86
C ARG A 783 23.44 -7.47 -46.51
N GLY A 784 23.28 -6.34 -45.82
CA GLY A 784 23.77 -6.18 -44.46
C GLY A 784 23.09 -7.11 -43.46
N LEU A 785 21.82 -7.46 -43.69
CA LEU A 785 21.11 -8.44 -42.87
C LEU A 785 21.73 -9.84 -42.99
N ASP A 786 21.93 -10.33 -44.21
CA ASP A 786 22.52 -11.64 -44.46
C ASP A 786 23.96 -11.75 -43.93
N TYR A 787 24.77 -10.72 -44.14
CA TYR A 787 26.12 -10.64 -43.57
C TYR A 787 26.10 -10.73 -42.04
N THR A 788 25.23 -9.96 -41.38
CA THR A 788 25.12 -9.94 -39.91
C THR A 788 24.76 -11.30 -39.35
N LEU A 789 23.79 -11.98 -39.97
CA LEU A 789 23.35 -13.32 -39.54
C LEU A 789 24.45 -14.37 -39.77
N THR A 790 25.14 -14.31 -40.91
CA THR A 790 26.21 -15.27 -41.25
C THR A 790 27.38 -15.16 -40.28
N VAL A 791 27.86 -13.93 -40.01
CA VAL A 791 28.95 -13.69 -39.04
C VAL A 791 28.56 -14.14 -37.64
N TRP A 792 27.30 -13.94 -37.23
CA TRP A 792 26.82 -14.41 -35.94
C TRP A 792 26.85 -15.94 -35.82
N LEU A 793 26.53 -16.65 -36.90
CA LEU A 793 26.56 -18.12 -36.92
C LEU A 793 27.97 -18.69 -36.90
N ASP A 794 28.90 -18.07 -37.62
CA ASP A 794 30.30 -18.44 -37.56
C ASP A 794 30.84 -18.29 -36.13
N LYS A 795 30.45 -17.20 -35.44
CA LYS A 795 30.78 -16.99 -34.03
C LYS A 795 30.19 -18.08 -33.14
N ILE A 796 28.94 -18.50 -33.35
CA ILE A 796 28.33 -19.60 -32.58
C ILE A 796 29.13 -20.90 -32.77
N ALA A 797 29.45 -21.25 -34.01
CA ALA A 797 30.18 -22.48 -34.32
C ALA A 797 31.61 -22.49 -33.74
N GLN A 798 32.32 -21.36 -33.85
CA GLN A 798 33.66 -21.19 -33.31
C GLN A 798 33.67 -21.30 -31.78
N ASN A 799 32.80 -20.55 -31.09
CA ASN A 799 32.73 -20.56 -29.63
C ASN A 799 32.27 -21.92 -29.10
N ARG A 800 31.31 -22.59 -29.76
CA ARG A 800 30.91 -23.95 -29.40
C ARG A 800 32.07 -24.95 -29.50
N THR A 801 32.88 -24.86 -30.55
CA THR A 801 34.06 -25.73 -30.73
C THR A 801 35.12 -25.44 -29.65
N GLN A 802 35.33 -24.17 -29.32
CA GLN A 802 36.23 -23.78 -28.23
C GLN A 802 35.74 -24.29 -26.88
N LEU A 803 34.43 -24.20 -26.61
CA LEU A 803 33.81 -24.72 -25.40
C LEU A 803 34.02 -26.23 -25.25
N GLN A 804 33.75 -27.00 -26.31
CA GLN A 804 33.96 -28.44 -26.32
C GLN A 804 35.42 -28.81 -26.06
N LYS A 805 36.38 -28.06 -26.63
CA LYS A 805 37.82 -28.25 -26.36
C LYS A 805 38.18 -27.90 -24.92
N ALA A 806 37.60 -26.84 -24.36
CA ALA A 806 37.81 -26.41 -23.00
C ALA A 806 37.35 -27.47 -21.99
N PHE A 807 36.14 -28.03 -22.15
CA PHE A 807 35.64 -29.09 -21.27
C PHE A 807 36.40 -30.42 -21.40
N LYS A 808 36.94 -30.75 -22.58
CA LYS A 808 37.84 -31.90 -22.74
C LYS A 808 39.10 -31.80 -21.88
N SER A 809 39.57 -30.59 -21.55
CA SER A 809 40.72 -30.42 -20.65
C SER A 809 40.43 -30.79 -19.19
N ILE A 810 39.14 -30.88 -18.82
CA ILE A 810 38.70 -31.20 -17.46
C ILE A 810 38.25 -32.67 -17.32
N ASP A 811 37.96 -33.33 -18.43
CA ASP A 811 37.45 -34.71 -18.51
C ASP A 811 38.29 -35.75 -17.74
N TYR A 812 39.61 -35.57 -17.75
CA TYR A 812 40.55 -36.38 -16.97
C TYR A 812 40.25 -36.37 -15.46
N PHE A 813 39.84 -35.22 -14.91
CA PHE A 813 39.51 -35.09 -13.49
C PHE A 813 38.17 -35.73 -13.15
N VAL A 814 37.19 -35.66 -14.05
CA VAL A 814 35.87 -36.28 -13.82
C VAL A 814 35.97 -37.81 -13.83
N THR A 815 36.75 -38.36 -14.75
CA THR A 815 36.96 -39.82 -14.88
C THR A 815 37.68 -40.43 -13.67
N ASN A 816 38.47 -39.63 -12.93
CA ASN A 816 39.32 -40.09 -11.82
C ASN A 816 38.85 -39.63 -10.43
N LEU A 817 37.59 -39.20 -10.27
CA LEU A 817 37.03 -38.81 -8.97
C LEU A 817 37.03 -40.00 -7.99
N LYS A 818 37.96 -39.97 -7.03
CA LYS A 818 38.19 -41.01 -6.01
C LYS A 818 38.71 -40.39 -4.70
N PRO A 819 38.65 -41.09 -3.56
CA PRO A 819 39.30 -40.67 -2.31
C PRO A 819 40.81 -40.55 -2.47
N LYS A 820 41.44 -39.65 -1.71
CA LYS A 820 42.89 -39.38 -1.81
C LYS A 820 43.76 -40.60 -1.52
N HIS A 821 43.34 -41.45 -0.59
CA HIS A 821 44.09 -42.67 -0.22
C HIS A 821 44.07 -43.77 -1.30
N LEU A 822 43.18 -43.67 -2.30
CA LEU A 822 43.10 -44.59 -3.44
C LEU A 822 43.76 -44.03 -4.71
N TRP A 823 44.37 -42.85 -4.65
CA TRP A 823 45.08 -42.28 -5.78
C TRP A 823 46.44 -42.93 -5.98
N SER A 824 46.75 -43.28 -7.23
CA SER A 824 48.13 -43.52 -7.63
C SER A 824 48.90 -42.20 -7.68
N ASP A 825 50.22 -42.25 -7.54
CA ASP A 825 51.09 -41.06 -7.60
C ASP A 825 50.93 -40.27 -8.91
N SER A 826 50.54 -40.94 -9.99
CA SER A 826 50.24 -40.33 -11.29
C SER A 826 48.96 -39.47 -11.31
N VAL A 827 47.99 -39.75 -10.44
CA VAL A 827 46.70 -39.05 -10.37
C VAL A 827 46.75 -37.93 -9.32
N LYS A 828 47.50 -38.15 -8.23
CA LYS A 828 47.56 -37.24 -7.09
C LYS A 828 48.08 -35.84 -7.44
N ALA A 829 49.25 -35.75 -8.09
CA ALA A 829 49.90 -34.46 -8.36
C ALA A 829 49.07 -33.51 -9.26
N PRO A 830 48.42 -33.97 -10.35
CA PRO A 830 47.52 -33.12 -11.14
C PRO A 830 46.31 -32.58 -10.36
N PHE A 831 45.69 -33.40 -9.51
CA PHE A 831 44.52 -32.98 -8.72
C PHE A 831 44.88 -31.98 -7.64
N GLU A 832 45.98 -32.20 -6.90
CA GLU A 832 46.46 -31.27 -5.89
C GLU A 832 46.80 -29.91 -6.52
N LYS A 833 47.45 -29.92 -7.70
CA LYS A 833 47.72 -28.70 -8.46
C LYS A 833 46.43 -27.97 -8.88
N LEU A 834 45.39 -28.71 -9.31
CA LEU A 834 44.10 -28.11 -9.67
C LEU A 834 43.44 -27.43 -8.47
N VAL A 835 43.35 -28.13 -7.33
CA VAL A 835 42.73 -27.59 -6.12
C VAL A 835 43.52 -26.39 -5.59
N GLN A 836 44.84 -26.48 -5.53
CA GLN A 836 45.70 -25.38 -5.08
C GLN A 836 45.59 -24.14 -5.98
N THR A 837 45.58 -24.33 -7.30
CA THR A 837 45.42 -23.21 -8.24
C THR A 837 44.01 -22.62 -8.20
N ALA A 838 42.98 -23.44 -7.95
CA ALA A 838 41.61 -22.94 -7.73
C ALA A 838 41.49 -22.15 -6.42
N PHE A 839 42.11 -22.63 -5.33
CA PHE A 839 42.17 -21.90 -4.06
C PHE A 839 42.79 -20.51 -4.23
N LEU A 840 44.01 -20.46 -4.77
CA LEU A 840 44.71 -19.19 -5.01
C LEU A 840 43.95 -18.26 -5.97
N CYS A 841 43.15 -18.79 -6.89
CA CYS A 841 42.42 -18.02 -7.89
C CYS A 841 41.09 -17.46 -7.36
N HIS A 842 40.22 -18.29 -6.76
CA HIS A 842 38.84 -17.89 -6.44
C HIS A 842 38.17 -18.59 -5.24
N LEU A 843 38.80 -19.58 -4.59
CA LEU A 843 38.24 -20.18 -3.36
C LEU A 843 38.81 -19.57 -2.07
N ASP A 844 39.89 -18.80 -2.16
CA ASP A 844 40.48 -18.08 -1.02
C ASP A 844 39.46 -17.10 -0.39
N PRO A 845 39.07 -17.30 0.89
CA PRO A 845 38.11 -16.44 1.57
C PRO A 845 38.56 -14.99 1.71
N GLU A 846 39.86 -14.71 1.70
CA GLU A 846 40.44 -13.37 1.88
C GLU A 846 40.53 -12.59 0.56
N LEU A 847 40.29 -13.26 -0.56
CA LEU A 847 40.33 -12.67 -1.90
C LEU A 847 39.47 -11.40 -2.05
N PRO A 848 38.24 -11.29 -1.48
CA PRO A 848 37.40 -10.10 -1.55
C PRO A 848 37.94 -8.88 -0.79
N ASP A 849 38.92 -9.04 0.10
CA ASP A 849 39.49 -7.96 0.90
C ASP A 849 40.83 -7.46 0.35
N LEU A 850 41.44 -8.18 -0.60
CA LEU A 850 42.71 -7.80 -1.22
C LEU A 850 42.57 -6.64 -2.23
N PRO A 851 43.58 -5.76 -2.39
CA PRO A 851 43.59 -4.75 -3.44
C PRO A 851 43.48 -5.36 -4.86
N VAL A 852 42.77 -4.70 -5.77
CA VAL A 852 42.55 -5.16 -7.16
C VAL A 852 43.85 -5.50 -7.90
N GLN A 853 44.91 -4.72 -7.65
CA GLN A 853 46.23 -4.91 -8.25
C GLN A 853 46.91 -6.22 -7.82
N GLU A 854 46.65 -6.70 -6.61
CA GLU A 854 47.18 -7.97 -6.11
C GLU A 854 46.37 -9.16 -6.62
N ARG A 855 45.05 -9.00 -6.73
CA ARG A 855 44.17 -10.02 -7.35
C ARG A 855 44.56 -10.30 -8.81
N MET A 856 44.98 -9.28 -9.55
CA MET A 856 45.43 -9.41 -10.94
C MET A 856 46.77 -10.15 -11.11
N LYS A 857 47.61 -10.22 -10.08
CA LYS A 857 48.91 -10.94 -10.13
C LYS A 857 48.77 -12.45 -9.88
N ARG A 858 47.61 -12.91 -9.41
CA ARG A 858 47.39 -14.32 -9.09
C ARG A 858 47.15 -15.16 -10.36
N PRO A 859 47.62 -16.43 -10.39
CA PRO A 859 47.46 -17.28 -11.56
C PRO A 859 45.99 -17.65 -11.79
N THR A 860 45.55 -17.62 -13.05
CA THR A 860 44.20 -18.07 -13.43
C THR A 860 44.16 -19.60 -13.46
N CYS A 861 43.19 -20.20 -12.76
CA CYS A 861 43.04 -21.64 -12.72
C CYS A 861 42.37 -22.18 -14.01
N VAL A 862 42.50 -23.49 -14.25
CA VAL A 862 41.89 -24.17 -15.42
C VAL A 862 40.37 -23.98 -15.43
N LEU A 863 39.72 -24.03 -14.27
CA LEU A 863 38.27 -23.85 -14.15
C LEU A 863 37.82 -22.44 -14.55
N CYS A 864 38.55 -21.39 -14.12
CA CYS A 864 38.28 -20.01 -14.51
C CYS A 864 38.54 -19.76 -16.00
N ASN A 865 39.52 -20.45 -16.60
CA ASN A 865 39.73 -20.40 -18.05
C ASN A 865 38.53 -21.00 -18.80
N VAL A 866 38.04 -22.16 -18.39
CA VAL A 866 36.81 -22.76 -18.98
C VAL A 866 35.59 -21.88 -18.74
N LYS A 867 35.48 -21.25 -17.57
CA LYS A 867 34.42 -20.27 -17.29
C LYS A 867 34.47 -19.08 -18.24
N SER A 868 35.66 -18.57 -18.53
CA SER A 868 35.84 -17.46 -19.49
C SER A 868 35.34 -17.83 -20.88
N VAL A 869 35.68 -19.02 -21.39
CA VAL A 869 35.17 -19.53 -22.68
C VAL A 869 33.65 -19.73 -22.65
N LEU A 870 33.10 -20.24 -21.54
CA LEU A 870 31.65 -20.38 -21.35
C LEU A 870 30.95 -19.02 -21.37
N THR A 871 31.51 -18.01 -20.70
CA THR A 871 31.01 -16.64 -20.69
C THR A 871 31.08 -15.98 -22.07
N GLN A 872 32.16 -16.21 -22.83
CA GLN A 872 32.26 -15.72 -24.21
C GLN A 872 31.17 -16.32 -25.10
N TYR A 873 30.85 -17.61 -24.93
CA TYR A 873 29.76 -18.24 -25.66
C TYR A 873 28.37 -17.75 -25.21
N GLU A 874 28.19 -17.48 -23.92
CA GLU A 874 26.98 -16.89 -23.35
C GLU A 874 26.63 -15.55 -24.01
N CYS A 875 27.61 -14.66 -24.17
CA CYS A 875 27.45 -13.37 -24.86
C CYS A 875 27.07 -13.47 -26.34
N VAL A 876 27.28 -14.62 -26.97
CA VAL A 876 26.90 -14.85 -28.37
C VAL A 876 25.48 -15.41 -28.48
N ILE A 877 25.03 -16.21 -27.51
CA ILE A 877 23.71 -16.85 -27.51
C ILE A 877 22.62 -16.00 -26.80
N PHE A 878 23.02 -15.15 -25.87
CA PHE A 878 22.12 -14.28 -25.09
C PHE A 878 22.55 -12.82 -25.19
N GLN A 879 21.63 -11.91 -24.86
CA GLN A 879 21.91 -10.47 -24.83
C GLN A 879 22.67 -10.07 -23.56
N MET A 880 23.95 -10.45 -23.51
CA MET A 880 24.88 -10.24 -22.40
C MET A 880 26.16 -9.56 -22.87
N GLU A 881 26.70 -8.65 -22.07
CA GLU A 881 28.01 -8.02 -22.27
C GLU A 881 28.98 -8.46 -21.19
N VAL A 882 30.25 -8.64 -21.56
CA VAL A 882 31.33 -8.92 -20.61
C VAL A 882 31.73 -7.62 -19.92
N VAL A 883 31.70 -7.61 -18.60
CA VAL A 883 32.27 -6.56 -17.75
C VAL A 883 33.54 -7.12 -17.13
N GLU A 884 34.65 -6.48 -17.41
CA GLU A 884 35.94 -6.81 -16.80
C GLU A 884 35.95 -6.34 -15.34
N ASP A 885 35.98 -7.27 -14.38
CA ASP A 885 36.03 -7.02 -12.95
C ASP A 885 37.16 -7.86 -12.32
N GLY A 886 38.41 -7.46 -12.57
CA GLY A 886 39.60 -8.19 -12.12
C GLY A 886 39.85 -9.51 -12.87
N PRO A 887 40.38 -10.57 -12.23
CA PRO A 887 40.67 -11.85 -12.88
C PRO A 887 39.41 -12.68 -13.21
N THR A 888 38.22 -12.23 -12.78
CA THR A 888 36.94 -12.90 -13.04
C THR A 888 36.10 -12.11 -14.04
N THR A 889 35.60 -12.77 -15.08
CA THR A 889 34.67 -12.16 -16.05
C THR A 889 33.26 -12.18 -15.48
N LYS A 890 32.66 -11.00 -15.27
CA LYS A 890 31.23 -10.88 -14.95
C LYS A 890 30.46 -10.52 -16.20
N THR A 891 29.20 -10.94 -16.28
CA THR A 891 28.29 -10.54 -17.35
C THR A 891 27.29 -9.52 -16.84
N LYS A 892 26.94 -8.56 -17.71
CA LYS A 892 25.89 -7.59 -17.49
C LYS A 892 24.95 -7.63 -18.69
N GLY A 893 23.66 -7.85 -18.45
CA GLY A 893 22.66 -7.97 -19.51
C GLY A 893 21.42 -8.71 -19.07
N SER A 894 20.67 -9.23 -20.04
CA SER A 894 19.43 -9.97 -19.79
C SER A 894 19.47 -11.33 -20.48
N TRP A 895 18.83 -12.34 -19.88
CA TRP A 895 18.70 -13.69 -20.44
C TRP A 895 17.73 -13.75 -21.64
N GLN A 896 17.48 -12.62 -22.29
CA GLN A 896 16.65 -12.52 -23.48
C GLN A 896 17.41 -13.02 -24.72
N ILE A 897 16.64 -13.35 -25.75
CA ILE A 897 17.17 -13.78 -27.04
C ILE A 897 18.01 -12.68 -27.67
N THR A 898 19.00 -13.05 -28.51
CA THR A 898 19.78 -12.02 -29.22
C THR A 898 18.95 -11.32 -30.28
N THR A 899 19.38 -10.11 -30.66
CA THR A 899 18.79 -9.36 -31.77
C THR A 899 18.81 -10.17 -33.08
N GLN A 900 19.87 -10.94 -33.32
CA GLN A 900 20.04 -11.81 -34.48
C GLN A 900 19.04 -12.98 -34.48
N GLU A 901 18.80 -13.61 -33.33
CA GLU A 901 17.77 -14.65 -33.21
C GLU A 901 16.36 -14.09 -33.36
N LEU A 902 16.08 -12.93 -32.78
CA LEU A 902 14.80 -12.23 -32.95
C LEU A 902 14.51 -12.00 -34.45
N ILE A 903 15.51 -11.52 -35.19
CA ILE A 903 15.42 -11.33 -36.64
C ILE A 903 15.06 -12.64 -37.34
N ILE A 904 15.73 -13.76 -37.03
CA ILE A 904 15.46 -15.07 -37.64
C ILE A 904 14.02 -15.52 -37.35
N ARG A 905 13.56 -15.39 -36.11
CA ARG A 905 12.17 -15.72 -35.73
C ARG A 905 11.15 -14.85 -36.48
N GLN A 906 11.46 -13.58 -36.72
CA GLN A 906 10.60 -12.68 -37.49
C GLN A 906 10.60 -13.00 -39.00
N ILE A 907 11.75 -13.40 -39.57
CA ILE A 907 11.83 -13.87 -40.97
C ILE A 907 10.98 -15.14 -41.15
N HIS A 908 10.99 -16.04 -40.16
CA HIS A 908 10.14 -17.23 -40.17
C HIS A 908 8.65 -16.94 -39.95
N ALA A 909 8.31 -16.01 -39.04
CA ALA A 909 6.93 -15.54 -38.88
C ALA A 909 6.40 -14.90 -40.18
N PHE A 910 7.28 -14.21 -40.91
CA PHE A 910 6.96 -13.68 -42.24
C PHE A 910 6.72 -14.80 -43.26
N SER A 911 7.57 -15.84 -43.32
CA SER A 911 7.39 -16.95 -44.25
C SER A 911 6.09 -17.72 -44.02
N LYS A 912 5.69 -17.91 -42.74
CA LYS A 912 4.39 -18.51 -42.36
C LYS A 912 3.19 -17.65 -42.76
N ARG A 913 3.28 -16.33 -42.56
CA ARG A 913 2.16 -15.41 -42.88
C ARG A 913 1.94 -15.27 -44.38
N ASP A 914 3.02 -15.18 -45.15
CA ASP A 914 2.97 -15.02 -46.61
C ASP A 914 2.84 -16.38 -47.34
N ASN A 915 2.69 -17.49 -46.58
CA ASN A 915 2.47 -18.85 -47.04
C ASN A 915 3.46 -19.29 -48.13
N LEU A 916 4.76 -19.08 -47.85
CA LEU A 916 5.86 -19.51 -48.72
C LEU A 916 5.99 -21.04 -48.76
N ASP A 917 6.80 -21.56 -49.68
CA ASP A 917 6.96 -23.00 -49.93
C ASP A 917 7.10 -23.81 -48.62
N PRO A 918 6.36 -24.93 -48.46
CA PRO A 918 6.36 -25.72 -47.23
C PRO A 918 7.76 -26.17 -46.78
N GLU A 919 8.65 -26.46 -47.73
CA GLU A 919 10.04 -26.85 -47.49
C GLU A 919 10.83 -25.74 -46.76
N ILE A 920 10.64 -24.46 -47.12
CA ILE A 920 11.30 -23.32 -46.46
C ILE A 920 10.75 -23.11 -45.04
N ILE A 921 9.46 -23.36 -44.83
CA ILE A 921 8.81 -23.24 -43.53
C ILE A 921 9.31 -24.35 -42.59
N GLU A 922 9.40 -25.59 -43.09
CA GLU A 922 9.94 -26.74 -42.37
C GLU A 922 11.42 -26.55 -42.02
N GLU A 923 12.25 -26.10 -42.97
CA GLU A 923 13.66 -25.76 -42.70
C GLU A 923 13.78 -24.68 -41.61
N GLY A 924 12.92 -23.67 -41.63
CA GLY A 924 12.88 -22.63 -40.60
C GLY A 924 12.41 -23.13 -39.22
N ASP A 925 11.43 -24.05 -39.17
CA ASP A 925 10.99 -24.70 -37.93
C ASP A 925 12.10 -25.55 -37.32
N LEU A 926 12.81 -26.33 -38.13
CA LEU A 926 13.99 -27.11 -37.72
C LEU A 926 15.13 -26.20 -37.24
N TYR A 927 15.32 -25.05 -37.88
CA TYR A 927 16.35 -24.10 -37.51
C TYR A 927 16.07 -23.42 -36.15
N ILE A 928 14.82 -23.05 -35.87
CA ILE A 928 14.42 -22.55 -34.55
C ILE A 928 14.64 -23.63 -33.49
N ALA A 929 14.24 -24.87 -33.77
CA ALA A 929 14.48 -26.00 -32.87
C ALA A 929 15.99 -26.24 -32.61
N TYR A 930 16.84 -26.02 -33.62
CA TYR A 930 18.31 -26.09 -33.48
C TYR A 930 18.84 -25.00 -32.52
N LEU A 931 18.38 -23.76 -32.64
CA LEU A 931 18.78 -22.67 -31.72
C LEU A 931 18.31 -22.93 -30.28
N ASP A 932 17.10 -23.46 -30.11
CA ASP A 932 16.58 -23.84 -28.79
C ASP A 932 17.37 -25.02 -28.19
N ALA A 933 17.76 -26.00 -29.01
CA ALA A 933 18.62 -27.10 -28.60
C ALA A 933 20.06 -26.65 -28.24
N LEU A 934 20.62 -25.67 -28.95
CA LEU A 934 21.92 -25.05 -28.58
C LEU A 934 21.87 -24.39 -27.21
N LYS A 935 20.79 -23.66 -26.89
CA LYS A 935 20.60 -23.05 -25.57
C LYS A 935 20.45 -24.10 -24.47
N ALA A 936 19.75 -25.21 -24.77
CA ALA A 936 19.63 -26.31 -23.85
C ALA A 936 21.00 -26.98 -23.57
N GLU A 937 21.81 -27.21 -24.61
CA GLU A 937 23.19 -27.72 -24.48
C GLU A 937 24.07 -26.77 -23.64
N PHE A 938 24.03 -25.46 -23.93
CA PHE A 938 24.74 -24.44 -23.15
C PHE A 938 24.36 -24.47 -21.67
N LYS A 939 23.06 -24.57 -21.36
CA LYS A 939 22.58 -24.64 -19.98
C LYS A 939 23.17 -25.84 -19.24
N GLN A 940 23.29 -26.98 -19.91
CA GLN A 940 23.92 -28.17 -19.33
C GLN A 940 25.43 -28.02 -19.16
N TYR A 941 26.15 -27.41 -20.11
CA TYR A 941 27.57 -27.07 -19.91
C TYR A 941 27.79 -26.13 -18.72
N SER A 942 26.92 -25.13 -18.56
CA SER A 942 26.99 -24.20 -17.43
C SER A 942 26.78 -24.92 -16.10
N LYS A 943 25.76 -25.78 -16.00
CA LYS A 943 25.52 -26.64 -14.84
C LYS A 943 26.71 -27.57 -14.58
N TYR A 944 27.25 -28.21 -15.62
CA TYR A 944 28.39 -29.11 -15.51
C TYR A 944 29.63 -28.42 -14.93
N TRP A 945 29.93 -27.20 -15.38
CA TRP A 945 31.02 -26.40 -14.81
C TRP A 945 30.79 -26.06 -13.33
N VAL A 946 29.56 -25.67 -12.96
CA VAL A 946 29.22 -25.35 -11.56
C VAL A 946 29.46 -26.56 -10.65
N GLU A 947 28.99 -27.74 -11.04
CA GLU A 947 29.15 -28.96 -10.23
C GLU A 947 30.62 -29.42 -10.14
N ILE A 948 31.40 -29.28 -11.20
CA ILE A 948 32.85 -29.54 -11.17
C ILE A 948 33.55 -28.56 -10.22
N ASN A 949 33.18 -27.28 -10.27
CA ASN A 949 33.75 -26.27 -9.38
C ASN A 949 33.39 -26.55 -7.92
N TYR A 950 32.15 -26.98 -7.62
CA TYR A 950 31.79 -27.45 -6.29
C TYR A 950 32.54 -28.70 -5.87
N THR A 951 32.82 -29.62 -6.79
CA THR A 951 33.64 -30.80 -6.50
C THR A 951 35.07 -30.40 -6.14
N ALA A 952 35.66 -29.44 -6.87
CA ALA A 952 36.98 -28.90 -6.55
C ALA A 952 37.00 -28.20 -5.18
N ALA A 953 35.96 -27.42 -4.86
CA ALA A 953 35.77 -26.83 -3.55
C ALA A 953 35.61 -27.90 -2.45
N ALA A 954 34.87 -28.98 -2.70
CA ALA A 954 34.72 -30.09 -1.74
C ALA A 954 36.05 -30.79 -1.42
N TYR A 955 36.95 -30.92 -2.40
CA TYR A 955 38.31 -31.43 -2.15
C TYR A 955 39.19 -30.46 -1.36
N ASP A 956 38.99 -29.15 -1.54
CA ASP A 956 39.63 -28.11 -0.73
C ASP A 956 39.08 -28.11 0.72
N GLU A 957 37.77 -28.22 0.89
CA GLU A 957 37.11 -28.38 2.19
C GLU A 957 37.63 -29.61 2.94
N LEU A 958 37.85 -30.75 2.25
CA LEU A 958 38.47 -31.93 2.85
C LEU A 958 39.94 -31.69 3.27
N ASN A 959 40.65 -30.79 2.60
CA ASN A 959 41.98 -30.38 3.07
C ASN A 959 41.86 -29.48 4.31
N MET A 960 40.99 -28.46 4.23
CA MET A 960 40.80 -27.47 5.29
C MET A 960 40.23 -28.10 6.57
N CYS A 961 39.39 -29.13 6.47
CA CYS A 961 38.81 -29.78 7.64
C CYS A 961 39.85 -30.53 8.49
N ARG A 962 41.04 -30.81 7.96
CA ARG A 962 42.13 -31.47 8.71
C ARG A 962 42.91 -30.50 9.60
N SER A 963 42.86 -29.20 9.29
CA SER A 963 43.58 -28.17 10.04
C SER A 963 43.03 -27.98 11.46
N ARG A 964 43.91 -27.64 12.42
CA ARG A 964 43.57 -27.26 13.80
C ARG A 964 43.79 -25.77 14.02
N LEU A 965 43.28 -25.26 15.14
CA LEU A 965 43.66 -23.94 15.64
C LEU A 965 45.17 -23.90 15.89
N GLN A 966 45.81 -22.80 15.48
CA GLN A 966 47.24 -22.55 15.65
C GLN A 966 47.45 -21.29 16.48
N VAL A 967 48.43 -21.29 17.38
CA VAL A 967 48.83 -20.09 18.11
C VAL A 967 49.83 -19.31 17.26
N VAL A 968 49.65 -17.99 17.21
CA VAL A 968 50.56 -17.06 16.54
C VAL A 968 50.86 -15.90 17.50
N THR A 969 52.11 -15.44 17.52
CA THR A 969 52.48 -14.27 18.32
C THR A 969 52.20 -12.97 17.56
N VAL A 970 52.03 -11.87 18.29
CA VAL A 970 51.87 -10.54 17.65
C VAL A 970 53.11 -10.19 16.81
N GLU A 971 54.30 -10.59 17.30
CA GLU A 971 55.59 -10.40 16.64
C GLU A 971 55.64 -11.15 15.29
N GLU A 972 55.19 -12.40 15.24
CA GLU A 972 55.14 -13.19 13.99
C GLU A 972 54.17 -12.62 12.94
N LEU A 973 53.07 -12.00 13.37
CA LEU A 973 52.12 -11.33 12.47
C LEU A 973 52.70 -10.03 11.91
N GLU A 974 53.39 -9.26 12.75
CA GLU A 974 54.05 -8.01 12.39
C GLU A 974 55.24 -8.26 11.44
N GLU A 975 56.07 -9.28 11.71
CA GLU A 975 57.21 -9.66 10.86
C GLU A 975 56.77 -10.09 9.46
N ASN A 976 55.67 -10.85 9.37
CA ASN A 976 55.15 -11.33 8.09
C ASN A 976 54.23 -10.32 7.38
N ASN A 977 53.89 -9.20 8.04
CA ASN A 977 52.90 -8.22 7.56
C ASN A 977 51.58 -8.88 7.12
N THR A 978 51.13 -9.88 7.89
CA THR A 978 49.93 -10.67 7.60
C THR A 978 48.86 -10.45 8.65
N ARG A 979 47.58 -10.58 8.26
CA ARG A 979 46.46 -10.55 9.20
C ARG A 979 46.28 -11.93 9.81
N LYS A 980 45.81 -11.96 11.05
CA LYS A 980 45.38 -13.18 11.74
C LYS A 980 44.30 -13.90 10.91
N THR A 981 44.58 -15.13 10.51
CA THR A 981 43.60 -15.97 9.79
C THR A 981 42.57 -16.58 10.74
N ILE A 982 41.45 -17.10 10.22
CA ILE A 982 40.36 -17.69 11.02
C ILE A 982 40.82 -18.88 11.88
N GLN A 983 41.88 -19.59 11.45
CA GLN A 983 42.44 -20.75 12.16
C GLN A 983 43.54 -20.37 13.15
N GLN A 984 43.92 -19.10 13.23
CA GLN A 984 44.97 -18.61 14.13
C GLN A 984 44.36 -17.93 15.35
N ILE A 985 44.95 -18.13 16.53
CA ILE A 985 44.60 -17.45 17.79
C ILE A 985 45.85 -16.80 18.38
N LEU A 986 45.70 -15.63 19.02
CA LEU A 986 46.83 -15.05 19.74
C LEU A 986 47.07 -15.82 21.03
N ASP A 987 48.32 -15.89 21.47
CA ASP A 987 48.69 -16.61 22.70
C ASP A 987 47.92 -16.11 23.93
N CYS A 988 47.65 -14.79 24.01
CA CYS A 988 46.85 -14.19 25.08
C CYS A 988 45.34 -14.50 25.02
N GLU A 989 44.81 -14.95 23.89
CA GLU A 989 43.37 -15.20 23.68
C GLU A 989 42.99 -16.67 23.90
N VAL A 990 43.96 -17.55 24.16
CA VAL A 990 43.74 -19.01 24.26
C VAL A 990 42.73 -19.35 25.36
N ASP A 991 42.86 -18.71 26.53
CA ASP A 991 41.98 -18.95 27.68
C ASP A 991 40.57 -18.42 27.47
N GLU A 992 40.45 -17.22 26.89
CA GLU A 992 39.17 -16.59 26.55
C GLU A 992 38.42 -17.43 25.51
N THR A 993 39.11 -17.85 24.44
CA THR A 993 38.55 -18.70 23.38
C THR A 993 38.05 -20.03 23.95
N LEU A 994 38.78 -20.65 24.89
CA LEU A 994 38.35 -21.88 25.52
C LEU A 994 37.04 -21.70 26.30
N GLU A 995 36.89 -20.60 27.01
CA GLU A 995 35.67 -20.32 27.79
C GLU A 995 34.48 -19.99 26.87
N ASP A 996 34.70 -19.21 25.82
CA ASP A 996 33.69 -18.93 24.80
C ASP A 996 33.17 -20.21 24.14
N LEU A 997 34.07 -21.14 23.78
CA LEU A 997 33.69 -22.43 23.22
C LEU A 997 32.87 -23.30 24.19
N LYS A 998 33.17 -23.25 25.51
CA LYS A 998 32.36 -23.95 26.52
C LYS A 998 30.94 -23.36 26.61
N VAL A 999 30.84 -22.03 26.64
CA VAL A 999 29.55 -21.33 26.68
C VAL A 999 28.74 -21.63 25.41
N GLN A 1000 29.37 -21.56 24.24
CA GLN A 1000 28.74 -21.89 22.97
C GLN A 1000 28.25 -23.33 22.92
N LYS A 1001 29.08 -24.30 23.37
CA LYS A 1001 28.70 -25.71 23.48
C LYS A 1001 27.46 -25.87 24.36
N MET A 1002 27.47 -25.31 25.57
CA MET A 1002 26.36 -25.42 26.53
C MET A 1002 25.06 -24.82 25.96
N ASN A 1003 25.14 -23.65 25.32
CA ASN A 1003 23.98 -22.99 24.72
C ASN A 1003 23.43 -23.79 23.53
N SER A 1004 24.31 -24.28 22.65
CA SER A 1004 23.93 -25.07 21.47
C SER A 1004 23.34 -26.42 21.87
N GLU A 1005 23.89 -27.07 22.91
CA GLU A 1005 23.39 -28.36 23.42
C GLU A 1005 21.99 -28.20 24.02
N ARG A 1006 21.77 -27.16 24.83
CA ARG A 1006 20.44 -26.85 25.38
C ARG A 1006 19.42 -26.60 24.27
N GLU A 1007 19.80 -25.84 23.25
CA GLU A 1007 18.92 -25.50 22.15
C GLU A 1007 18.64 -26.71 21.24
N PHE A 1008 19.63 -27.56 21.01
CA PHE A 1008 19.48 -28.83 20.32
C PHE A 1008 18.45 -29.74 21.00
N VAL A 1009 18.51 -29.88 22.34
CA VAL A 1009 17.53 -30.68 23.10
C VAL A 1009 16.12 -30.13 22.95
N ARG A 1010 15.96 -28.79 22.94
CA ARG A 1010 14.68 -28.10 22.74
C ARG A 1010 14.11 -28.32 21.33
N LEU A 1011 14.95 -28.17 20.31
CA LEU A 1011 14.59 -28.44 18.91
C LEU A 1011 14.18 -29.91 18.72
N LYS A 1012 14.97 -30.86 19.23
CA LYS A 1012 14.65 -32.29 19.17
C LYS A 1012 13.31 -32.62 19.80
N GLY A 1013 12.98 -32.01 20.94
CA GLY A 1013 11.68 -32.18 21.57
C GLY A 1013 10.53 -31.59 20.72
N THR A 1014 10.77 -30.45 20.08
CA THR A 1014 9.83 -29.85 19.12
C THR A 1014 9.62 -30.75 17.90
N LEU A 1015 10.68 -31.37 17.37
CA LEU A 1015 10.59 -32.33 16.27
C LEU A 1015 9.74 -33.54 16.65
N LYS A 1016 9.91 -34.09 17.86
CA LYS A 1016 9.08 -35.20 18.37
C LYS A 1016 7.61 -34.77 18.49
N TYR A 1017 7.35 -33.55 18.99
CA TYR A 1017 6.00 -32.98 19.04
C TYR A 1017 5.36 -32.86 17.65
N LEU A 1018 6.09 -32.31 16.67
CA LEU A 1018 5.61 -32.22 15.29
C LEU A 1018 5.30 -33.61 14.73
N GLN A 1019 6.19 -34.58 14.90
CA GLN A 1019 5.96 -35.96 14.43
C GLN A 1019 4.70 -36.60 15.04
N HIS A 1020 4.37 -36.28 16.30
CA HIS A 1020 3.13 -36.72 16.94
C HIS A 1020 1.86 -36.08 16.35
N LEU A 1021 1.94 -34.85 15.82
CA LEU A 1021 0.81 -34.19 15.16
C LEU A 1021 0.53 -34.74 13.75
N GLY A 1022 1.56 -35.21 13.04
CA GLY A 1022 1.47 -35.60 11.62
C GLY A 1022 1.13 -37.08 11.36
N SER A 1023 1.27 -37.96 12.36
CA SER A 1023 1.02 -39.39 12.19
C SER A 1023 0.53 -40.04 13.47
N ALA A 1024 -0.50 -40.89 13.36
CA ALA A 1024 -0.97 -41.77 14.42
C ALA A 1024 0.11 -42.82 14.77
N ARG A 1025 1.16 -42.38 15.46
CA ARG A 1025 2.14 -43.27 16.07
C ARG A 1025 1.61 -43.75 17.42
N GLU A 1026 2.05 -44.94 17.82
CA GLU A 1026 1.80 -45.46 19.16
C GLU A 1026 2.31 -44.45 20.20
N ILE A 1027 1.40 -43.96 21.05
CA ILE A 1027 1.72 -42.98 22.10
C ILE A 1027 2.39 -43.74 23.24
N ASP A 1028 3.61 -43.34 23.64
CA ASP A 1028 4.27 -43.95 24.81
C ASP A 1028 3.42 -43.77 26.08
N VAL A 1029 3.53 -44.67 27.04
CA VAL A 1029 2.84 -44.56 28.33
C VAL A 1029 3.29 -43.32 29.13
N CYS A 1030 2.40 -42.72 29.90
CA CYS A 1030 2.76 -41.61 30.78
C CYS A 1030 3.83 -42.05 31.81
N PRO A 1031 4.96 -41.34 31.96
CA PRO A 1031 6.02 -41.70 32.91
C PRO A 1031 5.61 -41.67 34.39
N ILE A 1032 4.46 -41.04 34.70
CA ILE A 1032 3.98 -40.83 36.08
C ILE A 1032 2.95 -41.89 36.46
N CYS A 1033 1.89 -42.05 35.67
CA CYS A 1033 0.79 -42.98 35.97
C CYS A 1033 0.80 -44.24 35.12
N GLN A 1034 1.72 -44.37 34.16
CA GLN A 1034 1.86 -45.50 33.24
C GLN A 1034 0.63 -45.80 32.36
N TYR A 1035 -0.33 -44.86 32.29
CA TYR A 1035 -1.49 -44.96 31.42
C TYR A 1035 -1.20 -44.33 30.05
N THR A 1036 -1.69 -44.97 28.97
CA THR A 1036 -1.63 -44.44 27.61
C THR A 1036 -2.70 -43.36 27.43
N PRO A 1037 -2.33 -42.08 27.19
CA PRO A 1037 -3.31 -41.02 26.95
C PRO A 1037 -4.09 -41.29 25.66
N LYS A 1038 -5.42 -41.15 25.69
CA LYS A 1038 -6.30 -41.39 24.53
C LYS A 1038 -6.77 -40.11 23.84
N ASP A 1039 -7.13 -39.07 24.61
CA ASP A 1039 -7.78 -37.88 24.07
C ASP A 1039 -6.84 -36.68 23.98
N LYS A 1040 -6.24 -36.29 25.11
CA LYS A 1040 -5.32 -35.17 25.21
C LYS A 1040 -4.15 -35.51 26.11
N TYR A 1041 -2.97 -35.00 25.78
CA TYR A 1041 -1.77 -35.12 26.62
C TYR A 1041 -0.87 -33.90 26.45
N ALA A 1042 -0.06 -33.65 27.48
CA ALA A 1042 0.88 -32.55 27.53
C ALA A 1042 2.28 -33.03 27.12
N VAL A 1043 2.97 -32.23 26.32
CA VAL A 1043 4.32 -32.48 25.81
C VAL A 1043 5.22 -31.34 26.26
N LEU A 1044 6.33 -31.72 26.89
CA LEU A 1044 7.38 -30.81 27.32
C LEU A 1044 8.27 -30.39 26.15
N GLN A 1045 9.00 -29.28 26.29
CA GLN A 1045 10.00 -28.82 25.32
C GLN A 1045 11.10 -29.85 25.00
N CYS A 1046 11.36 -30.79 25.92
CA CYS A 1046 12.29 -31.89 25.70
C CYS A 1046 11.68 -33.11 24.97
N GLY A 1047 10.41 -33.02 24.54
CA GLY A 1047 9.68 -34.06 23.81
C GLY A 1047 9.08 -35.17 24.67
N HIS A 1048 9.30 -35.17 25.97
CA HIS A 1048 8.64 -36.09 26.90
C HIS A 1048 7.23 -35.63 27.20
N HIS A 1049 6.30 -36.57 27.36
CA HIS A 1049 4.89 -36.27 27.58
C HIS A 1049 4.33 -36.88 28.85
N PHE A 1050 3.21 -36.33 29.32
CA PHE A 1050 2.41 -36.86 30.42
C PHE A 1050 0.92 -36.68 30.12
N CYS A 1051 0.08 -37.52 30.74
CA CYS A 1051 -1.36 -37.43 30.54
C CYS A 1051 -1.94 -36.16 31.19
N VAL A 1052 -3.12 -35.74 30.71
CA VAL A 1052 -3.83 -34.57 31.25
C VAL A 1052 -4.17 -34.74 32.74
N ALA A 1053 -4.39 -35.96 33.23
CA ALA A 1053 -4.65 -36.19 34.65
C ALA A 1053 -3.44 -35.87 35.55
N CYS A 1054 -2.22 -36.11 35.06
CA CYS A 1054 -0.99 -35.83 35.82
C CYS A 1054 -0.48 -34.39 35.64
N ALA A 1055 -0.90 -33.68 34.59
CA ALA A 1055 -0.44 -32.33 34.30
C ALA A 1055 -0.72 -31.32 35.43
N PRO A 1056 -1.93 -31.24 36.03
CA PRO A 1056 -2.24 -30.29 37.10
C PRO A 1056 -1.34 -30.43 38.33
N GLU A 1057 -0.97 -31.65 38.71
CA GLU A 1057 -0.11 -31.88 39.88
C GLU A 1057 1.32 -31.34 39.66
N ILE A 1058 1.88 -31.55 38.47
CA ILE A 1058 3.19 -31.00 38.10
C ILE A 1058 3.12 -29.47 38.03
N LEU A 1059 2.04 -28.93 37.45
CA LEU A 1059 1.82 -27.48 37.34
C LEU A 1059 1.66 -26.82 38.71
N ARG A 1060 0.99 -27.48 39.66
CA ARG A 1060 0.85 -27.01 41.04
C ARG A 1060 2.21 -26.94 41.74
N MET A 1061 3.06 -27.96 41.56
CA MET A 1061 4.44 -27.93 42.07
C MET A 1061 5.28 -26.81 41.42
N ALA A 1062 5.04 -26.50 40.15
CA ALA A 1062 5.73 -25.44 39.40
C ALA A 1062 5.46 -24.03 39.93
N ARG A 1063 4.20 -23.76 40.31
CA ARG A 1063 3.77 -22.43 40.81
C ARG A 1063 4.55 -22.03 42.06
N ASN A 1064 4.89 -22.99 42.92
CA ASN A 1064 5.69 -22.77 44.12
C ASN A 1064 7.18 -22.46 43.84
N HIS A 1065 7.66 -22.75 42.61
CA HIS A 1065 9.05 -22.58 42.18
C HIS A 1065 9.19 -21.59 41.00
N GLY A 1066 8.30 -20.58 40.92
CA GLY A 1066 8.41 -19.51 39.93
C GLY A 1066 8.08 -19.94 38.50
N ASN A 1067 7.10 -20.84 38.31
CA ASN A 1067 6.63 -21.34 37.02
C ASN A 1067 7.70 -22.06 36.19
N ILE A 1068 8.69 -22.68 36.85
CA ILE A 1068 9.71 -23.51 36.22
C ILE A 1068 9.47 -24.97 36.61
N ILE A 1069 9.44 -25.86 35.61
CA ILE A 1069 9.33 -27.31 35.82
C ILE A 1069 10.56 -28.04 35.29
N SER A 1070 10.95 -29.10 35.99
CA SER A 1070 11.93 -30.07 35.49
C SER A 1070 11.21 -31.30 34.94
N CYS A 1071 11.65 -31.78 33.78
CA CYS A 1071 11.15 -33.03 33.21
C CYS A 1071 11.46 -34.21 34.15
N VAL A 1072 10.47 -35.07 34.43
CA VAL A 1072 10.65 -36.25 35.30
C VAL A 1072 11.61 -37.28 34.67
N VAL A 1073 11.67 -37.34 33.34
CA VAL A 1073 12.52 -38.29 32.61
C VAL A 1073 13.94 -37.77 32.44
N CYS A 1074 14.11 -36.55 31.92
CA CYS A 1074 15.43 -36.03 31.52
C CYS A 1074 15.90 -34.82 32.34
N ARG A 1075 15.14 -34.38 33.36
CA ARG A 1075 15.43 -33.23 34.24
C ARG A 1075 15.60 -31.86 33.55
N HIS A 1076 15.30 -31.76 32.26
CA HIS A 1076 15.32 -30.50 31.51
C HIS A 1076 14.38 -29.47 32.15
N ARG A 1077 14.89 -28.26 32.40
CA ARG A 1077 14.14 -27.16 33.01
C ARG A 1077 13.49 -26.30 31.94
N GLN A 1078 12.19 -26.03 32.07
CA GLN A 1078 11.43 -25.19 31.15
C GLN A 1078 10.38 -24.37 31.91
N ARG A 1079 9.78 -23.37 31.24
CA ARG A 1079 8.69 -22.60 31.83
C ARG A 1079 7.35 -23.28 31.57
N VAL A 1080 6.39 -23.06 32.47
CA VAL A 1080 5.02 -23.57 32.32
C VAL A 1080 4.33 -23.17 31.01
N PRO A 1081 4.46 -21.93 30.50
CA PRO A 1081 3.84 -21.52 29.23
C PRO A 1081 4.35 -22.28 28.00
N ASP A 1082 5.50 -22.94 28.12
CA ASP A 1082 6.14 -23.67 27.03
C ASP A 1082 5.67 -25.12 26.89
N ILE A 1083 4.69 -25.55 27.70
CA ILE A 1083 4.09 -26.87 27.61
C ILE A 1083 3.09 -26.88 26.46
N TYR A 1084 3.29 -27.78 25.52
CA TYR A 1084 2.37 -28.00 24.41
C TYR A 1084 1.33 -29.04 24.78
N TYR A 1085 0.11 -28.92 24.26
CA TYR A 1085 -0.91 -29.95 24.39
C TYR A 1085 -1.18 -30.52 23.01
N VAL A 1086 -1.29 -31.85 22.93
CA VAL A 1086 -1.70 -32.55 21.72
C VAL A 1086 -3.10 -33.07 21.93
N THR A 1087 -4.01 -32.75 21.01
CA THR A 1087 -5.34 -33.37 20.96
C THR A 1087 -5.34 -34.49 19.91
N CYS A 1088 -5.57 -35.73 20.34
CA CYS A 1088 -5.72 -36.87 19.45
C CYS A 1088 -7.07 -36.78 18.73
N SER A 1089 -7.03 -36.58 17.42
CA SER A 1089 -8.19 -36.52 16.54
C SER A 1089 -8.78 -37.92 16.28
N GLN A 1090 -9.28 -38.59 17.31
CA GLN A 1090 -10.18 -39.72 17.16
C GLN A 1090 -11.53 -39.43 17.83
N LEU A 1091 -12.53 -39.17 16.97
CA LEU A 1091 -13.97 -39.37 17.13
C LEU A 1091 -14.55 -39.21 18.54
N GLY A 1092 -15.20 -38.07 18.78
CA GLY A 1092 -16.04 -37.90 19.96
C GLY A 1092 -16.74 -36.55 20.10
N SER A 1093 -17.62 -36.19 19.16
CA SER A 1093 -18.72 -35.26 19.49
C SER A 1093 -19.90 -35.42 18.51
N SER A 1094 -20.92 -36.14 18.99
CA SER A 1094 -22.37 -35.93 18.83
C SER A 1094 -22.90 -35.11 17.63
N GLU A 1095 -23.75 -35.78 16.83
CA GLU A 1095 -24.90 -35.30 16.02
C GLU A 1095 -24.75 -34.05 15.12
N GLU A 1096 -24.82 -34.26 13.79
CA GLU A 1096 -25.07 -33.29 12.69
C GLU A 1096 -24.01 -32.20 12.33
N ALA A 1097 -22.70 -32.44 12.51
CA ALA A 1097 -21.68 -31.51 12.00
C ALA A 1097 -21.48 -31.63 10.47
N ILE A 1098 -21.71 -30.54 9.72
CA ILE A 1098 -21.45 -30.45 8.27
C ILE A 1098 -19.94 -30.55 8.00
N THR A 1099 -19.49 -31.64 7.38
CA THR A 1099 -18.07 -31.84 7.05
C THR A 1099 -17.65 -31.07 5.80
N VAL A 1100 -16.70 -30.13 5.95
CA VAL A 1100 -16.10 -29.38 4.83
C VAL A 1100 -15.07 -30.26 4.10
N ARG A 1101 -15.16 -30.33 2.77
CA ARG A 1101 -14.20 -31.06 1.92
C ARG A 1101 -12.94 -30.22 1.69
N GLY A 1102 -11.77 -30.87 1.73
CA GLY A 1102 -10.48 -30.29 1.39
C GLY A 1102 -9.60 -29.94 2.60
N ASN A 1103 -8.33 -29.62 2.33
CA ASN A 1103 -7.33 -29.34 3.37
C ASN A 1103 -7.07 -27.83 3.49
N PHE A 1104 -7.81 -27.17 4.39
CA PHE A 1104 -7.81 -25.72 4.54
C PHE A 1104 -7.53 -25.29 5.98
N SER A 1105 -7.20 -24.00 6.16
CA SER A 1105 -6.99 -23.43 7.50
C SER A 1105 -8.30 -23.42 8.32
N SER A 1106 -8.17 -23.50 9.65
CA SER A 1106 -9.32 -23.48 10.59
C SER A 1106 -10.30 -22.34 10.30
N LYS A 1107 -9.78 -21.17 9.91
CA LYS A 1107 -10.58 -20.00 9.54
C LYS A 1107 -11.40 -20.20 8.26
N ILE A 1108 -10.78 -20.73 7.20
CA ILE A 1108 -11.47 -21.02 5.94
C ILE A 1108 -12.53 -22.11 6.16
N VAL A 1109 -12.20 -23.16 6.93
CA VAL A 1109 -13.15 -24.23 7.28
C VAL A 1109 -14.37 -23.63 7.96
N LYS A 1110 -14.21 -22.76 8.96
CA LYS A 1110 -15.33 -22.13 9.64
C LYS A 1110 -16.19 -21.25 8.73
N ILE A 1111 -15.56 -20.49 7.82
CA ILE A 1111 -16.27 -19.66 6.84
C ILE A 1111 -17.12 -20.54 5.91
N VAL A 1112 -16.56 -21.61 5.36
CA VAL A 1112 -17.27 -22.53 4.46
C VAL A 1112 -18.37 -23.29 5.18
N GLU A 1113 -18.13 -23.74 6.42
CA GLU A 1113 -19.14 -24.35 7.28
C GLU A 1113 -20.34 -23.41 7.47
N THR A 1114 -20.08 -22.14 7.78
CA THR A 1114 -21.14 -21.13 7.95
C THR A 1114 -21.92 -20.91 6.64
N ILE A 1115 -21.26 -20.91 5.48
CA ILE A 1115 -21.91 -20.78 4.18
C ILE A 1115 -22.83 -21.99 3.91
N LEU A 1116 -22.37 -23.20 4.21
CA LEU A 1116 -23.16 -24.42 4.03
C LEU A 1116 -24.37 -24.46 4.96
N GLN A 1117 -24.21 -24.03 6.22
CA GLN A 1117 -25.32 -23.88 7.16
C GLN A 1117 -26.38 -22.88 6.65
N LEU A 1118 -25.95 -21.70 6.17
CA LEU A 1118 -26.85 -20.70 5.61
C LEU A 1118 -27.54 -21.19 4.32
N LYS A 1119 -26.82 -21.90 3.44
CA LYS A 1119 -27.40 -22.46 2.21
C LYS A 1119 -28.39 -23.59 2.51
N HIS A 1120 -28.19 -24.33 3.60
CA HIS A 1120 -29.13 -25.35 4.05
C HIS A 1120 -30.43 -24.73 4.59
N GLN A 1121 -30.33 -23.60 5.31
CA GLN A 1121 -31.48 -22.84 5.79
C GLN A 1121 -32.21 -22.10 4.66
N GLU A 1122 -31.46 -21.47 3.75
CA GLU A 1122 -31.96 -20.69 2.62
C GLU A 1122 -31.23 -21.08 1.31
N PRO A 1123 -31.85 -21.87 0.41
CA PRO A 1123 -31.20 -22.34 -0.82
C PRO A 1123 -30.75 -21.21 -1.77
N ASP A 1124 -31.50 -20.11 -1.80
CA ASP A 1124 -31.25 -18.94 -2.64
C ASP A 1124 -30.45 -17.82 -1.93
N VAL A 1125 -29.76 -18.16 -0.82
CA VAL A 1125 -28.99 -17.18 -0.04
C VAL A 1125 -27.88 -16.55 -0.88
N LYS A 1126 -27.71 -15.24 -0.70
CA LYS A 1126 -26.66 -14.45 -1.36
C LYS A 1126 -25.75 -13.80 -0.34
N ILE A 1127 -24.47 -14.12 -0.45
CA ILE A 1127 -23.43 -13.77 0.52
C ILE A 1127 -22.34 -12.97 -0.18
N ILE A 1128 -21.93 -11.86 0.42
CA ILE A 1128 -20.77 -11.08 -0.04
C ILE A 1128 -19.63 -11.27 0.95
N ILE A 1129 -18.47 -11.67 0.44
CA ILE A 1129 -17.28 -11.93 1.25
C ILE A 1129 -16.22 -10.87 0.94
N PHE A 1130 -15.86 -10.10 1.95
CA PHE A 1130 -14.82 -9.06 1.88
C PHE A 1130 -13.53 -9.50 2.56
N SER A 1131 -12.41 -9.23 1.89
CA SER A 1131 -11.06 -9.32 2.47
C SER A 1131 -10.13 -8.26 1.86
N HIS A 1132 -9.17 -7.76 2.63
CA HIS A 1132 -8.07 -6.92 2.19
C HIS A 1132 -7.09 -7.68 1.30
N TRP A 1133 -7.05 -9.00 1.43
CA TRP A 1133 -5.99 -9.84 0.86
C TRP A 1133 -6.54 -10.65 -0.33
N ASP A 1134 -6.17 -10.22 -1.54
CA ASP A 1134 -6.53 -10.95 -2.78
C ASP A 1134 -6.14 -12.46 -2.75
N PRO A 1135 -5.01 -12.89 -2.12
CA PRO A 1135 -4.68 -14.32 -2.00
C PRO A 1135 -5.65 -15.14 -1.13
N ILE A 1136 -6.22 -14.55 -0.07
CA ILE A 1136 -7.20 -15.26 0.78
C ILE A 1136 -8.48 -15.50 -0.01
N LEU A 1137 -8.93 -14.52 -0.80
CA LEU A 1137 -10.06 -14.70 -1.71
C LEU A 1137 -9.80 -15.80 -2.75
N THR A 1138 -8.56 -15.95 -3.21
CA THR A 1138 -8.18 -17.03 -4.14
C THR A 1138 -8.24 -18.40 -3.48
N MET A 1139 -7.87 -18.51 -2.20
CA MET A 1139 -7.98 -19.75 -1.45
C MET A 1139 -9.42 -20.09 -1.07
N LEU A 1140 -10.22 -19.08 -0.70
CA LEU A 1140 -11.66 -19.25 -0.49
C LEU A 1140 -12.36 -19.70 -1.78
N ALA A 1141 -12.02 -19.12 -2.93
CA ALA A 1141 -12.50 -19.57 -4.23
C ALA A 1141 -12.26 -21.07 -4.46
N ARG A 1142 -11.04 -21.56 -4.19
CA ARG A 1142 -10.72 -23.00 -4.27
C ARG A 1142 -11.53 -23.84 -3.27
N ALA A 1143 -11.73 -23.35 -2.05
CA ALA A 1143 -12.52 -24.05 -1.04
C ALA A 1143 -14.01 -24.12 -1.41
N LEU A 1144 -14.56 -23.05 -1.98
CA LEU A 1144 -15.93 -23.02 -2.49
C LEU A 1144 -16.13 -23.98 -3.67
N ASP A 1145 -15.18 -24.03 -4.62
CA ASP A 1145 -15.20 -24.98 -5.74
C ASP A 1145 -15.22 -26.44 -5.25
N GLN A 1146 -14.38 -26.79 -4.27
CA GLN A 1146 -14.29 -28.16 -3.74
C GLN A 1146 -15.52 -28.59 -2.93
N ASN A 1147 -16.33 -27.63 -2.46
CA ASN A 1147 -17.54 -27.85 -1.68
C ASN A 1147 -18.81 -27.59 -2.50
N ASP A 1148 -18.72 -27.56 -3.83
CA ASP A 1148 -19.85 -27.41 -4.75
C ASP A 1148 -20.67 -26.11 -4.51
N ILE A 1149 -19.99 -25.02 -4.16
CA ILE A 1149 -20.60 -23.69 -3.96
C ILE A 1149 -20.27 -22.79 -5.16
N THR A 1150 -21.31 -22.35 -5.85
CA THR A 1150 -21.24 -21.40 -6.96
C THR A 1150 -20.86 -20.00 -6.47
N TYR A 1151 -19.77 -19.46 -7.02
CA TYR A 1151 -19.32 -18.11 -6.68
C TYR A 1151 -18.96 -17.27 -7.91
N ARG A 1152 -18.83 -15.96 -7.71
CA ARG A 1152 -18.22 -15.02 -8.64
C ARG A 1152 -17.14 -14.21 -7.95
N ALA A 1153 -16.05 -13.97 -8.66
CA ALA A 1153 -14.92 -13.19 -8.19
C ALA A 1153 -14.52 -12.14 -9.22
N LYS A 1154 -13.60 -11.24 -8.84
CA LYS A 1154 -13.12 -10.19 -9.74
C LYS A 1154 -12.40 -10.80 -10.96
N THR A 1155 -12.90 -10.47 -12.16
CA THR A 1155 -12.26 -10.78 -13.46
C THR A 1155 -12.22 -9.54 -14.36
N THR A 1156 -11.62 -9.67 -15.56
CA THR A 1156 -11.63 -8.62 -16.59
C THR A 1156 -13.05 -8.21 -17.03
N LYS A 1157 -14.05 -9.08 -16.81
CA LYS A 1157 -15.48 -8.83 -17.07
C LYS A 1157 -16.28 -8.62 -15.78
N PHE A 1158 -15.77 -7.80 -14.87
CA PHE A 1158 -16.32 -7.57 -13.52
C PHE A 1158 -17.83 -7.26 -13.48
N TYR A 1159 -18.32 -6.34 -14.33
CA TYR A 1159 -19.74 -5.95 -14.34
C TYR A 1159 -20.68 -7.10 -14.75
N LYS A 1160 -20.25 -7.97 -15.67
CA LYS A 1160 -21.00 -9.16 -16.04
C LYS A 1160 -21.17 -10.11 -14.85
N GLY A 1161 -20.12 -10.27 -14.04
CA GLY A 1161 -20.18 -11.09 -12.82
C GLY A 1161 -21.16 -10.54 -11.78
N ILE A 1162 -21.33 -9.22 -11.70
CA ILE A 1162 -22.33 -8.59 -10.84
C ILE A 1162 -23.75 -8.86 -11.36
N GLU A 1163 -23.99 -8.72 -12.66
CA GLU A 1163 -25.29 -9.03 -13.26
C GLU A 1163 -25.67 -10.50 -13.04
N GLU A 1164 -24.71 -11.41 -13.23
CA GLU A 1164 -24.89 -12.84 -12.96
C GLU A 1164 -25.20 -13.11 -11.47
N PHE A 1165 -24.57 -12.39 -10.55
CA PHE A 1165 -24.85 -12.49 -9.10
C PHE A 1165 -26.23 -11.93 -8.74
N LYS A 1166 -26.71 -10.88 -9.42
CA LYS A 1166 -28.04 -10.31 -9.16
C LYS A 1166 -29.17 -11.20 -9.64
N ASP A 1167 -28.98 -11.88 -10.76
CA ASP A 1167 -29.97 -12.80 -11.30
C ASP A 1167 -30.00 -14.12 -10.51
N TYR A 1168 -31.13 -14.37 -9.82
CA TYR A 1168 -31.35 -15.60 -9.05
C TYR A 1168 -31.32 -16.88 -9.91
N ARG A 1169 -31.56 -16.78 -11.23
CA ARG A 1169 -31.54 -17.93 -12.13
C ARG A 1169 -30.17 -18.57 -12.28
N ASN A 1170 -29.10 -17.82 -12.04
CA ASN A 1170 -27.73 -18.32 -12.15
C ASN A 1170 -27.27 -19.08 -10.89
N ALA A 1171 -28.13 -19.17 -9.86
CA ALA A 1171 -27.88 -19.88 -8.61
C ALA A 1171 -26.52 -19.55 -7.97
N VAL A 1172 -26.05 -18.30 -8.07
CA VAL A 1172 -24.78 -17.86 -7.49
C VAL A 1172 -24.98 -17.52 -6.01
N THR A 1173 -24.33 -18.25 -5.11
CA THR A 1173 -24.43 -18.06 -3.67
C THR A 1173 -23.47 -16.98 -3.16
N CYS A 1174 -22.21 -16.97 -3.63
CA CYS A 1174 -21.17 -16.12 -3.04
C CYS A 1174 -20.54 -15.13 -4.05
N MET A 1175 -20.30 -13.90 -3.60
CA MET A 1175 -19.52 -12.89 -4.32
C MET A 1175 -18.25 -12.53 -3.54
N LEU A 1176 -17.08 -12.82 -4.12
CA LEU A 1176 -15.76 -12.55 -3.54
C LEU A 1176 -15.26 -11.17 -3.97
N LEU A 1177 -15.14 -10.22 -3.04
CA LEU A 1177 -14.75 -8.84 -3.32
C LEU A 1177 -13.58 -8.38 -2.44
N PRO A 1178 -12.51 -7.81 -3.04
CA PRO A 1178 -11.49 -7.14 -2.23
C PRO A 1178 -12.06 -5.90 -1.55
N LEU A 1179 -11.67 -5.62 -0.29
CA LEU A 1179 -12.26 -4.54 0.51
C LEU A 1179 -12.15 -3.15 -0.15
N LYS A 1180 -11.09 -2.89 -0.93
CA LYS A 1180 -10.93 -1.68 -1.77
C LYS A 1180 -12.07 -1.43 -2.77
N TYR A 1181 -12.95 -2.41 -3.00
CA TYR A 1181 -14.16 -2.26 -3.80
C TYR A 1181 -15.39 -1.88 -2.97
N GLY A 1182 -15.31 -1.96 -1.63
CA GLY A 1182 -16.29 -1.42 -0.70
C GLY A 1182 -16.56 0.05 -0.93
N SER A 1183 -15.61 0.83 -1.46
CA SER A 1183 -15.76 2.25 -1.78
C SER A 1183 -16.28 2.55 -3.21
N LYS A 1184 -16.48 1.56 -4.09
CA LYS A 1184 -16.68 1.80 -5.54
C LYS A 1184 -18.11 2.06 -6.03
N GLY A 1185 -19.06 2.31 -5.14
CA GLY A 1185 -20.39 2.77 -5.53
C GLY A 1185 -21.43 1.69 -5.92
N LEU A 1186 -21.09 0.41 -5.83
CA LEU A 1186 -21.96 -0.69 -6.28
C LEU A 1186 -23.26 -0.82 -5.46
N ASN A 1187 -24.35 -1.22 -6.10
CA ASN A 1187 -25.60 -1.60 -5.43
C ASN A 1187 -25.75 -3.14 -5.43
N LEU A 1188 -25.74 -3.77 -4.26
CA LEU A 1188 -25.83 -5.23 -4.09
C LEU A 1188 -26.89 -5.58 -3.02
N THR A 1189 -28.08 -4.99 -3.11
CA THR A 1189 -29.23 -5.23 -2.21
C THR A 1189 -29.77 -6.66 -2.26
N GLU A 1190 -29.39 -7.44 -3.27
CA GLU A 1190 -29.78 -8.84 -3.41
C GLU A 1190 -29.11 -9.76 -2.37
N ALA A 1191 -28.01 -9.31 -1.74
CA ALA A 1191 -27.36 -10.03 -0.65
C ALA A 1191 -28.06 -9.76 0.69
N THR A 1192 -28.07 -10.77 1.57
CA THR A 1192 -28.56 -10.65 2.96
C THR A 1192 -27.43 -10.77 3.97
N HIS A 1193 -26.34 -11.46 3.62
CA HIS A 1193 -25.19 -11.67 4.51
C HIS A 1193 -23.92 -11.01 3.97
N VAL A 1194 -23.19 -10.32 4.85
CA VAL A 1194 -21.88 -9.73 4.60
C VAL A 1194 -20.86 -10.41 5.51
N PHE A 1195 -19.83 -11.02 4.93
CA PHE A 1195 -18.77 -11.72 5.64
C PHE A 1195 -17.50 -10.86 5.63
N LEU A 1196 -17.03 -10.49 6.81
CA LEU A 1196 -15.76 -9.81 7.03
C LEU A 1196 -14.73 -10.84 7.48
N VAL A 1197 -13.83 -11.21 6.57
CA VAL A 1197 -12.86 -12.28 6.81
C VAL A 1197 -11.84 -11.87 7.86
N GLU A 1198 -11.49 -10.60 8.00
CA GLU A 1198 -10.57 -10.13 9.03
C GLU A 1198 -11.01 -8.77 9.61
N PRO A 1199 -10.60 -8.40 10.83
CA PRO A 1199 -10.99 -7.12 11.43
C PRO A 1199 -10.46 -5.95 10.60
N ILE A 1200 -11.34 -4.99 10.30
CA ILE A 1200 -11.04 -3.80 9.51
C ILE A 1200 -10.59 -2.68 10.46
N LEU A 1201 -9.38 -2.15 10.25
CA LEU A 1201 -8.80 -1.10 11.10
C LEU A 1201 -9.51 0.25 10.97
N ASN A 1202 -10.10 0.51 9.79
CA ASN A 1202 -10.79 1.76 9.49
C ASN A 1202 -12.31 1.52 9.46
N PRO A 1203 -13.07 1.97 10.49
CA PRO A 1203 -14.52 1.80 10.54
C PRO A 1203 -15.25 2.39 9.32
N GLY A 1204 -14.71 3.44 8.71
CA GLY A 1204 -15.28 4.05 7.52
C GLY A 1204 -15.31 3.12 6.29
N GLU A 1205 -14.25 2.34 6.09
CA GLU A 1205 -14.18 1.37 4.97
C GLU A 1205 -15.17 0.21 5.17
N GLU A 1206 -15.37 -0.19 6.44
CA GLU A 1206 -16.33 -1.21 6.81
C GLU A 1206 -17.78 -0.73 6.56
N LEU A 1207 -18.14 0.45 7.06
CA LEU A 1207 -19.46 1.05 6.85
C LEU A 1207 -19.75 1.23 5.35
N GLN A 1208 -18.74 1.58 4.56
CA GLN A 1208 -18.86 1.65 3.09
C GLN A 1208 -19.16 0.29 2.46
N ALA A 1209 -18.49 -0.78 2.91
CA ALA A 1209 -18.70 -2.14 2.42
C ALA A 1209 -20.09 -2.68 2.81
N VAL A 1210 -20.49 -2.50 4.08
CA VAL A 1210 -21.80 -2.89 4.61
C VAL A 1210 -22.93 -2.08 3.96
N GLY A 1211 -22.72 -0.78 3.74
CA GLY A 1211 -23.66 0.11 3.05
C GLY A 1211 -23.92 -0.24 1.58
N ARG A 1212 -23.20 -1.21 0.99
CA ARG A 1212 -23.52 -1.79 -0.32
C ARG A 1212 -24.77 -2.68 -0.30
N VAL A 1213 -25.04 -3.25 0.87
CA VAL A 1213 -26.13 -4.21 1.11
C VAL A 1213 -27.22 -3.56 1.95
N HIS A 1214 -26.84 -2.94 3.07
CA HIS A 1214 -27.76 -2.28 3.99
C HIS A 1214 -28.05 -0.83 3.53
N ARG A 1215 -28.93 -0.73 2.53
CA ARG A 1215 -29.32 0.52 1.86
C ARG A 1215 -30.78 0.50 1.40
N ILE A 1216 -31.29 1.67 1.01
CA ILE A 1216 -32.65 1.81 0.42
C ILE A 1216 -32.81 0.83 -0.75
N GLY A 1217 -33.89 0.05 -0.70
CA GLY A 1217 -34.18 -1.06 -1.63
C GLY A 1217 -34.01 -2.45 -1.02
N GLN A 1218 -33.42 -2.55 0.18
CA GLN A 1218 -33.37 -3.81 0.94
C GLN A 1218 -34.76 -4.14 1.52
N THR A 1219 -35.18 -5.39 1.35
CA THR A 1219 -36.48 -5.90 1.81
C THR A 1219 -36.36 -6.95 2.91
N LYS A 1220 -35.18 -7.56 3.08
CA LYS A 1220 -34.88 -8.57 4.09
C LYS A 1220 -33.91 -8.03 5.16
N PRO A 1221 -33.92 -8.56 6.40
CA PRO A 1221 -32.91 -8.24 7.41
C PRO A 1221 -31.51 -8.61 6.92
N THR A 1222 -30.52 -7.81 7.32
CA THR A 1222 -29.13 -7.98 6.88
C THR A 1222 -28.22 -8.38 8.04
N PHE A 1223 -27.33 -9.33 7.80
CA PHE A 1223 -26.41 -9.86 8.81
C PHE A 1223 -24.96 -9.57 8.46
N VAL A 1224 -24.19 -9.05 9.42
CA VAL A 1224 -22.74 -8.83 9.29
C VAL A 1224 -22.00 -9.87 10.12
N HIS A 1225 -21.28 -10.78 9.46
CA HIS A 1225 -20.51 -11.85 10.08
C HIS A 1225 -19.04 -11.45 10.20
N ARG A 1226 -18.49 -11.47 11.42
CA ARG A 1226 -17.08 -11.16 11.72
C ARG A 1226 -16.36 -12.44 12.12
N PHE A 1227 -15.27 -12.80 11.42
CA PHE A 1227 -14.49 -14.00 11.72
C PHE A 1227 -13.19 -13.61 12.42
N ILE A 1228 -13.09 -13.88 13.73
CA ILE A 1228 -11.97 -13.46 14.58
C ILE A 1228 -11.26 -14.69 15.15
N VAL A 1229 -9.94 -14.75 14.99
CA VAL A 1229 -9.14 -15.85 15.53
C VAL A 1229 -8.68 -15.54 16.96
N GLN A 1230 -9.04 -16.41 17.90
CA GLN A 1230 -8.72 -16.27 19.33
C GLN A 1230 -7.23 -16.42 19.62
N LYS A 1231 -6.75 -15.74 20.66
CA LYS A 1231 -5.34 -15.72 21.11
C LYS A 1231 -4.38 -15.24 20.03
N THR A 1232 -4.84 -14.30 19.21
CA THR A 1232 -4.05 -13.69 18.13
C THR A 1232 -4.21 -12.18 18.09
N ILE A 1233 -3.42 -11.53 17.22
CA ILE A 1233 -3.49 -10.09 17.02
C ILE A 1233 -4.85 -9.63 16.49
N GLU A 1234 -5.62 -10.50 15.82
CA GLU A 1234 -6.97 -10.15 15.36
C GLU A 1234 -7.94 -9.89 16.51
N GLU A 1235 -7.84 -10.69 17.58
CA GLU A 1235 -8.66 -10.52 18.79
C GLU A 1235 -8.31 -9.22 19.50
N THR A 1236 -7.02 -8.96 19.72
CA THR A 1236 -6.56 -7.72 20.33
C THR A 1236 -7.00 -6.50 19.53
N ILE A 1237 -6.87 -6.54 18.19
CA ILE A 1237 -7.35 -5.47 17.31
C ILE A 1237 -8.86 -5.29 17.44
N HIS A 1238 -9.63 -6.39 17.41
CA HIS A 1238 -11.09 -6.34 17.48
C HIS A 1238 -11.58 -5.72 18.79
N GLN A 1239 -11.04 -6.18 19.93
CA GLN A 1239 -11.35 -5.65 21.25
C GLN A 1239 -10.95 -4.17 21.38
N THR A 1240 -9.76 -3.81 20.90
CA THR A 1240 -9.28 -2.41 20.95
C THR A 1240 -10.18 -1.46 20.14
N ILE A 1241 -10.65 -1.89 18.97
CA ILE A 1241 -11.54 -1.08 18.13
C ILE A 1241 -12.95 -0.98 18.73
N GLN A 1242 -13.49 -2.07 19.29
CA GLN A 1242 -14.80 -2.03 19.95
C GLN A 1242 -14.81 -1.14 21.20
N ASN A 1243 -13.70 -1.09 21.93
CA ASN A 1243 -13.56 -0.31 23.15
C ASN A 1243 -13.13 1.15 22.92
N ASP A 1244 -12.84 1.57 21.68
CA ASP A 1244 -12.43 2.94 21.36
C ASP A 1244 -13.61 3.94 21.41
N GLN A 1245 -13.92 4.43 22.61
CA GLN A 1245 -14.89 5.52 22.80
C GLN A 1245 -14.34 6.89 22.35
N SER A 1246 -13.02 7.02 22.26
CA SER A 1246 -12.30 8.27 21.94
C SER A 1246 -12.20 8.58 20.45
N GLY A 1247 -12.47 7.62 19.57
CA GLY A 1247 -12.34 7.79 18.11
C GLY A 1247 -10.87 7.96 17.65
N LEU A 1248 -9.91 7.51 18.46
CA LEU A 1248 -8.47 7.59 18.20
C LEU A 1248 -8.06 6.81 16.93
N TRP A 1249 -8.68 5.66 16.70
CA TRP A 1249 -8.46 4.84 15.51
C TRP A 1249 -9.08 5.46 14.27
N SER A 1250 -10.28 6.05 14.40
CA SER A 1250 -10.97 6.74 13.31
C SER A 1250 -10.21 7.99 12.82
N SER A 1251 -9.61 8.74 13.74
CA SER A 1251 -8.82 9.95 13.47
C SER A 1251 -7.34 9.68 13.14
N LYS A 1252 -6.91 8.40 13.13
CA LYS A 1252 -5.51 7.97 12.93
C LYS A 1252 -4.51 8.64 13.87
N GLN A 1253 -4.96 9.07 15.05
CA GLN A 1253 -4.12 9.70 16.06
C GLN A 1253 -3.32 8.70 16.90
N VAL A 1254 -3.51 7.39 16.66
CA VAL A 1254 -2.79 6.25 17.26
C VAL A 1254 -1.27 6.47 17.25
N THR A 1255 -0.62 6.20 18.38
CA THR A 1255 0.85 6.34 18.56
C THR A 1255 1.57 5.01 18.36
N VAL A 1256 2.88 5.03 18.20
CA VAL A 1256 3.71 3.81 18.12
C VAL A 1256 3.50 2.93 19.36
N ARG A 1257 3.41 3.54 20.55
CA ARG A 1257 3.14 2.83 21.80
C ARG A 1257 1.81 2.06 21.78
N HIS A 1258 0.74 2.68 21.27
CA HIS A 1258 -0.54 2.00 21.11
C HIS A 1258 -0.46 0.83 20.11
N LEU A 1259 0.34 0.96 19.05
CA LEU A 1259 0.58 -0.15 18.12
C LEU A 1259 1.41 -1.27 18.75
N GLU A 1260 2.37 -0.96 19.61
CA GLU A 1260 3.16 -1.98 20.32
C GLU A 1260 2.28 -2.79 21.30
N GLN A 1261 1.32 -2.15 21.96
CA GLN A 1261 0.36 -2.83 22.83
C GLN A 1261 -0.46 -3.90 22.10
N LEU A 1262 -0.72 -3.76 20.80
CA LEU A 1262 -1.42 -4.78 20.01
C LEU A 1262 -0.64 -6.11 19.88
N PHE A 1263 0.67 -6.10 20.12
CA PHE A 1263 1.50 -7.31 20.13
C PHE A 1263 1.53 -7.99 21.50
N GLN A 1264 0.87 -7.41 22.51
CA GLN A 1264 0.71 -8.08 23.81
C GLN A 1264 -0.48 -9.02 23.71
N LEU A 1265 -0.18 -10.32 23.68
CA LEU A 1265 -1.18 -11.34 23.87
C LEU A 1265 -1.31 -11.55 25.38
N GLU A 1266 -2.53 -11.51 25.91
CA GLU A 1266 -2.79 -11.88 27.31
C GLU A 1266 -2.34 -13.34 27.49
N ASP A 1267 -1.25 -13.55 28.21
CA ASP A 1267 -0.87 -14.85 28.76
C ASP A 1267 -1.80 -15.14 29.94
N ASP A 1268 -3.10 -15.15 29.68
CA ASP A 1268 -4.06 -15.52 30.71
C ASP A 1268 -3.81 -16.97 31.08
N GLU A 1269 -3.77 -17.15 32.41
CA GLU A 1269 -3.64 -18.41 33.10
C GLU A 1269 -4.35 -19.52 32.33
N ILE A 1270 -3.72 -20.69 32.27
CA ILE A 1270 -4.38 -21.90 31.78
C ILE A 1270 -5.64 -22.11 32.64
N VAL A 1271 -6.76 -21.53 32.22
CA VAL A 1271 -8.08 -21.83 32.73
C VAL A 1271 -8.42 -23.18 32.12
N LEU A 1272 -7.94 -24.21 32.81
CA LEU A 1272 -8.43 -25.58 32.66
C LEU A 1272 -9.92 -25.55 33.03
N TYR A 1273 -10.79 -25.61 32.02
CA TYR A 1273 -12.10 -26.23 32.14
C TYR A 1273 -12.11 -27.52 31.33
#